data_AF-K0KXS4-F1
#
_entry.id   AF-K0KXS4-F1
#
_cell.length_a   1.000
_cell.length_b   1.000
_cell.length_c   1.000
_cell.angle_alpha   90.00
_cell.angle_beta   90.00
_cell.angle_gamma   90.00
#
_symmetry.space_group_name_H-M   'P 1'
#
loop_
_entity.id
_entity.type
_entity.pdbx_description
1 polymer ?
#
loop_
_entity_poly.entity_id
_entity_poly.type
_entity_poly.pdbx_seq_one_letter_code
_entity_poly.pdbx_strand_id
1 'polypeptide(L)'
;MVEEDQKQELSEDFKTVQLSFDQNKQEAAPTPDAVIDTSKQLGFNSNPESAIKEHQPDDISGDDDEVLDDVAEDADDENQLGLYLDIQHKIFKTSNRLLDDIKADLIFLIQHEHGILQERPIHYASKIAEIKYNPYEIYILNQASEVAPGVQHLTSRFNSRDKITQIRALIYSTNEPSLARTKIYHANILIKYKDSTEGIEVSNNEYHLVDELNEHDSIDLISSRLIIDSDPDEVKSSLPKIIDEANYVCSLTNKIIRIEISEPEFDHDDLHDFELGPINVRYTKALAKYPDLNQDIPPPSHCLHTLFKAIRGPLSLKLGQDHRTIPANNKSLNSHINPEILLKRLNFKLNNNEFSPPNISDTNDRKSSIIRESYIRKILEIMLLGKKAYSGTLKNPFEMEFTKSLDLVFQELRDVGSIRMHDFTKDPNFIALSAQPFYNDDLIIKCYEASVRSDSHNRPRYYDALKAISNKRSTYKLSSFISKLVSLNVIGQSEIDDAYKALSIEPSQSEQLDDDLLLTMYQNEVALHPLDGKLRNGLITIADARNSEKLHRFITYEHLPLQQAYDVLGIDSSVDDDVVSTAAIVKKVDSPIDSILVDRAVLTIATERKSFSLLDNFETEHPDLNDPIEVKDAYKYLGVDPNADDFQIITIFQMGNREIIKARAALRTIGQHKNSKLIDTFLKSGLIDHNSLPAENWPVGLNNIGNTCYLNSLLQYYFSIKPFRDTALEFNDVYKGQDIYKERRIGGRLVGEGEVDRSFQFVYQLRDLFHEQIHSDKRCITPKKELAYLAFLPSNADVEFEKSGKDYSGFSKKTESRPPSGDDQSDPIVIDSASEVEAKPDHDSDYDLIDLDEPNSQVKSAEGNEDIVMIDNEKDQYPKTAGSKMEIDGNNDEFIEDVKKNDTIEFVHESEDDDLFSSKSQEPDTKAAKISLTEMETAYEIGRQQDVTECIGNVLSQVEAALKPEGFDEGDNEQLDMVKNLFFGDSVQHLVNLTDPSNKRDKKDRFSNLFVNISDRPRNIYEAFDMVFKSEEVTIDGGPHKRSERITKLPEILQIQIQRVYYDIELQRPYKSTQALPFPETIYMDRYLDTDDKDIIQRREDVENWKTEIRDLQARKERLLTKNDQGVTYRDSLISTKEWLKSIELGKPETIKVLENQVKKIDEELMTIFQKTNEIENRIDHHFDSFQKHGYTIFAIFIHRGEANYGHYWIYIKDKKCNMFRKYNDETVSEVSNSEVFNFEEGNTATPYFLGYVRQGQEDQIEPLCRVLQAQGSSA
;
A
#
# COMPACT_ATOMS: atom_id res chain seq x y z
N MET A 1 -46.94 12.67 -40.26
CA MET A 1 -47.19 14.09 -40.58
C MET A 1 -46.00 14.86 -40.00
N VAL A 2 -45.23 15.66 -40.76
CA VAL A 2 -45.64 16.76 -41.69
C VAL A 2 -46.23 17.91 -40.86
N GLU A 3 -45.65 19.11 -40.82
CA GLU A 3 -44.38 19.65 -41.36
C GLU A 3 -44.11 21.03 -40.69
N GLU A 4 -42.91 21.62 -40.89
CA GLU A 4 -42.63 23.09 -41.03
C GLU A 4 -43.08 24.13 -39.96
N ASP A 5 -42.44 25.32 -39.78
CA ASP A 5 -41.10 25.86 -40.13
C ASP A 5 -40.84 27.17 -39.32
N GLN A 6 -39.60 27.69 -39.36
CA GLN A 6 -39.03 29.01 -38.93
C GLN A 6 -37.77 28.82 -38.06
N LYS A 7 -36.51 29.16 -38.41
CA LYS A 7 -35.87 30.23 -39.24
C LYS A 7 -35.92 31.63 -38.59
N GLN A 8 -34.90 32.50 -38.62
CA GLN A 8 -33.48 32.48 -39.11
C GLN A 8 -32.71 33.57 -38.29
N GLU A 9 -31.43 33.98 -38.44
CA GLU A 9 -30.41 33.96 -39.52
C GLU A 9 -28.97 34.15 -38.92
N LEU A 10 -28.02 34.74 -39.67
CA LEU A 10 -26.65 35.22 -39.29
C LEU A 10 -25.57 34.13 -39.03
N SER A 11 -24.93 33.50 -40.04
CA SER A 11 -23.95 33.99 -41.05
C SER A 11 -22.50 34.11 -40.51
N GLU A 12 -21.54 33.25 -40.91
CA GLU A 12 -20.61 33.38 -42.09
C GLU A 12 -19.53 34.49 -41.92
N ASP A 13 -18.24 34.38 -42.31
CA ASP A 13 -17.37 33.33 -42.90
C ASP A 13 -15.88 33.67 -42.49
N PHE A 14 -14.69 33.23 -42.96
CA PHE A 14 -14.08 32.41 -44.05
C PHE A 14 -12.58 32.15 -43.64
N LYS A 15 -11.67 31.33 -44.21
CA LYS A 15 -11.61 30.34 -45.33
C LYS A 15 -10.33 29.46 -45.22
N THR A 16 -10.27 28.34 -45.96
CA THR A 16 -9.13 27.40 -46.09
C THR A 16 -7.97 27.88 -47.01
N VAL A 17 -6.73 27.42 -46.75
CA VAL A 17 -5.60 27.32 -47.71
C VAL A 17 -4.81 26.01 -47.46
N GLN A 18 -4.13 25.45 -48.47
CA GLN A 18 -3.45 24.14 -48.43
C GLN A 18 -2.15 24.14 -49.27
N LEU A 19 -1.23 23.19 -48.97
CA LEU A 19 -0.12 22.63 -49.79
C LEU A 19 1.24 23.36 -49.99
N SER A 20 2.30 22.53 -49.82
CA SER A 20 3.52 22.34 -50.63
C SER A 20 4.91 22.86 -50.18
N PHE A 21 5.87 21.91 -50.11
CA PHE A 21 7.33 21.88 -50.40
C PHE A 21 8.19 23.18 -50.30
N ASP A 22 9.46 23.16 -49.88
CA ASP A 22 10.53 22.22 -50.31
C ASP A 22 11.77 22.11 -49.36
N GLN A 23 12.82 21.40 -49.79
CA GLN A 23 13.99 20.89 -49.01
C GLN A 23 15.10 21.90 -48.61
N ASN A 24 15.87 21.56 -47.55
CA ASN A 24 17.36 21.52 -47.60
C ASN A 24 18.04 20.74 -46.45
N LYS A 25 19.37 20.51 -46.55
CA LYS A 25 20.18 19.58 -45.72
C LYS A 25 21.11 20.26 -44.68
N GLN A 26 21.46 19.54 -43.60
CA GLN A 26 22.84 19.11 -43.20
C GLN A 26 22.82 18.52 -41.77
N GLU A 27 23.17 17.25 -41.55
CA GLU A 27 24.52 16.69 -41.27
C GLU A 27 25.07 16.93 -39.84
N ALA A 28 24.88 15.95 -38.95
CA ALA A 28 25.82 15.55 -37.90
C ALA A 28 25.47 14.14 -37.36
N ALA A 29 26.48 13.33 -37.03
CA ALA A 29 26.35 12.09 -36.26
C ALA A 29 27.14 12.24 -34.93
N PRO A 30 26.90 11.37 -33.93
CA PRO A 30 27.78 10.19 -33.82
C PRO A 30 27.05 8.87 -33.46
N THR A 31 27.82 7.86 -33.07
CA THR A 31 27.46 6.43 -32.95
C THR A 31 26.77 6.02 -31.63
N PRO A 32 26.09 4.86 -31.61
CA PRO A 32 25.58 4.23 -30.38
C PRO A 32 26.66 3.38 -29.69
N ASP A 33 26.52 3.16 -28.38
CA ASP A 33 27.34 2.23 -27.61
C ASP A 33 26.52 1.46 -26.54
N ALA A 34 26.95 0.22 -26.31
CA ALA A 34 26.62 -0.72 -25.23
C ALA A 34 25.34 -0.52 -24.36
N VAL A 35 24.37 -1.41 -24.55
CA VAL A 35 23.51 -1.87 -23.44
C VAL A 35 24.32 -2.86 -22.60
N ILE A 36 24.34 -2.68 -21.27
CA ILE A 36 24.89 -3.66 -20.32
C ILE A 36 23.74 -4.16 -19.44
N ASP A 37 23.56 -5.48 -19.43
CA ASP A 37 22.64 -6.19 -18.56
C ASP A 37 23.31 -6.48 -17.20
N THR A 38 22.60 -6.21 -16.10
CA THR A 38 22.97 -6.68 -14.77
C THR A 38 21.72 -7.04 -13.96
N SER A 39 21.23 -8.27 -14.09
CA SER A 39 20.22 -8.84 -13.19
C SER A 39 20.73 -10.10 -12.47
N LYS A 40 21.01 -9.97 -11.16
CA LYS A 40 21.19 -11.10 -10.22
C LYS A 40 19.88 -11.26 -9.44
N GLN A 41 19.17 -12.37 -9.61
CA GLN A 41 19.30 -13.58 -8.77
C GLN A 41 19.00 -13.37 -7.27
N LEU A 42 17.76 -13.68 -6.89
CA LEU A 42 17.41 -14.51 -5.72
C LEU A 42 16.21 -15.39 -6.12
N GLY A 43 16.09 -16.67 -5.79
CA GLY A 43 17.09 -17.57 -5.21
C GLY A 43 16.57 -18.41 -4.03
N PHE A 44 15.82 -19.49 -4.29
CA PHE A 44 15.52 -20.51 -3.28
C PHE A 44 16.04 -21.88 -3.73
N ASN A 45 16.86 -22.51 -2.87
CA ASN A 45 17.58 -23.75 -3.15
C ASN A 45 16.85 -24.98 -2.61
N SER A 46 17.07 -26.14 -3.23
CA SER A 46 17.40 -27.35 -2.46
C SER A 46 18.57 -28.08 -3.12
N ASN A 47 19.53 -28.51 -2.30
CA ASN A 47 20.81 -29.11 -2.72
C ASN A 47 20.96 -30.46 -2.02
N PRO A 48 21.79 -31.39 -2.55
CA PRO A 48 22.97 -31.71 -1.75
C PRO A 48 24.25 -31.90 -2.57
N GLU A 49 25.37 -31.65 -1.92
CA GLU A 49 26.71 -31.57 -2.51
C GLU A 49 27.37 -32.95 -2.75
N SER A 50 28.36 -32.99 -3.65
CA SER A 50 29.71 -33.40 -3.24
C SER A 50 30.78 -32.86 -4.19
N ALA A 51 31.91 -32.44 -3.61
CA ALA A 51 32.95 -31.65 -4.26
C ALA A 51 33.82 -32.39 -5.29
N ILE A 52 34.50 -31.63 -6.14
CA ILE A 52 35.98 -31.52 -6.14
C ILE A 52 36.41 -30.19 -6.81
N LYS A 53 37.65 -29.75 -6.54
CA LYS A 53 38.22 -28.44 -6.93
C LYS A 53 38.92 -28.52 -8.29
N GLU A 54 38.98 -27.38 -8.99
CA GLU A 54 40.10 -27.05 -9.89
C GLU A 54 40.65 -25.64 -9.63
N HIS A 55 41.82 -25.34 -10.20
CA HIS A 55 42.57 -24.09 -10.05
C HIS A 55 42.52 -23.23 -11.31
N GLN A 56 42.98 -21.98 -11.20
CA GLN A 56 43.13 -21.05 -12.32
C GLN A 56 44.16 -21.54 -13.35
N PRO A 57 43.97 -21.27 -14.66
CA PRO A 57 45.04 -21.23 -15.63
C PRO A 57 45.76 -19.86 -15.61
N ASP A 58 47.06 -19.86 -15.90
CA ASP A 58 47.85 -18.68 -16.29
C ASP A 58 48.22 -18.81 -17.78
N ASP A 59 48.53 -17.67 -18.43
CA ASP A 59 48.86 -17.57 -19.86
C ASP A 59 50.12 -18.36 -20.30
N ILE A 60 50.22 -18.66 -21.61
CA ILE A 60 51.31 -18.14 -22.48
C ILE A 60 51.06 -18.45 -23.96
N SER A 61 51.50 -17.53 -24.83
CA SER A 61 51.37 -17.52 -26.30
C SER A 61 52.47 -18.28 -27.06
N GLY A 62 52.18 -18.71 -28.29
CA GLY A 62 53.20 -19.06 -29.30
C GLY A 62 52.59 -19.25 -30.71
N ASP A 63 53.24 -18.67 -31.72
CA ASP A 63 52.89 -18.81 -33.15
C ASP A 63 53.57 -20.05 -33.79
N ASP A 64 53.02 -20.58 -34.89
CA ASP A 64 53.74 -20.80 -36.17
C ASP A 64 52.82 -21.45 -37.25
N ASP A 65 53.13 -21.22 -38.54
CA ASP A 65 52.45 -21.79 -39.72
C ASP A 65 52.97 -23.22 -40.06
N GLU A 66 52.12 -24.12 -40.58
CA GLU A 66 52.30 -24.81 -41.88
C GLU A 66 51.09 -25.69 -42.30
N VAL A 67 51.19 -26.41 -43.44
CA VAL A 67 50.05 -26.86 -44.26
C VAL A 67 50.18 -28.32 -44.74
N LEU A 68 49.10 -29.12 -44.57
CA LEU A 68 48.78 -30.43 -45.18
C LEU A 68 49.75 -31.63 -44.96
N ASP A 69 49.27 -32.71 -44.32
CA ASP A 69 48.76 -33.92 -45.02
C ASP A 69 48.19 -34.99 -44.05
N ASP A 70 47.53 -36.02 -44.61
CA ASP A 70 46.75 -37.06 -43.92
C ASP A 70 47.45 -37.83 -42.76
N VAL A 71 46.83 -37.81 -41.57
CA VAL A 71 46.81 -38.96 -40.64
C VAL A 71 45.40 -39.05 -40.02
N ALA A 72 44.85 -40.27 -39.93
CA ALA A 72 43.63 -40.52 -39.16
C ALA A 72 44.00 -40.87 -37.71
N GLU A 73 43.58 -40.03 -36.76
CA GLU A 73 43.61 -40.31 -35.32
C GLU A 73 42.17 -40.28 -34.77
N ASP A 74 41.89 -41.11 -33.76
CA ASP A 74 40.55 -41.33 -33.23
C ASP A 74 40.04 -40.08 -32.49
N ALA A 75 39.01 -39.42 -33.01
CA ALA A 75 38.33 -38.31 -32.33
C ALA A 75 37.40 -38.83 -31.22
N ASP A 76 37.49 -38.24 -30.02
CA ASP A 76 36.86 -38.78 -28.80
C ASP A 76 35.34 -38.96 -28.89
N ASP A 77 34.87 -40.19 -28.60
CA ASP A 77 33.47 -40.63 -28.65
C ASP A 77 32.58 -39.94 -27.56
N GLU A 78 33.16 -39.15 -26.64
CA GLU A 78 32.49 -38.69 -25.41
C GLU A 78 31.54 -37.48 -25.56
N ASN A 79 31.65 -36.67 -26.63
CA ASN A 79 30.95 -35.37 -26.69
C ASN A 79 29.65 -35.34 -27.52
N GLN A 80 29.18 -36.47 -28.07
CA GLN A 80 28.02 -36.49 -28.98
C GLN A 80 26.65 -36.26 -28.31
N LEU A 81 26.55 -36.31 -26.97
CA LEU A 81 25.26 -36.17 -26.27
C LEU A 81 24.73 -34.73 -26.17
N GLY A 82 25.60 -33.71 -26.30
CA GLY A 82 25.26 -32.30 -26.04
C GLY A 82 24.72 -31.49 -27.24
N LEU A 83 24.70 -32.06 -28.45
CA LEU A 83 24.57 -31.29 -29.70
C LEU A 83 23.23 -30.58 -29.95
N TYR A 84 22.16 -30.94 -29.23
CA TYR A 84 20.81 -30.36 -29.39
C TYR A 84 20.13 -30.10 -28.02
N LEU A 85 20.89 -29.52 -27.09
CA LEU A 85 20.35 -29.06 -25.80
C LEU A 85 19.29 -27.95 -26.00
N ASP A 86 18.36 -27.87 -25.06
CA ASP A 86 17.30 -26.85 -24.95
C ASP A 86 16.33 -26.65 -26.14
N ILE A 87 16.25 -27.60 -27.08
CA ILE A 87 15.28 -27.53 -28.19
C ILE A 87 13.80 -27.55 -27.76
N GLN A 88 13.47 -27.80 -26.49
CA GLN A 88 12.10 -27.98 -26.02
C GLN A 88 11.21 -26.73 -26.15
N HIS A 89 11.82 -25.55 -26.24
CA HIS A 89 11.12 -24.28 -26.48
C HIS A 89 10.84 -24.00 -27.98
N LYS A 90 11.42 -24.78 -28.91
CA LYS A 90 11.12 -24.70 -30.34
C LYS A 90 9.80 -25.41 -30.70
N ILE A 91 9.28 -25.18 -31.90
CA ILE A 91 7.93 -25.60 -32.35
C ILE A 91 7.73 -27.12 -32.19
N PHE A 92 6.83 -27.51 -31.28
CA PHE A 92 6.51 -28.89 -30.94
C PHE A 92 5.49 -29.52 -31.91
N LYS A 93 5.85 -30.67 -32.47
CA LYS A 93 4.96 -31.56 -33.23
C LYS A 93 5.17 -33.02 -32.79
N THR A 94 4.12 -33.84 -32.91
CA THR A 94 4.26 -35.30 -32.78
C THR A 94 4.55 -35.95 -34.12
N SER A 95 5.08 -37.17 -34.09
CA SER A 95 5.18 -38.09 -35.25
C SER A 95 3.92 -38.06 -36.14
N ASN A 96 2.74 -38.24 -35.52
CA ASN A 96 1.45 -38.21 -36.22
C ASN A 96 1.12 -36.83 -36.82
N ARG A 97 1.46 -35.73 -36.14
CA ARG A 97 1.23 -34.37 -36.64
C ARG A 97 2.12 -34.10 -37.86
N LEU A 98 3.41 -34.45 -37.81
CA LEU A 98 4.34 -34.28 -38.94
C LEU A 98 3.87 -34.99 -40.21
N LEU A 99 3.35 -36.22 -40.10
CA LEU A 99 2.90 -36.99 -41.26
C LEU A 99 1.50 -36.55 -41.77
N ASP A 100 0.63 -36.05 -40.88
CA ASP A 100 -0.58 -35.32 -41.29
C ASP A 100 -0.22 -34.05 -42.06
N ASP A 101 0.75 -33.27 -41.56
CA ASP A 101 1.16 -32.00 -42.16
C ASP A 101 1.70 -32.22 -43.58
N ILE A 102 2.62 -33.17 -43.81
CA ILE A 102 3.11 -33.55 -45.15
C ILE A 102 1.95 -33.84 -46.13
N LYS A 103 0.86 -34.44 -45.64
CA LYS A 103 -0.32 -34.78 -46.46
C LYS A 103 -1.20 -33.56 -46.73
N ALA A 104 -1.25 -32.59 -45.83
CA ALA A 104 -2.04 -31.37 -45.96
C ALA A 104 -1.28 -30.23 -46.67
N ASP A 105 0.05 -30.23 -46.61
CA ASP A 105 0.92 -29.11 -46.96
C ASP A 105 0.72 -28.55 -48.38
N LEU A 106 0.60 -29.43 -49.38
CA LEU A 106 0.32 -29.02 -50.76
C LEU A 106 -0.98 -28.21 -50.92
N ILE A 107 -1.94 -28.29 -49.98
CA ILE A 107 -3.13 -27.45 -50.00
C ILE A 107 -2.76 -26.01 -49.62
N PHE A 108 -1.87 -25.82 -48.67
CA PHE A 108 -1.41 -24.50 -48.22
C PHE A 108 -0.48 -23.87 -49.26
N LEU A 109 0.55 -24.57 -49.73
CA LEU A 109 1.44 -24.11 -50.80
C LEU A 109 0.71 -23.67 -52.09
N ILE A 110 -0.42 -24.32 -52.43
CA ILE A 110 -1.19 -24.02 -53.65
C ILE A 110 -2.23 -22.89 -53.43
N GLN A 111 -2.58 -22.55 -52.19
CA GLN A 111 -3.65 -21.58 -51.88
C GLN A 111 -3.21 -20.33 -51.11
N HIS A 112 -2.11 -20.39 -50.37
CA HIS A 112 -1.70 -19.41 -49.35
C HIS A 112 -0.21 -19.02 -49.42
N GLU A 113 0.46 -19.30 -50.54
CA GLU A 113 1.85 -18.94 -50.87
C GLU A 113 2.97 -19.56 -49.98
N HIS A 114 2.63 -20.10 -48.81
CA HIS A 114 3.55 -20.78 -47.89
C HIS A 114 3.01 -22.14 -47.41
N GLY A 115 3.92 -23.03 -47.00
CA GLY A 115 3.63 -24.34 -46.41
C GLY A 115 3.43 -24.29 -44.90
N ILE A 116 3.09 -25.45 -44.32
CA ILE A 116 2.80 -25.63 -42.89
C ILE A 116 3.80 -26.55 -42.18
N LEU A 117 4.82 -27.09 -42.86
CA LEU A 117 5.78 -27.99 -42.22
C LEU A 117 6.48 -27.30 -41.04
N GLN A 118 6.84 -26.03 -41.20
CA GLN A 118 7.44 -25.19 -40.16
C GLN A 118 6.42 -24.42 -39.29
N GLU A 119 5.14 -24.32 -39.67
CA GLU A 119 4.14 -23.51 -38.94
C GLU A 119 3.70 -24.19 -37.62
N ARG A 120 3.32 -23.38 -36.61
CA ARG A 120 2.71 -23.87 -35.36
C ARG A 120 1.30 -24.41 -35.62
N PRO A 121 0.96 -25.64 -35.18
CA PRO A 121 -0.33 -26.28 -35.46
C PRO A 121 -1.58 -25.48 -35.10
N ILE A 122 -1.50 -24.61 -34.08
CA ILE A 122 -2.63 -23.77 -33.65
C ILE A 122 -3.01 -22.69 -34.69
N HIS A 123 -2.10 -22.26 -35.56
CA HIS A 123 -2.39 -21.24 -36.59
C HIS A 123 -3.19 -21.79 -37.78
N TYR A 124 -2.96 -23.05 -38.17
CA TYR A 124 -3.65 -23.70 -39.29
C TYR A 124 -4.74 -24.70 -38.90
N ALA A 125 -4.90 -25.03 -37.61
CA ALA A 125 -5.90 -25.96 -37.10
C ALA A 125 -7.33 -25.73 -37.66
N SER A 126 -7.83 -24.50 -37.56
CA SER A 126 -9.16 -24.14 -38.08
C SER A 126 -9.24 -24.25 -39.61
N LYS A 127 -8.18 -23.83 -40.32
CA LYS A 127 -8.10 -23.95 -41.79
C LYS A 127 -8.19 -25.43 -42.22
N ILE A 128 -7.50 -26.35 -41.54
CA ILE A 128 -7.60 -27.80 -41.84
C ILE A 128 -9.01 -28.34 -41.55
N ALA A 129 -9.67 -27.89 -40.48
CA ALA A 129 -11.04 -28.30 -40.16
C ALA A 129 -12.05 -27.91 -41.26
N GLU A 130 -11.83 -26.77 -41.94
CA GLU A 130 -12.65 -26.30 -43.06
C GLU A 130 -12.42 -27.07 -44.38
N ILE A 131 -11.29 -27.78 -44.53
CA ILE A 131 -10.98 -28.56 -45.74
C ILE A 131 -11.97 -29.71 -45.90
N LYS A 132 -12.99 -29.51 -46.74
CA LYS A 132 -14.04 -30.52 -47.03
C LYS A 132 -13.43 -31.84 -47.51
N TYR A 133 -12.48 -31.78 -48.42
CA TYR A 133 -11.80 -32.95 -49.00
C TYR A 133 -10.34 -32.59 -49.34
N ASN A 134 -9.39 -33.44 -48.94
CA ASN A 134 -8.00 -33.35 -49.38
C ASN A 134 -7.88 -34.19 -50.68
N PRO A 135 -7.55 -33.58 -51.84
CA PRO A 135 -7.44 -34.29 -53.10
C PRO A 135 -6.09 -34.99 -53.29
N TYR A 136 -5.13 -34.80 -52.37
CA TYR A 136 -3.78 -35.35 -52.43
C TYR A 136 -3.63 -36.56 -51.51
N GLU A 137 -2.88 -37.56 -51.99
CA GLU A 137 -2.58 -38.78 -51.25
C GLU A 137 -1.08 -39.08 -51.35
N ILE A 138 -0.48 -39.54 -50.24
CA ILE A 138 0.91 -39.97 -50.16
C ILE A 138 1.00 -41.43 -50.63
N TYR A 139 2.00 -41.74 -51.46
CA TYR A 139 2.29 -43.07 -51.98
C TYR A 139 3.75 -43.44 -51.79
N ILE A 140 4.03 -44.48 -51.01
CA ILE A 140 5.39 -45.05 -50.80
C ILE A 140 5.49 -46.35 -51.60
N LEU A 141 6.62 -46.60 -52.27
CA LEU A 141 6.84 -47.87 -52.97
C LEU A 141 7.14 -49.01 -51.96
N ASN A 142 6.23 -49.96 -51.84
CA ASN A 142 6.23 -51.01 -50.81
C ASN A 142 7.08 -52.26 -51.19
N GLN A 143 7.68 -52.28 -52.37
CA GLN A 143 8.38 -53.45 -52.91
C GLN A 143 9.89 -53.18 -53.06
N ALA A 144 10.70 -54.17 -52.69
CA ALA A 144 12.16 -54.12 -52.81
C ALA A 144 12.57 -54.02 -54.30
N SER A 145 13.05 -52.84 -54.69
CA SER A 145 13.42 -52.49 -56.06
C SER A 145 14.91 -52.16 -56.10
N GLU A 146 15.73 -53.08 -56.63
CA GLU A 146 17.20 -52.92 -56.78
C GLU A 146 17.61 -51.64 -57.55
N VAL A 147 16.69 -51.12 -58.37
CA VAL A 147 16.92 -50.00 -59.30
C VAL A 147 16.45 -48.67 -58.69
N ALA A 148 15.41 -48.70 -57.87
CA ALA A 148 14.69 -47.52 -57.38
C ALA A 148 14.00 -47.85 -56.04
N PRO A 149 14.74 -47.90 -54.93
CA PRO A 149 14.20 -48.29 -53.63
C PRO A 149 13.28 -47.20 -53.05
N GLY A 150 12.07 -47.59 -52.63
CA GLY A 150 11.14 -46.71 -51.90
C GLY A 150 11.62 -46.36 -50.49
N VAL A 151 12.35 -47.28 -49.86
CA VAL A 151 13.08 -47.05 -48.61
C VAL A 151 14.50 -47.56 -48.78
N GLN A 152 15.47 -46.78 -48.32
CA GLN A 152 16.90 -47.10 -48.37
C GLN A 152 17.56 -46.76 -47.04
N HIS A 153 18.30 -47.71 -46.49
CA HIS A 153 19.11 -47.49 -45.30
C HIS A 153 20.55 -47.17 -45.72
N LEU A 154 21.13 -46.18 -45.08
CA LEU A 154 22.48 -45.65 -45.27
C LEU A 154 23.18 -45.58 -43.91
N THR A 155 24.51 -45.50 -43.91
CA THR A 155 25.30 -45.08 -42.74
C THR A 155 25.66 -43.59 -42.88
N SER A 156 25.89 -42.90 -41.76
CA SER A 156 26.47 -41.55 -41.79
C SER A 156 27.83 -41.55 -42.50
N ARG A 157 28.18 -40.42 -43.11
CA ARG A 157 29.50 -40.16 -43.71
C ARG A 157 30.59 -39.96 -42.66
N PHE A 158 30.22 -39.68 -41.41
CA PHE A 158 31.14 -39.38 -40.30
C PHE A 158 31.17 -40.48 -39.24
N ASN A 159 30.01 -40.98 -38.80
CA ASN A 159 29.92 -42.07 -37.82
C ASN A 159 29.36 -43.35 -38.47
N SER A 160 30.21 -44.36 -38.67
CA SER A 160 29.79 -45.63 -39.30
C SER A 160 28.71 -46.41 -38.54
N ARG A 161 28.44 -46.07 -37.26
CA ARG A 161 27.37 -46.65 -36.45
C ARG A 161 26.04 -45.91 -36.58
N ASP A 162 26.07 -44.60 -36.90
CA ASP A 162 24.87 -43.80 -37.14
C ASP A 162 24.16 -44.27 -38.41
N LYS A 163 22.85 -44.47 -38.31
CA LYS A 163 22.01 -45.01 -39.38
C LYS A 163 21.09 -43.92 -39.92
N ILE A 164 20.90 -43.88 -41.23
CA ILE A 164 20.02 -42.93 -41.91
C ILE A 164 19.05 -43.74 -42.78
N THR A 165 17.75 -43.69 -42.47
CA THR A 165 16.72 -44.25 -43.36
C THR A 165 16.12 -43.14 -44.22
N GLN A 166 16.27 -43.26 -45.53
CA GLN A 166 15.63 -42.38 -46.51
C GLN A 166 14.38 -43.06 -47.08
N ILE A 167 13.21 -42.45 -46.88
CA ILE A 167 11.91 -42.88 -47.39
C ILE A 167 11.49 -41.92 -48.50
N ARG A 168 11.31 -42.44 -49.72
CA ARG A 168 10.90 -41.68 -50.90
C ARG A 168 9.41 -41.91 -51.18
N ALA A 169 8.62 -40.86 -51.03
CA ALA A 169 7.17 -40.86 -51.25
C ALA A 169 6.77 -39.93 -52.40
N LEU A 170 5.64 -40.22 -53.02
CA LEU A 170 5.03 -39.43 -54.09
C LEU A 170 3.70 -38.86 -53.62
N ILE A 171 3.45 -37.57 -53.80
CA ILE A 171 2.20 -36.91 -53.43
C ILE A 171 1.52 -36.35 -54.68
N TYR A 172 0.31 -36.84 -54.98
CA TYR A 172 -0.44 -36.42 -56.17
C TYR A 172 -1.94 -36.60 -56.00
N SER A 173 -2.72 -36.05 -56.92
CA SER A 173 -4.17 -36.29 -56.98
C SER A 173 -4.54 -37.40 -57.97
N THR A 174 -5.30 -38.38 -57.49
CA THR A 174 -5.90 -39.45 -58.28
C THR A 174 -7.04 -38.95 -59.18
N ASN A 175 -7.61 -37.78 -58.91
CA ASN A 175 -8.82 -37.27 -59.57
C ASN A 175 -8.58 -36.60 -60.94
N GLU A 176 -7.36 -36.15 -61.25
CA GLU A 176 -7.03 -35.51 -62.53
C GLU A 176 -6.90 -36.56 -63.65
N PRO A 177 -7.70 -36.53 -64.74
CA PRO A 177 -7.63 -37.54 -65.80
C PRO A 177 -6.50 -37.34 -66.83
N SER A 178 -5.97 -36.13 -67.03
CA SER A 178 -4.90 -35.85 -68.00
C SER A 178 -3.52 -36.22 -67.43
N LEU A 179 -2.66 -36.80 -68.27
CA LEU A 179 -1.26 -37.06 -67.89
C LEU A 179 -0.48 -35.75 -67.81
N ALA A 180 -0.67 -34.83 -68.78
CA ALA A 180 -0.02 -33.52 -68.82
C ALA A 180 -0.32 -32.65 -67.59
N ARG A 181 -1.51 -32.83 -66.98
CA ARG A 181 -1.95 -32.09 -65.78
C ARG A 181 -1.66 -32.81 -64.46
N THR A 182 -1.25 -34.08 -64.50
CA THR A 182 -0.95 -34.85 -63.29
C THR A 182 0.42 -34.44 -62.74
N LYS A 183 0.45 -33.37 -61.93
CA LYS A 183 1.60 -33.06 -61.07
C LYS A 183 1.77 -34.14 -60.02
N ILE A 184 2.99 -34.67 -59.88
CA ILE A 184 3.40 -35.61 -58.84
C ILE A 184 4.57 -34.97 -58.09
N TYR A 185 4.31 -34.48 -56.89
CA TYR A 185 5.33 -33.91 -56.01
C TYR A 185 6.10 -35.04 -55.32
N HIS A 186 7.38 -34.81 -55.02
CA HIS A 186 8.23 -35.78 -54.33
C HIS A 186 8.41 -35.35 -52.89
N ALA A 187 8.09 -36.25 -51.95
CA ALA A 187 8.33 -36.06 -50.52
C ALA A 187 9.43 -37.02 -50.05
N ASN A 188 10.52 -36.46 -49.56
CA ASN A 188 11.69 -37.18 -49.05
C ASN A 188 11.67 -37.07 -47.52
N ILE A 189 11.57 -38.20 -46.82
CA ILE A 189 11.63 -38.26 -45.35
C ILE A 189 12.93 -38.98 -44.99
N LEU A 190 13.90 -38.24 -44.48
CA LEU A 190 15.16 -38.79 -43.99
C LEU A 190 15.10 -38.87 -42.47
N ILE A 191 15.43 -40.02 -41.88
CA ILE A 191 15.46 -40.22 -40.43
C ILE A 191 16.86 -40.67 -40.03
N LYS A 192 17.59 -39.87 -39.24
CA LYS A 192 18.89 -40.23 -38.66
C LYS A 192 18.75 -40.71 -37.22
N TYR A 193 19.37 -41.84 -36.93
CA TYR A 193 19.54 -42.43 -35.60
C TYR A 193 21.02 -42.35 -35.22
N LYS A 194 21.28 -41.98 -33.96
CA LYS A 194 22.63 -42.04 -33.38
C LYS A 194 22.79 -43.33 -32.59
N ASP A 195 23.98 -43.94 -32.63
CA ASP A 195 24.28 -45.25 -32.01
C ASP A 195 23.79 -45.32 -30.55
N SER A 196 24.04 -44.24 -29.80
CA SER A 196 23.66 -44.04 -28.40
C SER A 196 22.15 -44.17 -28.09
N THR A 197 21.26 -44.12 -29.08
CA THR A 197 19.80 -44.25 -28.87
C THR A 197 19.15 -45.42 -29.61
N GLU A 198 19.94 -46.35 -30.16
CA GLU A 198 19.45 -47.58 -30.83
C GLU A 198 18.66 -48.52 -29.90
N GLY A 199 18.64 -48.31 -28.58
CA GLY A 199 17.83 -49.07 -27.62
C GLY A 199 16.42 -48.53 -27.33
N ILE A 200 16.09 -47.27 -27.68
CA ILE A 200 14.94 -46.58 -27.08
C ILE A 200 13.65 -46.73 -27.93
N GLU A 201 12.63 -47.37 -27.35
CA GLU A 201 11.24 -47.29 -27.83
C GLU A 201 10.60 -45.98 -27.35
N VAL A 202 9.90 -45.27 -28.24
CA VAL A 202 9.42 -43.91 -27.98
C VAL A 202 7.90 -43.88 -27.95
N SER A 203 7.32 -43.90 -26.76
CA SER A 203 5.89 -43.65 -26.53
C SER A 203 5.51 -42.16 -26.54
N ASN A 204 6.50 -41.28 -26.29
CA ASN A 204 6.39 -39.81 -26.34
C ASN A 204 7.20 -39.29 -27.54
N ASN A 205 6.63 -39.26 -28.75
CA ASN A 205 7.34 -38.71 -29.91
C ASN A 205 7.31 -37.17 -29.91
N GLU A 206 8.08 -36.56 -29.00
CA GLU A 206 8.26 -35.12 -28.85
C GLU A 206 9.33 -34.61 -29.84
N TYR A 207 8.90 -34.13 -31.01
CA TYR A 207 9.77 -33.54 -32.03
C TYR A 207 9.68 -32.01 -32.02
N HIS A 208 10.84 -31.36 -32.04
CA HIS A 208 10.95 -29.89 -32.04
C HIS A 208 11.66 -29.40 -33.31
N LEU A 209 11.16 -28.32 -33.90
CA LEU A 209 11.73 -27.72 -35.11
C LEU A 209 13.14 -27.18 -34.82
N VAL A 210 14.08 -27.44 -35.73
CA VAL A 210 15.45 -26.94 -35.65
C VAL A 210 15.81 -26.27 -36.97
N ASP A 211 16.16 -24.98 -36.90
CA ASP A 211 16.40 -24.12 -38.06
C ASP A 211 17.70 -24.54 -38.79
N GLU A 212 18.78 -24.80 -38.05
CA GLU A 212 20.06 -25.27 -38.57
C GLU A 212 20.50 -26.57 -37.89
N LEU A 213 20.80 -27.59 -38.70
CA LEU A 213 21.48 -28.81 -38.24
C LEU A 213 22.99 -28.54 -38.09
N ASN A 214 23.66 -29.20 -37.14
CA ASN A 214 25.13 -29.15 -37.05
C ASN A 214 25.78 -29.68 -38.33
N GLU A 215 27.05 -29.34 -38.58
CA GLU A 215 27.71 -29.58 -39.85
C GLU A 215 27.62 -31.04 -40.32
N HIS A 216 27.93 -32.01 -39.45
CA HIS A 216 27.86 -33.44 -39.77
C HIS A 216 26.44 -33.91 -40.10
N ASP A 217 25.45 -33.57 -39.27
CA ASP A 217 24.05 -33.93 -39.49
C ASP A 217 23.48 -33.22 -40.75
N SER A 218 23.97 -32.01 -41.06
CA SER A 218 23.60 -31.25 -42.26
C SER A 218 24.15 -31.88 -43.55
N ILE A 219 25.39 -32.38 -43.54
CA ILE A 219 26.03 -33.03 -44.69
C ILE A 219 25.45 -34.42 -44.94
N ASP A 220 25.00 -35.11 -43.88
CA ASP A 220 24.31 -36.39 -43.97
C ASP A 220 22.88 -36.26 -44.53
N LEU A 221 22.15 -35.19 -44.19
CA LEU A 221 20.70 -35.08 -44.44
C LEU A 221 20.31 -34.07 -45.53
N ILE A 222 21.08 -33.00 -45.75
CA ILE A 222 20.71 -31.91 -46.66
C ILE A 222 21.42 -32.10 -48.02
N SER A 223 20.66 -32.50 -49.03
CA SER A 223 21.20 -32.82 -50.38
C SER A 223 22.00 -31.67 -51.03
N SER A 224 21.71 -30.41 -50.69
CA SER A 224 22.44 -29.24 -51.20
C SER A 224 23.77 -28.97 -50.49
N ARG A 225 23.95 -29.40 -49.22
CA ARG A 225 25.25 -29.35 -48.51
C ARG A 225 26.27 -30.32 -49.12
N LEU A 226 25.82 -31.28 -49.94
CA LEU A 226 26.66 -32.14 -50.76
C LEU A 226 27.15 -31.49 -52.06
N ILE A 227 26.98 -30.18 -52.28
CA ILE A 227 27.49 -29.46 -53.46
C ILE A 227 28.61 -28.49 -53.09
N ILE A 228 29.56 -28.32 -54.02
CA ILE A 228 30.67 -27.35 -53.98
C ILE A 228 30.53 -26.45 -55.22
N ASP A 229 30.90 -25.16 -55.12
CA ASP A 229 30.74 -24.18 -56.21
C ASP A 229 31.35 -24.62 -57.55
N SER A 230 32.42 -25.41 -57.52
CA SER A 230 33.11 -25.97 -58.69
C SER A 230 32.36 -27.10 -59.41
N ASP A 231 31.18 -27.51 -58.91
CA ASP A 231 30.42 -28.61 -59.51
C ASP A 231 29.73 -28.22 -60.84
N PRO A 232 29.70 -29.13 -61.84
CA PRO A 232 29.02 -28.89 -63.11
C PRO A 232 27.52 -28.65 -62.97
N ASP A 233 26.95 -27.92 -63.93
CA ASP A 233 25.51 -27.66 -63.98
C ASP A 233 24.67 -28.94 -64.01
N GLU A 234 25.19 -30.03 -64.59
CA GLU A 234 24.57 -31.37 -64.60
C GLU A 234 24.33 -31.94 -63.18
N VAL A 235 25.16 -31.57 -62.21
CA VAL A 235 25.00 -31.94 -60.78
C VAL A 235 24.02 -30.99 -60.10
N LYS A 236 24.20 -29.68 -60.29
CA LYS A 236 23.35 -28.64 -59.69
C LYS A 236 21.88 -28.76 -60.15
N SER A 237 21.65 -29.09 -61.42
CA SER A 237 20.31 -29.35 -61.99
C SER A 237 19.71 -30.71 -61.62
N SER A 238 20.44 -31.55 -60.87
CA SER A 238 19.96 -32.84 -60.35
C SER A 238 19.51 -32.78 -58.88
N LEU A 239 19.65 -31.63 -58.21
CA LEU A 239 19.04 -31.43 -56.89
C LEU A 239 17.50 -31.53 -56.95
N PRO A 240 16.83 -31.95 -55.86
CA PRO A 240 15.39 -31.75 -55.73
C PRO A 240 15.07 -30.26 -55.71
N LYS A 241 14.01 -29.85 -56.41
CA LYS A 241 13.48 -28.49 -56.33
C LYS A 241 12.55 -28.37 -55.13
N ILE A 242 13.11 -28.12 -53.96
CA ILE A 242 12.36 -28.04 -52.70
C ILE A 242 11.39 -26.84 -52.74
N ILE A 243 10.17 -27.06 -52.24
CA ILE A 243 9.09 -26.05 -52.15
C ILE A 243 8.59 -25.86 -50.70
N ASP A 244 8.75 -26.85 -49.83
CA ASP A 244 8.80 -26.68 -48.37
C ASP A 244 9.73 -27.75 -47.77
N GLU A 245 10.37 -27.45 -46.64
CA GLU A 245 11.22 -28.37 -45.89
C GLU A 245 11.20 -28.07 -44.39
N ALA A 246 11.49 -29.07 -43.56
CA ALA A 246 11.69 -28.87 -42.13
C ALA A 246 12.65 -29.91 -41.54
N ASN A 247 13.45 -29.49 -40.55
CA ASN A 247 14.28 -30.38 -39.73
C ASN A 247 13.68 -30.44 -38.31
N TYR A 248 13.48 -31.65 -37.80
CA TYR A 248 12.82 -31.91 -36.53
C TYR A 248 13.65 -32.88 -35.68
N VAL A 249 14.00 -32.50 -34.45
CA VAL A 249 14.81 -33.33 -33.53
C VAL A 249 13.96 -33.84 -32.37
N CYS A 250 14.07 -35.12 -32.02
CA CYS A 250 13.38 -35.71 -30.88
C CYS A 250 14.09 -35.38 -29.56
N SER A 251 13.42 -34.67 -28.66
CA SER A 251 13.97 -34.25 -27.36
C SER A 251 14.40 -35.41 -26.45
N LEU A 252 13.84 -36.61 -26.65
CA LEU A 252 14.11 -37.80 -25.84
C LEU A 252 15.13 -38.76 -26.44
N THR A 253 15.49 -38.63 -27.73
CA THR A 253 16.32 -39.63 -28.43
C THR A 253 17.33 -39.06 -29.43
N ASN A 254 17.39 -37.74 -29.61
CA ASN A 254 18.23 -37.06 -30.61
C ASN A 254 18.06 -37.60 -32.05
N LYS A 255 16.99 -38.35 -32.33
CA LYS A 255 16.58 -38.75 -33.68
C LYS A 255 16.23 -37.50 -34.48
N ILE A 256 16.76 -37.41 -35.69
CA ILE A 256 16.54 -36.26 -36.57
C ILE A 256 15.65 -36.72 -37.72
N ILE A 257 14.51 -36.06 -37.91
CA ILE A 257 13.68 -36.19 -39.12
C ILE A 257 13.97 -34.95 -39.98
N ARG A 258 14.39 -35.14 -41.22
CA ARG A 258 14.32 -34.09 -42.25
C ARG A 258 13.23 -34.44 -43.25
N ILE A 259 12.38 -33.47 -43.53
CA ILE A 259 11.26 -33.56 -44.46
C ILE A 259 11.58 -32.59 -45.61
N GLU A 260 11.54 -33.05 -46.85
CA GLU A 260 11.69 -32.22 -48.05
C GLU A 260 10.52 -32.51 -49.00
N ILE A 261 9.71 -31.50 -49.35
CA ILE A 261 8.69 -31.59 -50.39
C ILE A 261 9.19 -30.83 -51.62
N SER A 262 9.08 -31.41 -52.82
CA SER A 262 9.69 -30.88 -54.04
C SER A 262 8.83 -31.03 -55.30
N GLU A 263 9.08 -30.15 -56.29
CA GLU A 263 8.36 -30.15 -57.58
C GLU A 263 8.47 -31.50 -58.34
N PRO A 264 7.52 -31.78 -59.26
CA PRO A 264 7.65 -32.88 -60.23
C PRO A 264 8.92 -32.77 -61.09
N GLU A 265 9.52 -33.90 -61.43
CA GLU A 265 10.73 -33.96 -62.25
C GLU A 265 10.45 -33.79 -63.75
N PHE A 266 9.19 -33.96 -64.18
CA PHE A 266 8.71 -33.70 -65.54
C PHE A 266 7.68 -32.56 -65.55
N ASP A 267 7.77 -31.65 -66.52
CA ASP A 267 6.80 -30.55 -66.67
C ASP A 267 5.59 -30.94 -67.53
N HIS A 268 4.61 -30.02 -67.62
CA HIS A 268 3.40 -30.20 -68.42
C HIS A 268 3.69 -30.59 -69.87
N ASP A 269 4.73 -30.02 -70.48
CA ASP A 269 5.04 -30.21 -71.89
C ASP A 269 5.81 -31.53 -72.10
N ASP A 270 6.71 -31.88 -71.17
CA ASP A 270 7.33 -33.21 -71.10
C ASP A 270 6.28 -34.33 -71.01
N LEU A 271 5.20 -34.12 -70.25
CA LEU A 271 4.13 -35.09 -70.05
C LEU A 271 3.03 -35.06 -71.12
N HIS A 272 2.73 -33.90 -71.73
CA HIS A 272 1.79 -33.79 -72.85
C HIS A 272 2.24 -34.63 -74.05
N ASP A 273 3.55 -34.75 -74.26
CA ASP A 273 4.09 -35.57 -75.34
C ASP A 273 3.78 -37.09 -75.19
N PHE A 274 3.27 -37.52 -74.02
CA PHE A 274 2.76 -38.88 -73.74
C PHE A 274 1.23 -39.00 -73.82
N GLU A 275 0.50 -37.95 -74.17
CA GLU A 275 -0.94 -38.04 -74.43
C GLU A 275 -1.24 -38.59 -75.84
N LEU A 276 -2.44 -39.14 -76.03
CA LEU A 276 -2.82 -39.82 -77.29
C LEU A 276 -2.69 -38.92 -78.54
N GLY A 277 -2.96 -37.61 -78.42
CA GLY A 277 -2.83 -36.66 -79.54
C GLY A 277 -1.39 -36.55 -80.05
N PRO A 278 -0.42 -36.09 -79.22
CA PRO A 278 0.99 -36.06 -79.59
C PRO A 278 1.57 -37.42 -79.99
N ILE A 279 1.20 -38.51 -79.31
CA ILE A 279 1.59 -39.88 -79.71
C ILE A 279 1.12 -40.18 -81.15
N ASN A 280 -0.14 -39.94 -81.50
CA ASN A 280 -0.67 -40.18 -82.85
C ASN A 280 0.16 -39.42 -83.91
N VAL A 281 0.48 -38.15 -83.65
CA VAL A 281 1.27 -37.30 -84.56
C VAL A 281 2.71 -37.80 -84.69
N ARG A 282 3.38 -38.13 -83.57
CA ARG A 282 4.75 -38.64 -83.55
C ARG A 282 4.85 -40.01 -84.24
N TYR A 283 3.92 -40.91 -83.95
CA TYR A 283 3.89 -42.26 -84.54
C TYR A 283 3.60 -42.23 -86.05
N THR A 284 2.69 -41.37 -86.51
CA THR A 284 2.41 -41.18 -87.95
C THR A 284 3.63 -40.64 -88.69
N LYS A 285 4.37 -39.68 -88.11
CA LYS A 285 5.66 -39.21 -88.65
C LYS A 285 6.73 -40.31 -88.65
N ALA A 286 6.75 -41.17 -87.63
CA ALA A 286 7.68 -42.29 -87.55
C ALA A 286 7.38 -43.37 -88.62
N LEU A 287 6.12 -43.71 -88.88
CA LEU A 287 5.69 -44.62 -89.95
C LEU A 287 6.17 -44.16 -91.34
N ALA A 288 6.09 -42.85 -91.62
CA ALA A 288 6.59 -42.27 -92.87
C ALA A 288 8.13 -42.31 -93.01
N LYS A 289 8.87 -42.44 -91.89
CA LYS A 289 10.34 -42.50 -91.84
C LYS A 289 10.88 -43.93 -91.74
N TYR A 290 10.12 -44.86 -91.16
CA TYR A 290 10.52 -46.23 -90.88
C TYR A 290 9.38 -47.20 -91.31
N PRO A 291 9.40 -47.73 -92.55
CA PRO A 291 8.32 -48.58 -93.07
C PRO A 291 8.07 -49.87 -92.26
N ASP A 292 9.08 -50.37 -91.54
CA ASP A 292 9.03 -51.60 -90.75
C ASP A 292 8.51 -51.38 -89.31
N LEU A 293 7.59 -50.43 -89.10
CA LEU A 293 6.87 -50.23 -87.84
C LEU A 293 5.47 -50.86 -87.92
N ASN A 294 4.90 -51.21 -86.77
CA ASN A 294 3.52 -51.72 -86.74
C ASN A 294 2.54 -50.61 -87.11
N GLN A 295 1.38 -50.95 -87.68
CA GLN A 295 0.35 -49.95 -88.01
C GLN A 295 -0.46 -49.52 -86.78
N ASP A 296 -0.56 -50.37 -85.75
CA ASP A 296 -1.23 -50.02 -84.50
C ASP A 296 -0.43 -48.97 -83.71
N ILE A 297 -1.10 -47.88 -83.34
CA ILE A 297 -0.49 -46.81 -82.54
C ILE A 297 -0.33 -47.29 -81.08
N PRO A 298 0.86 -47.16 -80.47
CA PRO A 298 1.11 -47.63 -79.11
C PRO A 298 0.36 -46.78 -78.07
N PRO A 299 -0.18 -47.39 -76.99
CA PRO A 299 -0.85 -46.65 -75.93
C PRO A 299 0.17 -45.82 -75.09
N PRO A 300 -0.30 -44.79 -74.36
CA PRO A 300 0.53 -43.96 -73.47
C PRO A 300 1.44 -44.75 -72.53
N SER A 301 0.92 -45.81 -71.90
CA SER A 301 1.71 -46.70 -71.02
C SER A 301 2.84 -47.44 -71.75
N HIS A 302 2.72 -47.76 -73.04
CA HIS A 302 3.85 -48.34 -73.81
C HIS A 302 4.91 -47.29 -74.17
N CYS A 303 4.49 -46.04 -74.39
CA CYS A 303 5.40 -44.91 -74.60
C CYS A 303 6.17 -44.58 -73.32
N LEU A 304 5.48 -44.44 -72.19
CA LEU A 304 6.08 -44.29 -70.86
C LEU A 304 7.00 -45.47 -70.51
N HIS A 305 6.65 -46.70 -70.87
CA HIS A 305 7.51 -47.87 -70.66
C HIS A 305 8.80 -47.85 -71.51
N THR A 306 8.84 -47.06 -72.59
CA THR A 306 10.06 -46.83 -73.37
C THR A 306 10.98 -45.80 -72.68
N LEU A 307 10.41 -44.72 -72.11
CA LEU A 307 11.16 -43.80 -71.24
C LEU A 307 11.68 -44.50 -69.98
N PHE A 308 10.84 -45.30 -69.32
CA PHE A 308 11.22 -46.14 -68.17
C PHE A 308 12.46 -47.00 -68.44
N LYS A 309 12.57 -47.60 -69.64
CA LYS A 309 13.76 -48.38 -70.04
C LYS A 309 15.02 -47.51 -70.16
N ALA A 310 14.90 -46.28 -70.65
CA ALA A 310 16.02 -45.35 -70.75
C ALA A 310 16.52 -44.88 -69.36
N ILE A 311 15.60 -44.64 -68.41
CA ILE A 311 15.95 -44.25 -67.03
C ILE A 311 16.50 -45.45 -66.24
N ARG A 312 15.88 -46.63 -66.39
CA ARG A 312 16.31 -47.88 -65.73
C ARG A 312 17.73 -48.30 -66.12
N GLY A 313 18.14 -48.06 -67.36
CA GLY A 313 19.43 -48.50 -67.89
C GLY A 313 20.60 -48.08 -67.00
N PRO A 314 20.88 -46.78 -66.82
CA PRO A 314 21.98 -46.28 -65.99
C PRO A 314 21.89 -46.71 -64.52
N LEU A 315 20.68 -46.72 -63.93
CA LEU A 315 20.45 -47.16 -62.55
C LEU A 315 20.80 -48.64 -62.32
N SER A 316 20.74 -49.48 -63.36
CA SER A 316 20.96 -50.94 -63.29
C SER A 316 22.40 -51.36 -63.59
N LEU A 317 23.31 -50.43 -63.88
CA LEU A 317 24.72 -50.74 -64.20
C LEU A 317 25.54 -50.91 -62.91
N LYS A 318 26.41 -51.92 -62.89
CA LYS A 318 27.39 -52.12 -61.80
C LYS A 318 28.68 -51.37 -62.10
N LEU A 319 29.39 -50.95 -61.06
CA LEU A 319 30.68 -50.28 -61.13
C LEU A 319 31.64 -51.02 -62.09
N GLY A 320 32.20 -50.29 -63.05
CA GLY A 320 33.12 -50.83 -64.06
C GLY A 320 32.48 -51.57 -65.25
N GLN A 321 31.15 -51.50 -65.44
CA GLN A 321 30.49 -52.01 -66.65
C GLN A 321 30.31 -50.92 -67.72
N ASP A 322 30.55 -51.28 -68.99
CA ASP A 322 30.37 -50.37 -70.12
C ASP A 322 28.92 -49.87 -70.28
N HIS A 323 28.77 -48.56 -70.44
CA HIS A 323 27.48 -47.91 -70.62
C HIS A 323 26.89 -48.21 -71.99
N ARG A 324 25.67 -48.77 -72.03
CA ARG A 324 24.94 -49.02 -73.28
C ARG A 324 24.42 -47.70 -73.86
N THR A 325 24.99 -47.29 -74.98
CA THR A 325 24.52 -46.16 -75.78
C THR A 325 23.21 -46.49 -76.51
N ILE A 326 22.48 -45.45 -76.94
CA ILE A 326 21.25 -45.59 -77.73
C ILE A 326 21.43 -44.86 -79.06
N PRO A 327 21.48 -45.56 -80.22
CA PRO A 327 21.61 -44.91 -81.53
C PRO A 327 20.47 -43.93 -81.80
N ALA A 328 20.78 -42.72 -82.28
CA ALA A 328 19.78 -41.67 -82.50
C ALA A 328 18.77 -42.02 -83.61
N ASN A 329 19.11 -42.96 -84.50
CA ASN A 329 18.21 -43.51 -85.51
C ASN A 329 17.31 -44.66 -85.01
N ASN A 330 17.35 -45.02 -83.72
CA ASN A 330 16.57 -46.13 -83.16
C ASN A 330 15.06 -45.92 -83.41
N LYS A 331 14.46 -46.79 -84.23
CA LYS A 331 13.06 -46.65 -84.66
C LYS A 331 12.06 -46.67 -83.50
N SER A 332 12.31 -47.51 -82.48
CA SER A 332 11.42 -47.67 -81.32
C SER A 332 11.48 -46.47 -80.37
N LEU A 333 12.67 -45.89 -80.19
CA LEU A 333 12.84 -44.65 -79.42
C LEU A 333 12.05 -43.50 -80.07
N ASN A 334 12.35 -43.23 -81.35
CA ASN A 334 11.77 -42.13 -82.12
C ASN A 334 10.25 -42.27 -82.36
N SER A 335 9.71 -43.49 -82.35
CA SER A 335 8.26 -43.71 -82.48
C SER A 335 7.51 -43.52 -81.17
N HIS A 336 8.14 -43.81 -80.02
CA HIS A 336 7.46 -43.82 -78.72
C HIS A 336 7.65 -42.53 -77.93
N ILE A 337 8.81 -41.88 -77.97
CA ILE A 337 9.11 -40.66 -77.19
C ILE A 337 9.81 -39.62 -78.06
N ASN A 338 9.76 -38.34 -77.67
CA ASN A 338 10.67 -37.33 -78.21
C ASN A 338 12.06 -37.52 -77.58
N PRO A 339 13.14 -37.77 -78.37
CA PRO A 339 14.48 -37.96 -77.83
C PRO A 339 15.06 -36.75 -77.08
N GLU A 340 14.53 -35.54 -77.28
CA GLU A 340 14.98 -34.34 -76.56
C GLU A 340 14.85 -34.48 -75.03
N ILE A 341 13.91 -35.27 -74.53
CA ILE A 341 13.76 -35.55 -73.09
C ILE A 341 14.99 -36.25 -72.48
N LEU A 342 15.76 -37.00 -73.29
CA LEU A 342 17.01 -37.64 -72.85
C LEU A 342 18.09 -36.58 -72.55
N LEU A 343 18.09 -35.48 -73.32
CA LEU A 343 19.02 -34.37 -73.16
C LEU A 343 18.52 -33.41 -72.05
N LYS A 344 17.26 -32.97 -72.14
CA LYS A 344 16.63 -31.98 -71.24
C LYS A 344 16.48 -32.48 -69.79
N ARG A 345 16.14 -33.76 -69.58
CA ARG A 345 15.77 -34.29 -68.25
C ARG A 345 16.68 -35.39 -67.72
N LEU A 346 17.48 -36.05 -68.57
CA LEU A 346 18.30 -37.20 -68.19
C LEU A 346 19.81 -37.01 -68.45
N ASN A 347 20.26 -35.81 -68.80
CA ASN A 347 21.68 -35.46 -68.97
C ASN A 347 22.46 -36.42 -69.91
N PHE A 348 21.78 -37.06 -70.87
CA PHE A 348 22.47 -37.84 -71.91
C PHE A 348 23.27 -36.90 -72.81
N LYS A 349 24.40 -37.38 -73.33
CA LYS A 349 25.26 -36.64 -74.25
C LYS A 349 25.17 -37.27 -75.64
N LEU A 350 24.93 -36.46 -76.66
CA LEU A 350 24.79 -36.91 -78.05
C LEU A 350 26.15 -36.91 -78.74
N ASN A 351 26.80 -38.07 -78.77
CA ASN A 351 28.15 -38.26 -79.31
C ASN A 351 28.07 -39.20 -80.53
N ASN A 352 28.64 -38.80 -81.67
CA ASN A 352 28.72 -39.63 -82.88
C ASN A 352 27.37 -40.23 -83.38
N ASN A 353 26.26 -39.49 -83.22
CA ASN A 353 24.88 -39.95 -83.45
C ASN A 353 24.37 -41.07 -82.50
N GLU A 354 24.97 -41.21 -81.32
CA GLU A 354 24.45 -42.05 -80.24
C GLU A 354 24.25 -41.23 -78.97
N PHE A 355 23.16 -41.50 -78.24
CA PHE A 355 22.92 -40.96 -76.90
C PHE A 355 23.66 -41.82 -75.87
N SER A 356 24.71 -41.27 -75.26
CA SER A 356 25.42 -41.88 -74.13
C SER A 356 24.87 -41.36 -72.80
N PRO A 357 24.46 -42.23 -71.85
CA PRO A 357 24.00 -41.80 -70.53
C PRO A 357 25.13 -41.28 -69.63
N PRO A 358 24.82 -40.52 -68.56
CA PRO A 358 25.76 -40.23 -67.48
C PRO A 358 26.15 -41.51 -66.71
N ASN A 359 27.35 -41.53 -66.13
CA ASN A 359 27.79 -42.60 -65.24
C ASN A 359 27.30 -42.33 -63.80
N ILE A 360 26.38 -43.18 -63.33
CA ILE A 360 25.82 -43.17 -61.97
C ILE A 360 25.94 -44.54 -61.28
N SER A 361 26.97 -45.31 -61.65
CA SER A 361 27.23 -46.67 -61.12
C SER A 361 28.12 -46.69 -59.87
N ASP A 362 28.79 -45.59 -59.56
CA ASP A 362 29.48 -45.37 -58.29
C ASP A 362 28.51 -44.72 -57.29
N THR A 363 28.38 -45.31 -56.11
CA THR A 363 27.54 -44.79 -55.01
C THR A 363 28.35 -44.00 -53.98
N ASN A 364 29.67 -44.10 -54.02
CA ASN A 364 30.59 -43.46 -53.09
C ASN A 364 31.03 -42.09 -53.63
N ASP A 365 31.11 -41.92 -54.95
CA ASP A 365 31.25 -40.59 -55.57
C ASP A 365 30.03 -39.70 -55.27
N ARG A 366 30.32 -38.53 -54.69
CA ARG A 366 29.38 -37.44 -54.39
C ARG A 366 28.57 -37.02 -55.61
N LYS A 367 29.18 -36.92 -56.80
CA LYS A 367 28.53 -36.42 -58.02
C LYS A 367 27.59 -37.47 -58.63
N SER A 368 28.07 -38.71 -58.79
CA SER A 368 27.24 -39.84 -59.21
C SER A 368 26.06 -40.07 -58.26
N SER A 369 26.25 -39.92 -56.94
CA SER A 369 25.19 -40.04 -55.93
C SER A 369 24.04 -39.03 -56.14
N ILE A 370 24.35 -37.73 -56.28
CA ILE A 370 23.33 -36.68 -56.50
C ILE A 370 22.54 -36.91 -57.80
N ILE A 371 23.22 -37.26 -58.90
CA ILE A 371 22.55 -37.54 -60.18
C ILE A 371 21.72 -38.83 -60.09
N ARG A 372 22.18 -39.83 -59.33
CA ARG A 372 21.45 -41.08 -59.07
C ARG A 372 20.12 -40.83 -58.34
N GLU A 373 20.08 -39.94 -57.35
CA GLU A 373 18.82 -39.58 -56.67
C GLU A 373 17.80 -38.94 -57.62
N SER A 374 18.22 -38.03 -58.51
CA SER A 374 17.31 -37.48 -59.52
C SER A 374 16.78 -38.55 -60.48
N TYR A 375 17.60 -39.52 -60.85
CA TYR A 375 17.16 -40.68 -61.62
C TYR A 375 16.15 -41.55 -60.85
N ILE A 376 16.29 -41.70 -59.53
CA ILE A 376 15.35 -42.44 -58.68
C ILE A 376 14.01 -41.70 -58.57
N ARG A 377 14.00 -40.38 -58.35
CA ARG A 377 12.76 -39.57 -58.39
C ARG A 377 12.06 -39.70 -59.76
N LYS A 378 12.81 -39.51 -60.86
CA LYS A 378 12.29 -39.63 -62.24
C LYS A 378 11.69 -41.01 -62.55
N ILE A 379 12.33 -42.10 -62.15
CA ILE A 379 11.78 -43.44 -62.43
C ILE A 379 10.55 -43.76 -61.58
N LEU A 380 10.51 -43.33 -60.30
CA LEU A 380 9.34 -43.46 -59.43
C LEU A 380 8.11 -42.71 -60.00
N GLU A 381 8.31 -41.49 -60.50
CA GLU A 381 7.27 -40.70 -61.16
C GLU A 381 6.73 -41.39 -62.42
N ILE A 382 7.61 -41.87 -63.32
CA ILE A 382 7.23 -42.59 -64.53
C ILE A 382 6.59 -43.96 -64.22
N MET A 383 6.97 -44.62 -63.13
CA MET A 383 6.31 -45.85 -62.67
C MET A 383 4.85 -45.59 -62.25
N LEU A 384 4.60 -44.49 -61.55
CA LEU A 384 3.27 -44.09 -61.09
C LEU A 384 2.38 -43.59 -62.24
N LEU A 385 2.90 -42.73 -63.11
CA LEU A 385 2.24 -42.29 -64.36
C LEU A 385 1.97 -43.47 -65.29
N GLY A 386 2.92 -44.39 -65.43
CA GLY A 386 2.79 -45.61 -66.22
C GLY A 386 1.67 -46.52 -65.73
N LYS A 387 1.50 -46.63 -64.40
CA LYS A 387 0.39 -47.34 -63.75
C LYS A 387 -0.95 -46.62 -63.97
N LYS A 388 -0.99 -45.29 -63.88
CA LYS A 388 -2.18 -44.46 -64.17
C LYS A 388 -2.61 -44.53 -65.65
N ALA A 389 -1.64 -44.64 -66.55
CA ALA A 389 -1.82 -44.73 -68.00
C ALA A 389 -2.12 -46.16 -68.52
N TYR A 390 -2.31 -47.15 -67.64
CA TYR A 390 -2.51 -48.54 -68.03
C TYR A 390 -3.99 -48.95 -68.05
N SER A 391 -4.52 -49.24 -69.23
CA SER A 391 -5.92 -49.62 -69.48
C SER A 391 -6.08 -51.00 -70.15
N GLY A 392 -5.02 -51.82 -70.15
CA GLY A 392 -4.97 -53.11 -70.87
C GLY A 392 -5.36 -54.33 -70.04
N THR A 393 -5.63 -55.44 -70.73
CA THR A 393 -5.88 -56.78 -70.14
C THR A 393 -4.65 -57.70 -70.14
N LEU A 394 -3.51 -57.21 -70.63
CA LEU A 394 -2.22 -57.93 -70.62
C LEU A 394 -1.51 -57.74 -69.27
N LYS A 395 -0.32 -58.33 -69.11
CA LYS A 395 0.53 -58.05 -67.95
C LYS A 395 0.97 -56.57 -67.96
N ASN A 396 0.67 -55.84 -66.88
CA ASN A 396 1.06 -54.44 -66.75
C ASN A 396 2.59 -54.32 -66.60
N PRO A 397 3.30 -53.54 -67.45
CA PRO A 397 4.74 -53.32 -67.30
C PRO A 397 5.12 -52.47 -66.06
N PHE A 398 4.13 -51.88 -65.38
CA PHE A 398 4.22 -51.13 -64.13
C PHE A 398 3.42 -51.80 -63.00
N GLU A 399 3.39 -53.14 -62.99
CA GLU A 399 2.81 -53.96 -61.92
C GLU A 399 3.66 -53.83 -60.63
N MET A 400 3.45 -52.75 -59.89
CA MET A 400 4.07 -52.51 -58.57
C MET A 400 3.06 -52.03 -57.52
N GLU A 401 3.33 -52.39 -56.27
CA GLU A 401 2.54 -52.02 -55.11
C GLU A 401 3.11 -50.75 -54.45
N PHE A 402 2.43 -49.63 -54.66
CA PHE A 402 2.59 -48.45 -53.82
C PHE A 402 1.56 -48.54 -52.69
N THR A 403 2.02 -48.36 -51.44
CA THR A 403 1.16 -48.27 -50.26
C THR A 403 0.78 -46.82 -49.97
N LYS A 404 -0.41 -46.62 -49.40
CA LYS A 404 -0.85 -45.36 -48.78
C LYS A 404 -0.66 -45.35 -47.26
N SER A 405 -0.30 -46.50 -46.67
CA SER A 405 -0.09 -46.59 -45.23
C SER A 405 1.26 -46.00 -44.86
N LEU A 406 1.25 -45.22 -43.78
CA LEU A 406 2.43 -44.63 -43.14
C LEU A 406 3.05 -45.57 -42.09
N ASP A 407 2.52 -46.81 -41.92
CA ASP A 407 3.04 -47.83 -41.00
C ASP A 407 4.57 -47.99 -41.10
N LEU A 408 5.12 -47.92 -42.31
CA LEU A 408 6.56 -48.05 -42.57
C LEU A 408 7.36 -46.88 -41.99
N VAL A 409 6.81 -45.66 -42.04
CA VAL A 409 7.44 -44.48 -41.42
C VAL A 409 7.37 -44.58 -39.90
N PHE A 410 6.23 -45.03 -39.34
CA PHE A 410 6.09 -45.24 -37.90
C PHE A 410 6.99 -46.39 -37.37
N GLN A 411 7.22 -47.45 -38.16
CA GLN A 411 8.16 -48.52 -37.84
C GLN A 411 9.59 -47.97 -37.70
N GLU A 412 10.05 -47.19 -38.67
CA GLU A 412 11.36 -46.53 -38.63
C GLU A 412 11.45 -45.55 -37.44
N LEU A 413 10.46 -44.69 -37.21
CA LEU A 413 10.44 -43.79 -36.04
C LEU A 413 10.39 -44.54 -34.69
N ARG A 414 10.02 -45.82 -34.70
CA ARG A 414 9.71 -46.69 -33.55
C ARG A 414 8.47 -46.25 -32.76
N ASP A 415 7.49 -45.73 -33.47
CA ASP A 415 6.17 -45.34 -32.95
C ASP A 415 5.19 -46.53 -33.07
N VAL A 416 5.39 -47.55 -32.22
CA VAL A 416 4.60 -48.79 -32.29
C VAL A 416 3.12 -48.55 -31.99
N GLY A 417 2.78 -47.51 -31.22
CA GLY A 417 1.41 -47.15 -30.88
C GLY A 417 0.60 -46.55 -32.04
N SER A 418 1.26 -45.95 -33.04
CA SER A 418 0.58 -45.31 -34.17
C SER A 418 0.39 -46.23 -35.38
N ILE A 419 1.14 -47.33 -35.46
CA ILE A 419 1.00 -48.37 -36.49
C ILE A 419 -0.44 -48.88 -36.50
N ARG A 420 -1.12 -48.77 -37.65
CA ARG A 420 -2.54 -49.10 -37.91
C ARG A 420 -3.58 -48.36 -37.05
N MET A 421 -3.17 -47.38 -36.24
CA MET A 421 -4.07 -46.53 -35.43
C MET A 421 -4.13 -45.08 -35.94
N HIS A 422 -3.11 -44.65 -36.70
CA HIS A 422 -3.06 -43.34 -37.34
C HIS A 422 -4.14 -43.17 -38.42
N ASP A 423 -5.00 -42.17 -38.22
CA ASP A 423 -5.95 -41.63 -39.18
C ASP A 423 -5.77 -40.10 -39.27
N PHE A 424 -5.97 -39.53 -40.46
CA PHE A 424 -5.79 -38.09 -40.69
C PHE A 424 -6.86 -37.26 -39.95
N THR A 425 -6.47 -36.51 -38.92
CA THR A 425 -7.42 -35.74 -38.12
C THR A 425 -7.75 -34.38 -38.73
N LYS A 426 -9.02 -33.98 -38.57
CA LYS A 426 -9.54 -32.64 -38.91
C LYS A 426 -10.10 -31.89 -37.69
N ASP A 427 -10.01 -32.47 -36.50
CA ASP A 427 -10.54 -31.83 -35.30
C ASP A 427 -9.55 -30.75 -34.85
N PRO A 428 -9.91 -29.44 -34.90
CA PRO A 428 -8.96 -28.36 -34.70
C PRO A 428 -8.33 -28.38 -33.30
N ASN A 429 -9.02 -28.96 -32.31
CA ASN A 429 -8.52 -29.06 -30.95
C ASN A 429 -7.38 -30.08 -30.85
N PHE A 430 -7.52 -31.23 -31.53
CA PHE A 430 -6.46 -32.23 -31.60
C PHE A 430 -5.30 -31.74 -32.46
N ILE A 431 -5.57 -30.99 -33.55
CA ILE A 431 -4.52 -30.39 -34.37
C ILE A 431 -3.70 -29.38 -33.56
N ALA A 432 -4.36 -28.45 -32.86
CA ALA A 432 -3.69 -27.41 -32.06
C ALA A 432 -2.71 -27.98 -31.03
N LEU A 433 -3.08 -29.07 -30.34
CA LEU A 433 -2.22 -29.74 -29.35
C LEU A 433 -1.20 -30.73 -29.95
N SER A 434 -1.06 -30.84 -31.29
CA SER A 434 -0.29 -31.92 -31.94
C SER A 434 -0.72 -33.35 -31.56
N ALA A 435 -1.96 -33.52 -31.08
CA ALA A 435 -2.50 -34.78 -30.57
C ALA A 435 -3.33 -35.54 -31.65
N GLN A 436 -3.72 -36.78 -31.33
CA GLN A 436 -4.62 -37.58 -32.16
C GLN A 436 -5.78 -38.20 -31.34
N PRO A 437 -6.96 -38.46 -31.94
CA PRO A 437 -8.11 -39.00 -31.23
C PRO A 437 -7.88 -40.34 -30.52
N PHE A 438 -7.02 -41.21 -31.08
CA PHE A 438 -6.71 -42.53 -30.53
C PHE A 438 -5.72 -42.51 -29.35
N TYR A 439 -5.08 -41.37 -29.06
CA TYR A 439 -4.17 -41.24 -27.91
C TYR A 439 -4.91 -41.51 -26.59
N ASN A 440 -4.19 -42.03 -25.59
CA ASN A 440 -4.69 -42.11 -24.22
C ASN A 440 -4.63 -40.74 -23.53
N ASP A 441 -5.27 -40.61 -22.37
CA ASP A 441 -5.38 -39.33 -21.66
C ASP A 441 -4.00 -38.78 -21.24
N ASP A 442 -3.05 -39.65 -20.87
CA ASP A 442 -1.66 -39.28 -20.55
C ASP A 442 -0.94 -38.61 -21.71
N LEU A 443 -1.04 -39.17 -22.92
CA LEU A 443 -0.43 -38.61 -24.12
C LEU A 443 -1.08 -37.28 -24.51
N ILE A 444 -2.39 -37.12 -24.32
CA ILE A 444 -3.09 -35.85 -24.57
C ILE A 444 -2.64 -34.77 -23.58
N ILE A 445 -2.48 -35.12 -22.29
CA ILE A 445 -1.95 -34.21 -21.26
C ILE A 445 -0.53 -33.77 -21.61
N LYS A 446 0.37 -34.72 -21.92
CA LYS A 446 1.75 -34.42 -22.33
C LYS A 446 1.83 -33.58 -23.59
N CYS A 447 0.96 -33.82 -24.57
CA CYS A 447 0.87 -33.01 -25.79
C CYS A 447 0.48 -31.55 -25.48
N TYR A 448 -0.43 -31.32 -24.53
CA TYR A 448 -0.72 -29.97 -24.02
C TYR A 448 0.49 -29.36 -23.27
N GLU A 449 1.12 -30.11 -22.36
CA GLU A 449 2.29 -29.63 -21.60
C GLU A 449 3.47 -29.25 -22.51
N ALA A 450 3.73 -30.04 -23.56
CA ALA A 450 4.75 -29.76 -24.56
C ALA A 450 4.36 -28.59 -25.49
N SER A 451 3.08 -28.45 -25.84
CA SER A 451 2.59 -27.28 -26.61
C SER A 451 2.77 -25.98 -25.83
N VAL A 452 2.42 -25.95 -24.53
CA VAL A 452 2.59 -24.78 -23.66
C VAL A 452 4.06 -24.48 -23.35
N ARG A 453 4.94 -25.49 -23.30
CA ARG A 453 6.40 -25.30 -23.17
C ARG A 453 7.05 -24.72 -24.44
N SER A 454 6.50 -25.08 -25.60
CA SER A 454 6.91 -24.61 -26.92
C SER A 454 6.33 -23.23 -27.29
N ASP A 455 5.20 -22.85 -26.70
CA ASP A 455 4.48 -21.60 -26.93
C ASP A 455 3.63 -21.26 -25.68
N SER A 456 4.24 -20.49 -24.79
CA SER A 456 3.61 -20.02 -23.55
C SER A 456 2.56 -18.94 -23.80
N HIS A 457 2.64 -18.22 -24.92
CA HIS A 457 1.75 -17.13 -25.28
C HIS A 457 0.36 -17.65 -25.72
N ASN A 458 0.30 -18.68 -26.55
CA ASN A 458 -0.95 -19.33 -26.94
C ASN A 458 -1.56 -20.26 -25.85
N ARG A 459 -1.02 -20.27 -24.62
CA ARG A 459 -1.49 -21.12 -23.49
C ARG A 459 -3.01 -21.09 -23.26
N PRO A 460 -3.72 -19.95 -23.26
CA PRO A 460 -5.19 -19.93 -23.07
C PRO A 460 -5.94 -20.70 -24.16
N ARG A 461 -5.43 -20.65 -25.40
CA ARG A 461 -6.03 -21.30 -26.58
C ARG A 461 -5.73 -22.80 -26.61
N TYR A 462 -4.54 -23.22 -26.15
CA TYR A 462 -4.24 -24.63 -25.89
C TYR A 462 -5.09 -25.21 -24.75
N TYR A 463 -5.35 -24.42 -23.70
CA TYR A 463 -6.23 -24.85 -22.62
C TYR A 463 -7.67 -25.03 -23.09
N ASP A 464 -8.23 -24.12 -23.90
CA ASP A 464 -9.55 -24.31 -24.51
C ASP A 464 -9.61 -25.55 -25.43
N ALA A 465 -8.56 -25.81 -26.22
CA ALA A 465 -8.46 -27.04 -27.02
C ALA A 465 -8.51 -28.30 -26.14
N LEU A 466 -7.73 -28.31 -25.04
CA LEU A 466 -7.70 -29.43 -24.08
C LEU A 466 -9.05 -29.58 -23.34
N LYS A 467 -9.65 -28.49 -22.88
CA LYS A 467 -10.96 -28.42 -22.21
C LYS A 467 -12.06 -28.97 -23.11
N ALA A 468 -12.05 -28.61 -24.39
CA ALA A 468 -12.98 -29.12 -25.38
C ALA A 468 -12.72 -30.61 -25.76
N ILE A 469 -11.48 -31.09 -25.73
CA ILE A 469 -11.16 -32.53 -25.85
C ILE A 469 -11.64 -33.30 -24.61
N SER A 470 -11.42 -32.76 -23.41
CA SER A 470 -11.90 -33.32 -22.14
C SER A 470 -13.42 -33.46 -22.14
N ASN A 471 -14.14 -32.45 -22.62
CA ASN A 471 -15.60 -32.51 -22.79
C ASN A 471 -16.01 -33.60 -23.80
N LYS A 472 -15.38 -33.64 -24.98
CA LYS A 472 -15.63 -34.67 -26.02
C LYS A 472 -15.37 -36.10 -25.54
N ARG A 473 -14.35 -36.34 -24.70
CA ARG A 473 -13.99 -37.67 -24.17
C ARG A 473 -14.74 -38.02 -22.87
N SER A 474 -15.09 -37.03 -22.05
CA SER A 474 -15.77 -37.17 -20.76
C SER A 474 -15.09 -38.14 -19.78
N THR A 475 -13.76 -38.22 -19.85
CA THR A 475 -12.89 -39.10 -19.05
C THR A 475 -12.45 -38.44 -17.75
N TYR A 476 -12.60 -39.14 -16.62
CA TYR A 476 -12.23 -38.62 -15.28
C TYR A 476 -10.80 -38.04 -15.20
N LYS A 477 -9.82 -38.64 -15.88
CA LYS A 477 -8.43 -38.21 -15.82
C LYS A 477 -8.20 -36.84 -16.48
N LEU A 478 -8.77 -36.61 -17.66
CA LEU A 478 -8.74 -35.29 -18.29
C LEU A 478 -9.51 -34.25 -17.47
N SER A 479 -10.71 -34.60 -16.96
CA SER A 479 -11.49 -33.68 -16.11
C SER A 479 -10.74 -33.31 -14.82
N SER A 480 -10.09 -34.27 -14.16
CA SER A 480 -9.26 -34.03 -12.97
C SER A 480 -8.04 -33.16 -13.28
N PHE A 481 -7.41 -33.33 -14.44
CA PHE A 481 -6.30 -32.47 -14.87
C PHE A 481 -6.78 -31.05 -15.22
N ILE A 482 -7.95 -30.89 -15.86
CA ILE A 482 -8.58 -29.58 -16.05
C ILE A 482 -8.88 -28.91 -14.69
N SER A 483 -9.43 -29.64 -13.70
CA SER A 483 -9.62 -29.10 -12.35
C SER A 483 -8.30 -28.68 -11.69
N LYS A 484 -7.20 -29.41 -11.90
CA LYS A 484 -5.86 -29.01 -11.45
C LYS A 484 -5.41 -27.69 -12.12
N LEU A 485 -5.63 -27.55 -13.43
CA LEU A 485 -5.30 -26.31 -14.15
C LEU A 485 -6.13 -25.12 -13.66
N VAL A 486 -7.43 -25.30 -13.38
CA VAL A 486 -8.27 -24.27 -12.76
C VAL A 486 -7.73 -23.86 -11.39
N SER A 487 -7.29 -24.81 -10.55
CA SER A 487 -6.64 -24.50 -9.26
C SER A 487 -5.26 -23.83 -9.36
N LEU A 488 -4.71 -23.70 -10.56
CA LEU A 488 -3.47 -22.98 -10.89
C LEU A 488 -3.76 -21.71 -11.71
N ASN A 489 -4.98 -21.16 -11.56
CA ASN A 489 -5.54 -20.00 -12.26
C ASN A 489 -5.31 -20.00 -13.79
N VAL A 490 -5.48 -21.17 -14.44
CA VAL A 490 -5.37 -21.26 -15.90
C VAL A 490 -6.71 -20.96 -16.57
N ILE A 491 -6.73 -19.82 -17.27
CA ILE A 491 -7.90 -19.24 -17.94
C ILE A 491 -7.89 -19.60 -19.45
N GLY A 492 -9.06 -19.82 -20.04
CA GLY A 492 -9.23 -20.02 -21.49
C GLY A 492 -9.33 -18.73 -22.29
N GLN A 493 -8.96 -18.78 -23.58
CA GLN A 493 -9.15 -17.64 -24.48
C GLN A 493 -10.63 -17.24 -24.57
N SER A 494 -11.55 -18.20 -24.60
CA SER A 494 -12.99 -17.90 -24.61
C SER A 494 -13.44 -17.15 -23.35
N GLU A 495 -12.77 -17.36 -22.21
CA GLU A 495 -13.09 -16.69 -20.94
C GLU A 495 -12.50 -15.26 -20.92
N ILE A 496 -11.31 -15.08 -21.51
CA ILE A 496 -10.70 -13.76 -21.74
C ILE A 496 -11.51 -12.92 -22.74
N ASP A 497 -11.94 -13.53 -23.86
CA ASP A 497 -12.76 -12.88 -24.88
C ASP A 497 -14.11 -12.44 -24.30
N ASP A 498 -14.75 -13.28 -23.49
CA ASP A 498 -16.02 -12.94 -22.83
C ASP A 498 -15.85 -11.90 -21.71
N ALA A 499 -14.69 -11.84 -21.05
CA ALA A 499 -14.34 -10.78 -20.11
C ALA A 499 -14.20 -9.41 -20.78
N TYR A 500 -13.52 -9.31 -21.94
CA TYR A 500 -13.49 -8.06 -22.71
C TYR A 500 -14.88 -7.62 -23.18
N LYS A 501 -15.70 -8.55 -23.68
CA LYS A 501 -17.10 -8.26 -24.08
C LYS A 501 -17.95 -7.76 -22.91
N ALA A 502 -17.69 -8.20 -21.68
CA ALA A 502 -18.38 -7.72 -20.49
C ALA A 502 -18.09 -6.24 -20.18
N LEU A 503 -16.94 -5.72 -20.62
CA LEU A 503 -16.57 -4.30 -20.53
C LEU A 503 -16.87 -3.51 -21.82
N SER A 504 -17.79 -4.01 -22.65
CA SER A 504 -18.14 -3.47 -23.98
C SER A 504 -16.96 -3.37 -24.98
N ILE A 505 -15.89 -4.15 -24.77
CA ILE A 505 -14.70 -4.19 -25.64
C ILE A 505 -14.77 -5.37 -26.61
N GLU A 506 -14.58 -5.11 -27.89
CA GLU A 506 -14.35 -6.16 -28.88
C GLU A 506 -12.96 -6.79 -28.67
N PRO A 507 -12.82 -8.13 -28.52
CA PRO A 507 -11.52 -8.77 -28.25
C PRO A 507 -10.43 -8.45 -29.29
N SER A 508 -10.82 -8.16 -30.54
CA SER A 508 -9.91 -7.71 -31.61
C SER A 508 -9.24 -6.34 -31.37
N GLN A 509 -9.71 -5.56 -30.40
CA GLN A 509 -9.14 -4.28 -29.99
C GLN A 509 -8.26 -4.39 -28.72
N SER A 510 -8.24 -5.56 -28.07
CA SER A 510 -7.61 -5.77 -26.76
C SER A 510 -6.12 -5.42 -26.73
N GLU A 511 -5.36 -5.68 -27.80
CA GLU A 511 -3.94 -5.35 -27.91
C GLU A 511 -3.64 -3.84 -28.01
N GLN A 512 -4.65 -3.00 -28.27
CA GLN A 512 -4.50 -1.56 -28.52
C GLN A 512 -4.88 -0.68 -27.32
N LEU A 513 -5.37 -1.28 -26.24
CA LEU A 513 -5.83 -0.58 -25.04
C LEU A 513 -4.76 -0.64 -23.94
N ASP A 514 -4.34 0.52 -23.43
CA ASP A 514 -3.56 0.58 -22.19
C ASP A 514 -4.44 0.32 -20.95
N ASP A 515 -3.80 0.07 -19.80
CA ASP A 515 -4.51 -0.28 -18.57
C ASP A 515 -5.27 0.93 -17.97
N ASP A 516 -4.85 2.17 -18.23
CA ASP A 516 -5.55 3.38 -17.79
C ASP A 516 -6.89 3.54 -18.52
N LEU A 517 -6.91 3.29 -19.83
CA LEU A 517 -8.12 3.28 -20.64
C LEU A 517 -9.03 2.10 -20.26
N LEU A 518 -8.48 0.90 -19.98
CA LEU A 518 -9.26 -0.22 -19.45
C LEU A 518 -9.93 0.13 -18.11
N LEU A 519 -9.18 0.70 -17.16
CA LEU A 519 -9.75 1.13 -15.88
C LEU A 519 -10.81 2.22 -16.05
N THR A 520 -10.60 3.14 -16.99
CA THR A 520 -11.60 4.17 -17.34
C THR A 520 -12.88 3.54 -17.92
N MET A 521 -12.76 2.56 -18.82
CA MET A 521 -13.91 1.86 -19.41
C MET A 521 -14.65 1.01 -18.36
N TYR A 522 -13.91 0.30 -17.50
CA TYR A 522 -14.46 -0.44 -16.36
C TYR A 522 -15.25 0.46 -15.41
N GLN A 523 -14.68 1.60 -14.99
CA GLN A 523 -15.35 2.54 -14.08
C GLN A 523 -16.63 3.12 -14.69
N ASN A 524 -16.65 3.39 -16.00
CA ASN A 524 -17.84 3.84 -16.70
C ASN A 524 -18.94 2.74 -16.73
N GLU A 525 -18.59 1.49 -17.05
CA GLU A 525 -19.55 0.38 -17.06
C GLU A 525 -20.07 0.05 -15.65
N VAL A 526 -19.21 0.08 -14.62
CA VAL A 526 -19.64 -0.06 -13.22
C VAL A 526 -20.55 1.09 -12.78
N ALA A 527 -20.34 2.32 -13.25
CA ALA A 527 -21.24 3.44 -12.97
C ALA A 527 -22.63 3.28 -13.63
N LEU A 528 -22.71 2.60 -14.78
CA LEU A 528 -23.98 2.25 -15.45
C LEU A 528 -24.65 1.01 -14.83
N HIS A 529 -23.85 0.04 -14.38
CA HIS A 529 -24.29 -1.30 -13.97
C HIS A 529 -23.68 -1.75 -12.62
N PRO A 530 -23.84 -0.97 -11.52
CA PRO A 530 -23.10 -1.16 -10.25
C PRO A 530 -23.46 -2.43 -9.45
N LEU A 531 -24.32 -3.29 -9.98
CA LEU A 531 -24.72 -4.57 -9.37
C LEU A 531 -24.33 -5.80 -10.21
N ASP A 532 -23.72 -5.63 -11.40
CA ASP A 532 -23.27 -6.78 -12.19
C ASP A 532 -21.84 -7.20 -11.81
N GLY A 533 -21.74 -8.13 -10.86
CA GLY A 533 -20.45 -8.71 -10.42
C GLY A 533 -19.64 -9.38 -11.53
N LYS A 534 -20.21 -9.60 -12.74
CA LYS A 534 -19.44 -10.03 -13.91
C LYS A 534 -18.39 -9.00 -14.33
N LEU A 535 -18.64 -7.70 -14.14
CA LEU A 535 -17.70 -6.64 -14.53
C LEU A 535 -16.36 -6.82 -13.79
N ARG A 536 -16.41 -6.96 -12.45
CA ARG A 536 -15.20 -7.15 -11.62
C ARG A 536 -14.52 -8.49 -11.89
N ASN A 537 -15.30 -9.56 -12.10
CA ASN A 537 -14.74 -10.86 -12.47
C ASN A 537 -14.08 -10.83 -13.86
N GLY A 538 -14.64 -10.06 -14.81
CA GLY A 538 -14.03 -9.79 -16.11
C GLY A 538 -12.73 -9.00 -15.97
N LEU A 539 -12.69 -7.95 -15.13
CA LEU A 539 -11.45 -7.20 -14.87
C LEU A 539 -10.36 -8.09 -14.24
N ILE A 540 -10.71 -8.99 -13.31
CA ILE A 540 -9.79 -10.01 -12.78
C ILE A 540 -9.23 -10.89 -13.91
N THR A 541 -10.12 -11.39 -14.77
CA THR A 541 -9.77 -12.26 -15.89
C THR A 541 -8.83 -11.56 -16.89
N ILE A 542 -9.03 -10.26 -17.12
CA ILE A 542 -8.15 -9.42 -17.96
C ILE A 542 -6.83 -9.11 -17.26
N ALA A 543 -6.82 -8.85 -15.95
CA ALA A 543 -5.61 -8.61 -15.16
C ALA A 543 -4.69 -9.83 -15.18
N ASP A 544 -5.25 -11.02 -14.86
CA ASP A 544 -4.55 -12.31 -14.91
C ASP A 544 -3.99 -12.59 -16.33
N ALA A 545 -4.81 -12.36 -17.37
CA ALA A 545 -4.41 -12.61 -18.76
C ALA A 545 -3.34 -11.65 -19.28
N ARG A 546 -3.31 -10.40 -18.78
CA ARG A 546 -2.27 -9.41 -19.09
C ARG A 546 -1.04 -9.53 -18.19
N ASN A 547 -1.13 -10.25 -17.06
CA ASN A 547 -0.20 -10.17 -15.94
C ASN A 547 0.05 -8.70 -15.51
N SER A 548 -1.02 -7.91 -15.43
CA SER A 548 -0.93 -6.47 -15.12
C SER A 548 -1.02 -6.22 -13.61
N GLU A 549 0.13 -5.96 -12.99
CA GLU A 549 0.23 -5.51 -11.59
C GLU A 549 -0.64 -4.27 -11.31
N LYS A 550 -0.82 -3.38 -12.30
CA LYS A 550 -1.65 -2.18 -12.18
C LYS A 550 -3.14 -2.53 -12.08
N LEU A 551 -3.63 -3.44 -12.92
CA LEU A 551 -5.01 -3.91 -12.84
C LEU A 551 -5.26 -4.73 -11.57
N HIS A 552 -4.34 -5.65 -11.21
CA HIS A 552 -4.45 -6.42 -9.97
C HIS A 552 -4.52 -5.53 -8.72
N ARG A 553 -3.63 -4.54 -8.62
CA ARG A 553 -3.60 -3.58 -7.51
C ARG A 553 -4.89 -2.76 -7.43
N PHE A 554 -5.41 -2.27 -8.56
CA PHE A 554 -6.72 -1.61 -8.58
C PHE A 554 -7.83 -2.54 -8.07
N ILE A 555 -7.86 -3.80 -8.51
CA ILE A 555 -8.83 -4.80 -8.04
C ILE A 555 -8.71 -5.03 -6.53
N THR A 556 -7.50 -5.11 -5.98
CA THR A 556 -7.22 -5.30 -4.55
C THR A 556 -7.71 -4.12 -3.71
N TYR A 557 -7.56 -2.88 -4.20
CA TYR A 557 -7.82 -1.66 -3.41
C TYR A 557 -9.06 -0.86 -3.84
N GLU A 558 -9.87 -1.38 -4.78
CA GLU A 558 -11.13 -0.80 -5.24
C GLU A 558 -12.09 -0.49 -4.08
N HIS A 559 -12.42 0.79 -3.84
CA HIS A 559 -13.35 1.19 -2.78
C HIS A 559 -14.71 0.48 -2.83
N LEU A 560 -15.27 0.19 -1.66
CA LEU A 560 -16.63 -0.32 -1.50
C LEU A 560 -17.63 0.84 -1.31
N PRO A 561 -18.94 0.61 -1.52
CA PRO A 561 -19.97 1.49 -0.97
C PRO A 561 -19.81 1.58 0.56
N LEU A 562 -19.80 2.78 1.12
CA LEU A 562 -19.45 3.03 2.54
C LEU A 562 -20.23 2.15 3.53
N GLN A 563 -21.54 1.99 3.33
CA GLN A 563 -22.36 1.11 4.19
C GLN A 563 -21.89 -0.34 4.12
N GLN A 564 -21.56 -0.84 2.92
CA GLN A 564 -21.08 -2.21 2.72
C GLN A 564 -19.72 -2.45 3.40
N ALA A 565 -18.86 -1.43 3.51
CA ALA A 565 -17.61 -1.54 4.26
C ALA A 565 -17.87 -1.74 5.76
N TYR A 566 -18.80 -0.98 6.35
CA TYR A 566 -19.24 -1.17 7.74
C TYR A 566 -19.91 -2.54 7.94
N ASP A 567 -20.78 -2.96 7.01
CA ASP A 567 -21.47 -4.27 7.05
C ASP A 567 -20.48 -5.47 6.96
N VAL A 568 -19.40 -5.35 6.18
CA VAL A 568 -18.34 -6.37 6.06
C VAL A 568 -17.56 -6.57 7.36
N LEU A 569 -17.23 -5.47 8.05
CA LEU A 569 -16.55 -5.51 9.35
C LEU A 569 -17.51 -5.84 10.50
N GLY A 570 -18.82 -5.65 10.32
CA GLY A 570 -19.84 -5.89 11.35
C GLY A 570 -19.89 -4.82 12.43
N ILE A 571 -19.50 -3.58 12.11
CA ILE A 571 -19.38 -2.45 13.05
C ILE A 571 -20.28 -1.29 12.66
N ASP A 572 -20.65 -0.43 13.62
CA ASP A 572 -21.40 0.79 13.34
C ASP A 572 -20.50 1.94 12.88
N SER A 573 -21.08 2.87 12.10
CA SER A 573 -20.43 4.10 11.65
C SER A 573 -19.78 4.96 12.75
N SER A 574 -20.26 4.85 13.99
CA SER A 574 -19.84 5.66 15.15
C SER A 574 -18.67 5.11 15.96
N VAL A 575 -18.11 3.94 15.65
CA VAL A 575 -17.00 3.34 16.44
C VAL A 575 -15.65 4.02 16.18
N ASP A 576 -14.78 4.07 17.18
CA ASP A 576 -13.42 4.60 17.05
C ASP A 576 -12.52 3.76 16.12
N ASP A 577 -11.46 4.37 15.58
CA ASP A 577 -10.56 3.74 14.61
C ASP A 577 -9.80 2.50 15.16
N ASP A 578 -9.54 2.45 16.47
CA ASP A 578 -8.96 1.27 17.13
C ASP A 578 -9.92 0.06 17.05
N VAL A 579 -11.24 0.32 17.07
CA VAL A 579 -12.29 -0.71 16.92
C VAL A 579 -12.38 -1.17 15.46
N VAL A 580 -12.24 -0.25 14.49
CA VAL A 580 -12.16 -0.60 13.06
C VAL A 580 -10.97 -1.52 12.80
N SER A 581 -9.80 -1.17 13.35
CA SER A 581 -8.56 -1.96 13.24
C SER A 581 -8.70 -3.35 13.87
N THR A 582 -9.26 -3.41 15.09
CA THR A 582 -9.49 -4.67 15.81
C THR A 582 -10.48 -5.57 15.06
N ALA A 583 -11.59 -5.01 14.55
CA ALA A 583 -12.59 -5.76 13.80
C ALA A 583 -12.02 -6.35 12.50
N ALA A 584 -11.15 -5.60 11.80
CA ALA A 584 -10.46 -6.08 10.62
C ALA A 584 -9.52 -7.26 10.91
N ILE A 585 -8.71 -7.16 11.97
CA ILE A 585 -7.81 -8.26 12.40
C ILE A 585 -8.62 -9.52 12.73
N VAL A 586 -9.68 -9.40 13.53
CA VAL A 586 -10.57 -10.53 13.86
C VAL A 586 -11.18 -11.12 12.59
N LYS A 587 -11.65 -10.29 11.65
CA LYS A 587 -12.22 -10.76 10.39
C LYS A 587 -11.22 -11.46 9.47
N LYS A 588 -9.97 -11.00 9.39
CA LYS A 588 -8.89 -11.70 8.65
C LYS A 588 -8.59 -13.08 9.24
N VAL A 589 -8.71 -13.23 10.58
CA VAL A 589 -8.51 -14.52 11.28
C VAL A 589 -9.69 -15.47 11.12
N ASP A 590 -10.93 -14.99 11.29
CA ASP A 590 -12.15 -15.80 11.15
C ASP A 590 -12.40 -16.24 9.68
N SER A 591 -12.14 -15.34 8.73
CA SER A 591 -12.33 -15.54 7.29
C SER A 591 -11.07 -15.17 6.49
N PRO A 592 -10.02 -16.01 6.44
CA PRO A 592 -8.83 -15.74 5.64
C PRO A 592 -9.11 -15.59 4.13
N ILE A 593 -10.17 -16.26 3.64
CA ILE A 593 -10.64 -16.15 2.24
C ILE A 593 -11.17 -14.74 1.94
N ASP A 594 -11.73 -14.04 2.93
CA ASP A 594 -12.33 -12.73 2.77
C ASP A 594 -11.31 -11.58 2.99
N SER A 595 -10.01 -11.84 3.22
CA SER A 595 -9.04 -10.79 3.57
C SER A 595 -9.07 -9.61 2.60
N ILE A 596 -9.03 -9.85 1.28
CA ILE A 596 -9.08 -8.77 0.27
C ILE A 596 -10.38 -7.94 0.39
N LEU A 597 -11.50 -8.54 0.80
CA LEU A 597 -12.75 -7.80 1.03
C LEU A 597 -12.70 -6.97 2.32
N VAL A 598 -12.04 -7.48 3.36
CA VAL A 598 -11.78 -6.79 4.63
C VAL A 598 -10.81 -5.62 4.41
N ASP A 599 -9.72 -5.83 3.67
CA ASP A 599 -8.73 -4.81 3.31
C ASP A 599 -9.39 -3.64 2.57
N ARG A 600 -10.25 -3.94 1.58
CA ARG A 600 -11.06 -2.92 0.88
C ARG A 600 -12.03 -2.19 1.80
N ALA A 601 -12.63 -2.86 2.77
CA ALA A 601 -13.52 -2.23 3.75
C ALA A 601 -12.74 -1.25 4.66
N VAL A 602 -11.58 -1.65 5.17
CA VAL A 602 -10.69 -0.78 5.97
C VAL A 602 -10.25 0.44 5.15
N LEU A 603 -9.72 0.23 3.93
CA LEU A 603 -9.28 1.32 3.07
C LEU A 603 -10.42 2.29 2.73
N THR A 604 -11.64 1.78 2.52
CA THR A 604 -12.83 2.60 2.28
C THR A 604 -13.14 3.50 3.48
N ILE A 605 -13.22 2.91 4.68
CA ILE A 605 -13.52 3.64 5.93
C ILE A 605 -12.41 4.65 6.25
N ALA A 606 -11.14 4.25 6.10
CA ALA A 606 -9.97 5.09 6.31
C ALA A 606 -9.93 6.30 5.35
N THR A 607 -10.27 6.08 4.07
CA THR A 607 -10.37 7.13 3.04
C THR A 607 -11.46 8.13 3.38
N GLU A 608 -12.68 7.65 3.68
CA GLU A 608 -13.84 8.51 3.92
C GLU A 608 -13.72 9.31 5.22
N ARG A 609 -13.27 8.67 6.31
CA ARG A 609 -12.96 9.33 7.59
C ARG A 609 -11.73 10.25 7.48
N LYS A 610 -10.90 10.08 6.46
CA LYS A 610 -9.55 10.68 6.32
C LYS A 610 -8.66 10.41 7.54
N SER A 611 -8.80 9.22 8.14
CA SER A 611 -8.06 8.83 9.33
C SER A 611 -6.59 8.58 9.00
N PHE A 612 -5.70 9.34 9.62
CA PHE A 612 -4.26 9.16 9.42
C PHE A 612 -3.75 7.87 10.05
N SER A 613 -4.30 7.48 11.22
CA SER A 613 -3.96 6.22 11.89
C SER A 613 -4.32 5.00 11.05
N LEU A 614 -5.57 4.93 10.56
CA LEU A 614 -6.00 3.83 9.70
C LEU A 614 -5.24 3.81 8.37
N LEU A 615 -4.99 4.97 7.76
CA LEU A 615 -4.26 5.03 6.49
C LEU A 615 -2.78 4.66 6.66
N ASP A 616 -2.09 5.06 7.74
CA ASP A 616 -0.67 4.70 7.94
C ASP A 616 -0.49 3.23 8.32
N ASN A 617 -1.38 2.68 9.15
CA ASN A 617 -1.41 1.24 9.42
C ASN A 617 -1.64 0.45 8.12
N PHE A 618 -2.61 0.87 7.29
CA PHE A 618 -2.91 0.20 6.03
C PHE A 618 -1.78 0.34 5.00
N GLU A 619 -1.16 1.51 4.86
CA GLU A 619 0.01 1.73 3.99
C GLU A 619 1.27 0.99 4.47
N THR A 620 1.31 0.60 5.75
CA THR A 620 2.39 -0.22 6.33
C THR A 620 2.14 -1.72 6.11
N GLU A 621 0.89 -2.19 6.17
CA GLU A 621 0.52 -3.55 5.75
C GLU A 621 0.61 -3.75 4.22
N HIS A 622 0.31 -2.70 3.44
CA HIS A 622 0.19 -2.72 1.97
C HIS A 622 1.08 -1.66 1.29
N PRO A 623 2.41 -1.85 1.25
CA PRO A 623 3.35 -0.88 0.67
C PRO A 623 3.21 -0.71 -0.84
N ASP A 624 2.54 -1.65 -1.53
CA ASP A 624 2.28 -1.65 -2.97
C ASP A 624 1.03 -0.83 -3.38
N LEU A 625 0.28 -0.27 -2.43
CA LEU A 625 -0.96 0.51 -2.63
C LEU A 625 -0.86 1.62 -3.71
N ASN A 626 0.32 2.21 -3.94
CA ASN A 626 0.55 3.26 -4.92
C ASN A 626 1.67 2.90 -5.89
N ASP A 627 1.68 3.49 -7.09
CA ASP A 627 2.87 3.46 -7.95
C ASP A 627 4.00 4.29 -7.32
N PRO A 628 5.28 3.85 -7.43
CA PRO A 628 6.42 4.64 -6.98
C PRO A 628 6.46 6.03 -7.65
N ILE A 629 6.24 7.08 -6.87
CA ILE A 629 6.21 8.46 -7.37
C ILE A 629 7.64 9.01 -7.40
N GLU A 630 8.11 9.50 -8.57
CA GLU A 630 9.36 10.27 -8.63
C GLU A 630 9.24 11.54 -7.77
N VAL A 631 10.30 11.89 -7.04
CA VAL A 631 10.36 13.09 -6.16
C VAL A 631 9.90 14.36 -6.89
N LYS A 632 10.24 14.52 -8.17
CA LYS A 632 9.82 15.67 -9.00
C LYS A 632 8.30 15.71 -9.21
N ASP A 633 7.69 14.57 -9.52
CA ASP A 633 6.25 14.47 -9.72
C ASP A 633 5.47 14.51 -8.40
N ALA A 634 6.07 14.09 -7.29
CA ALA A 634 5.53 14.29 -5.94
C ALA A 634 5.40 15.80 -5.61
N TYR A 635 6.48 16.59 -5.79
CA TYR A 635 6.43 18.05 -5.62
C TYR A 635 5.41 18.71 -6.55
N LYS A 636 5.36 18.29 -7.82
CA LYS A 636 4.42 18.79 -8.83
C LYS A 636 2.95 18.43 -8.53
N TYR A 637 2.68 17.24 -8.00
CA TYR A 637 1.34 16.80 -7.61
C TYR A 637 0.82 17.56 -6.37
N LEU A 638 1.68 17.75 -5.36
CA LEU A 638 1.37 18.59 -4.21
C LEU A 638 1.44 20.10 -4.51
N GLY A 639 1.99 20.50 -5.66
CA GLY A 639 2.12 21.91 -6.05
C GLY A 639 3.06 22.71 -5.14
N VAL A 640 4.10 22.07 -4.61
CA VAL A 640 5.04 22.64 -3.63
C VAL A 640 6.39 22.92 -4.29
N ASP A 641 7.01 24.05 -3.94
CA ASP A 641 8.38 24.38 -4.35
C ASP A 641 9.37 23.40 -3.66
N PRO A 642 10.34 22.80 -4.38
CA PRO A 642 11.36 21.93 -3.76
C PRO A 642 12.15 22.57 -2.60
N ASN A 643 12.24 23.91 -2.58
CA ASN A 643 12.92 24.69 -1.55
C ASN A 643 12.02 25.01 -0.32
N ALA A 644 10.73 24.70 -0.36
CA ALA A 644 9.80 24.93 0.75
C ALA A 644 10.20 24.13 1.99
N ASP A 645 9.99 24.69 3.19
CA ASP A 645 10.19 23.98 4.45
C ASP A 645 9.09 22.92 4.70
N ASP A 646 9.34 22.03 5.66
CA ASP A 646 8.46 20.89 5.95
C ASP A 646 7.07 21.32 6.46
N PHE A 647 6.96 22.48 7.10
CA PHE A 647 5.69 23.03 7.57
C PHE A 647 4.88 23.60 6.39
N GLN A 648 5.54 24.28 5.44
CA GLN A 648 4.92 24.71 4.18
C GLN A 648 4.45 23.50 3.35
N ILE A 649 5.26 22.43 3.27
CA ILE A 649 4.90 21.18 2.60
C ILE A 649 3.63 20.58 3.21
N ILE A 650 3.55 20.44 4.55
CA ILE A 650 2.36 19.93 5.25
C ILE A 650 1.17 20.86 5.07
N THR A 651 1.35 22.17 5.16
CA THR A 651 0.26 23.15 4.99
C THR A 651 -0.37 23.06 3.60
N ILE A 652 0.44 22.98 2.54
CA ILE A 652 -0.03 22.87 1.14
C ILE A 652 -0.65 21.49 0.86
N PHE A 653 -0.23 20.44 1.59
CA PHE A 653 -0.91 19.15 1.60
C PHE A 653 -2.30 19.27 2.27
N GLN A 654 -2.40 19.81 3.48
CA GLN A 654 -3.64 19.95 4.25
C GLN A 654 -4.68 20.86 3.55
N MET A 655 -4.23 21.94 2.91
CA MET A 655 -5.11 22.83 2.13
C MET A 655 -5.51 22.24 0.76
N GLY A 656 -4.90 21.14 0.34
CA GLY A 656 -5.13 20.53 -0.97
C GLY A 656 -6.34 19.60 -1.01
N ASN A 657 -7.42 20.00 -1.69
CA ASN A 657 -8.51 19.09 -2.01
C ASN A 657 -8.09 18.11 -3.13
N ARG A 658 -7.39 17.03 -2.73
CA ARG A 658 -6.81 15.99 -3.58
C ARG A 658 -7.27 14.60 -3.13
N GLU A 659 -7.05 13.62 -3.99
CA GLU A 659 -7.13 12.19 -3.64
C GLU A 659 -6.15 11.88 -2.49
N ILE A 660 -6.67 11.46 -1.33
CA ILE A 660 -5.88 11.38 -0.08
C ILE A 660 -4.77 10.33 -0.15
N ILE A 661 -5.03 9.16 -0.78
CA ILE A 661 -4.07 8.06 -0.92
C ILE A 661 -2.85 8.53 -1.72
N LYS A 662 -3.07 9.05 -2.93
CA LYS A 662 -2.02 9.55 -3.82
C LYS A 662 -1.30 10.79 -3.26
N ALA A 663 -2.01 11.63 -2.51
CA ALA A 663 -1.40 12.77 -1.81
C ALA A 663 -0.48 12.30 -0.65
N ARG A 664 -0.88 11.28 0.12
CA ARG A 664 -0.05 10.69 1.19
C ARG A 664 1.19 10.02 0.62
N ALA A 665 1.06 9.28 -0.48
CA ALA A 665 2.21 8.72 -1.20
C ALA A 665 3.21 9.81 -1.63
N ALA A 666 2.74 10.89 -2.28
CA ALA A 666 3.58 12.02 -2.67
C ALA A 666 4.25 12.71 -1.47
N LEU A 667 3.51 12.90 -0.37
CA LEU A 667 4.06 13.46 0.86
C LEU A 667 5.12 12.55 1.50
N ARG A 668 4.91 11.23 1.51
CA ARG A 668 5.87 10.23 2.01
C ARG A 668 7.15 10.22 1.18
N THR A 669 7.06 10.27 -0.15
CA THR A 669 8.21 10.44 -1.07
C THR A 669 9.02 11.70 -0.74
N ILE A 670 8.36 12.83 -0.49
CA ILE A 670 9.04 14.09 -0.14
C ILE A 670 9.68 13.99 1.25
N GLY A 671 8.97 13.45 2.24
CA GLY A 671 9.48 13.24 3.60
C GLY A 671 10.74 12.36 3.62
N GLN A 672 10.74 11.25 2.88
CA GLN A 672 11.90 10.39 2.70
C GLN A 672 13.07 11.12 2.02
N HIS A 673 12.83 11.83 0.91
CA HIS A 673 13.87 12.58 0.21
C HIS A 673 14.48 13.72 1.05
N LYS A 674 13.68 14.37 1.92
CA LYS A 674 14.18 15.41 2.85
C LYS A 674 14.72 14.83 4.17
N ASN A 675 14.60 13.51 4.40
CA ASN A 675 14.87 12.84 5.68
C ASN A 675 14.10 13.48 6.87
N SER A 676 12.85 13.89 6.63
CA SER A 676 12.05 14.67 7.57
C SER A 676 11.26 13.77 8.52
N LYS A 677 11.65 13.78 9.80
CA LYS A 677 10.88 13.18 10.90
C LYS A 677 9.52 13.86 11.10
N LEU A 678 9.43 15.17 10.83
CA LEU A 678 8.21 15.96 11.01
C LEU A 678 7.13 15.53 10.00
N ILE A 679 7.52 15.24 8.76
CA ILE A 679 6.60 14.69 7.74
C ILE A 679 6.21 13.24 8.06
N ASP A 680 7.15 12.41 8.55
CA ASP A 680 6.89 11.02 8.95
C ASP A 680 5.88 10.92 10.11
N THR A 681 6.08 11.64 11.22
CA THR A 681 5.14 11.63 12.36
C THR A 681 3.79 12.26 12.00
N PHE A 682 3.76 13.21 11.06
CA PHE A 682 2.52 13.76 10.53
C PHE A 682 1.74 12.75 9.69
N LEU A 683 2.40 11.94 8.84
CA LEU A 683 1.73 10.85 8.10
C LEU A 683 1.08 9.82 9.02
N LYS A 684 1.75 9.50 10.14
CA LYS A 684 1.24 8.59 11.19
C LYS A 684 0.02 9.14 11.93
N SER A 685 0.09 10.38 12.40
CA SER A 685 -0.87 10.91 13.39
C SER A 685 -1.88 11.92 12.84
N GLY A 686 -1.61 12.54 11.68
CA GLY A 686 -2.35 13.72 11.20
C GLY A 686 -2.06 15.00 11.98
N LEU A 687 -1.20 14.93 13.00
CA LEU A 687 -0.77 16.03 13.84
C LEU A 687 0.69 16.36 13.55
N ILE A 688 1.05 17.64 13.62
CA ILE A 688 2.45 18.05 13.51
C ILE A 688 3.11 17.74 14.84
N ASP A 689 4.07 16.81 14.86
CA ASP A 689 4.85 16.53 16.06
C ASP A 689 5.75 17.73 16.39
N HIS A 690 5.30 18.55 17.34
CA HIS A 690 6.03 19.73 17.79
C HIS A 690 7.37 19.38 18.47
N ASN A 691 7.61 18.11 18.85
CA ASN A 691 8.92 17.66 19.32
C ASN A 691 9.97 17.64 18.20
N SER A 692 9.55 17.63 16.93
CA SER A 692 10.41 17.67 15.74
C SER A 692 10.66 19.09 15.18
N LEU A 693 10.08 20.15 15.77
CA LEU A 693 10.34 21.57 15.43
C LEU A 693 11.65 22.10 16.07
N PRO A 694 12.19 23.27 15.67
CA PRO A 694 13.26 23.93 16.43
C PRO A 694 12.83 24.26 17.87
N ALA A 695 13.67 23.96 18.87
CA ALA A 695 13.33 24.13 20.29
C ALA A 695 13.09 25.60 20.70
N GLU A 696 13.80 26.53 20.08
CA GLU A 696 13.66 27.99 20.25
C GLU A 696 12.24 28.52 20.03
N ASN A 697 11.48 27.92 19.11
CA ASN A 697 10.13 28.37 18.73
C ASN A 697 9.02 27.72 19.57
N TRP A 698 9.38 27.00 20.64
CA TRP A 698 8.43 26.22 21.44
C TRP A 698 8.63 26.43 22.95
N PRO A 699 7.57 26.48 23.78
CA PRO A 699 7.73 26.58 25.23
C PRO A 699 8.48 25.39 25.86
N VAL A 700 8.82 25.51 27.15
CA VAL A 700 9.40 24.43 27.97
C VAL A 700 8.29 23.76 28.79
N GLY A 701 8.12 22.44 28.66
CA GLY A 701 7.24 21.63 29.53
C GLY A 701 7.82 21.38 30.94
N LEU A 702 7.00 20.89 31.86
CA LEU A 702 7.42 20.61 33.25
C LEU A 702 7.19 19.13 33.58
N ASN A 703 8.27 18.38 33.80
CA ASN A 703 8.20 16.97 34.19
C ASN A 703 7.39 16.81 35.49
N ASN A 704 6.41 15.92 35.50
CA ASN A 704 5.56 15.69 36.67
C ASN A 704 6.31 14.92 37.78
N ILE A 705 6.47 15.54 38.95
CA ILE A 705 7.21 14.97 40.10
C ILE A 705 6.29 14.29 41.12
N GLY A 706 5.25 13.59 40.62
CA GLY A 706 4.28 12.86 41.43
C GLY A 706 2.85 13.18 40.99
N ASN A 707 2.00 13.56 41.94
CA ASN A 707 0.64 14.05 41.65
C ASN A 707 0.65 15.58 41.47
N THR A 708 1.57 16.12 40.64
CA THR A 708 1.87 17.56 40.57
C THR A 708 1.40 18.27 39.30
N CYS A 709 0.62 17.62 38.42
CA CYS A 709 0.17 18.21 37.15
C CYS A 709 -0.65 19.50 37.29
N TYR A 710 -1.40 19.62 38.38
CA TYR A 710 -2.08 20.86 38.73
C TYR A 710 -1.08 21.99 39.05
N LEU A 711 -0.04 21.73 39.85
CA LEU A 711 1.01 22.71 40.15
C LEU A 711 1.82 23.06 38.90
N ASN A 712 2.13 22.10 38.02
CA ASN A 712 2.76 22.35 36.73
C ASN A 712 1.92 23.31 35.87
N SER A 713 0.61 23.07 35.79
CA SER A 713 -0.34 23.95 35.10
C SER A 713 -0.34 25.37 35.69
N LEU A 714 -0.24 25.49 37.02
CA LEU A 714 -0.19 26.75 37.74
C LEU A 714 1.13 27.52 37.50
N LEU A 715 2.27 26.82 37.50
CA LEU A 715 3.58 27.41 37.21
C LEU A 715 3.65 27.95 35.77
N GLN A 716 3.10 27.21 34.80
CA GLN A 716 3.00 27.65 33.39
C GLN A 716 2.08 28.86 33.20
N TYR A 717 0.96 28.89 33.93
CA TYR A 717 0.07 30.06 33.98
C TYR A 717 0.81 31.32 34.44
N TYR A 718 1.54 31.22 35.55
CA TYR A 718 2.30 32.35 36.09
C TYR A 718 3.49 32.77 35.21
N PHE A 719 4.24 31.82 34.63
CA PHE A 719 5.31 32.11 33.67
C PHE A 719 4.80 32.87 32.44
N SER A 720 3.58 32.56 31.98
CA SER A 720 2.95 33.20 30.83
C SER A 720 2.48 34.64 31.10
N ILE A 721 2.39 35.07 32.36
CA ILE A 721 2.01 36.44 32.75
C ILE A 721 3.30 37.24 32.93
N LYS A 722 3.66 38.01 31.90
CA LYS A 722 4.94 38.72 31.81
C LYS A 722 5.27 39.58 33.05
N PRO A 723 4.38 40.44 33.58
CA PRO A 723 4.72 41.26 34.74
C PRO A 723 5.02 40.43 35.99
N PHE A 724 4.38 39.27 36.15
CA PHE A 724 4.64 38.36 37.26
C PHE A 724 5.96 37.61 37.08
N ARG A 725 6.20 37.05 35.88
CA ARG A 725 7.45 36.37 35.51
C ARG A 725 8.65 37.30 35.66
N ASP A 726 8.59 38.49 35.09
CA ASP A 726 9.70 39.44 35.07
C ASP A 726 10.02 39.93 36.49
N THR A 727 9.00 40.19 37.33
CA THR A 727 9.19 40.51 38.76
C THR A 727 9.87 39.38 39.53
N ALA A 728 9.52 38.12 39.27
CA ALA A 728 10.16 36.97 39.91
C ALA A 728 11.62 36.79 39.45
N LEU A 729 11.92 37.06 38.18
CA LEU A 729 13.29 37.04 37.63
C LEU A 729 14.18 38.15 38.20
N GLU A 730 13.62 39.35 38.41
CA GLU A 730 14.34 40.50 38.98
C GLU A 730 14.53 40.42 40.50
N PHE A 731 13.89 39.46 41.19
CA PHE A 731 13.92 39.35 42.65
C PHE A 731 15.30 38.94 43.21
N ASN A 732 16.04 39.93 43.72
CA ASN A 732 17.40 39.79 44.24
C ASN A 732 17.59 40.33 45.67
N ASP A 733 16.49 40.59 46.37
CA ASP A 733 16.49 40.98 47.77
C ASP A 733 17.02 39.85 48.67
N VAL A 734 17.82 40.18 49.69
CA VAL A 734 18.48 39.17 50.56
C VAL A 734 17.91 39.23 51.98
N TYR A 735 17.32 38.13 52.45
CA TYR A 735 16.88 38.02 53.85
C TYR A 735 18.08 38.02 54.82
N LYS A 736 18.14 39.01 55.71
CA LYS A 736 19.27 39.26 56.63
C LYS A 736 18.95 39.09 58.11
N GLY A 737 17.73 38.67 58.47
CA GLY A 737 17.31 38.50 59.87
C GLY A 737 17.32 39.78 60.72
N GLN A 738 17.50 40.95 60.10
CA GLN A 738 17.26 42.25 60.70
C GLN A 738 16.55 43.11 59.66
N ASP A 739 15.30 43.44 60.00
CA ASP A 739 14.30 44.08 59.17
C ASP A 739 14.74 45.18 58.21
N ILE A 740 14.29 45.00 56.97
CA ILE A 740 13.98 46.08 56.03
C ILE A 740 12.44 46.25 55.90
N TYR A 741 11.64 45.45 56.64
CA TYR A 741 10.29 45.05 56.19
C TYR A 741 9.20 44.89 57.27
N LYS A 742 9.34 45.51 58.45
CA LYS A 742 8.45 45.36 59.64
C LYS A 742 6.94 45.52 59.43
N GLU A 743 6.52 46.19 58.36
CA GLU A 743 5.17 46.71 58.21
C GLU A 743 4.33 45.93 57.19
N ARG A 744 4.90 44.87 56.57
CA ARG A 744 4.21 43.97 55.62
C ARG A 744 2.90 43.42 56.19
N ARG A 745 1.82 43.49 55.40
CA ARG A 745 0.46 43.07 55.80
C ARG A 745 -0.28 42.35 54.68
N ILE A 746 -0.75 41.15 54.97
CA ILE A 746 -1.46 40.27 54.02
C ILE A 746 -2.71 39.75 54.73
N GLY A 747 -3.90 40.00 54.18
CA GLY A 747 -5.16 39.80 54.88
C GLY A 747 -5.26 40.63 56.17
N GLY A 748 -4.67 41.83 56.21
CA GLY A 748 -4.64 42.74 57.35
C GLY A 748 -3.74 42.34 58.52
N ARG A 749 -3.30 41.07 58.62
CA ARG A 749 -2.35 40.59 59.64
C ARG A 749 -0.90 40.98 59.28
N LEU A 750 -0.06 41.16 60.29
CA LEU A 750 1.39 41.29 60.10
C LEU A 750 1.98 39.92 59.71
N VAL A 751 2.97 39.94 58.82
CA VAL A 751 3.73 38.75 58.35
C VAL A 751 4.86 38.43 59.34
N GLY A 752 5.12 37.15 59.61
CA GLY A 752 6.16 36.72 60.57
C GLY A 752 7.58 36.62 59.98
N GLU A 753 8.63 36.79 60.79
CA GLU A 753 10.03 36.69 60.31
C GLU A 753 10.35 35.35 59.61
N GLY A 754 9.87 34.22 60.15
CA GLY A 754 10.05 32.89 59.53
C GLY A 754 9.24 32.71 58.24
N GLU A 755 8.05 33.30 58.19
CA GLU A 755 7.20 33.34 56.99
C GLU A 755 7.88 34.15 55.87
N VAL A 756 8.62 35.21 56.20
CA VAL A 756 9.42 36.00 55.25
C VAL A 756 10.65 35.23 54.72
N ASP A 757 11.49 34.60 55.56
CA ASP A 757 12.63 33.81 55.02
C ASP A 757 12.14 32.66 54.13
N ARG A 758 11.07 31.97 54.54
CA ARG A 758 10.41 30.94 53.72
C ARG A 758 9.92 31.50 52.38
N SER A 759 9.23 32.65 52.40
CA SER A 759 8.69 33.28 51.19
C SER A 759 9.78 33.76 50.24
N PHE A 760 10.89 34.28 50.78
CA PHE A 760 12.10 34.60 50.00
C PHE A 760 12.67 33.33 49.34
N GLN A 761 12.78 32.21 50.07
CA GLN A 761 13.21 30.94 49.46
C GLN A 761 12.24 30.47 48.37
N PHE A 762 10.93 30.57 48.56
CA PHE A 762 9.95 30.22 47.53
C PHE A 762 10.15 31.04 46.24
N VAL A 763 10.31 32.37 46.36
CA VAL A 763 10.54 33.23 45.18
C VAL A 763 11.90 32.96 44.52
N TYR A 764 12.97 32.65 45.28
CA TYR A 764 14.24 32.23 44.66
C TYR A 764 14.09 30.91 43.88
N GLN A 765 13.36 29.91 44.41
CA GLN A 765 13.13 28.65 43.69
C GLN A 765 12.27 28.86 42.42
N LEU A 766 11.35 29.83 42.46
CA LEU A 766 10.52 30.23 41.31
C LEU A 766 11.33 31.01 40.26
N ARG A 767 12.19 31.94 40.68
CA ARG A 767 13.17 32.67 39.84
C ARG A 767 14.05 31.68 39.07
N ASP A 768 14.64 30.73 39.79
CA ASP A 768 15.50 29.69 39.21
C ASP A 768 14.75 28.85 38.17
N LEU A 769 13.50 28.43 38.46
CA LEU A 769 12.66 27.71 37.50
C LEU A 769 12.38 28.54 36.25
N PHE A 770 11.94 29.79 36.40
CA PHE A 770 11.63 30.67 35.26
C PHE A 770 12.88 30.97 34.42
N HIS A 771 14.05 31.08 35.06
CA HIS A 771 15.33 31.21 34.35
C HIS A 771 15.68 29.95 33.54
N GLU A 772 15.44 28.75 34.09
CA GLU A 772 15.57 27.49 33.33
C GLU A 772 14.54 27.39 32.19
N GLN A 773 13.29 27.82 32.38
CA GLN A 773 12.27 27.82 31.31
C GLN A 773 12.64 28.72 30.11
N ILE A 774 13.44 29.78 30.33
CA ILE A 774 13.91 30.67 29.27
C ILE A 774 15.17 30.12 28.58
N HIS A 775 16.14 29.62 29.34
CA HIS A 775 17.49 29.34 28.82
C HIS A 775 17.80 27.86 28.55
N SER A 776 16.93 26.93 28.96
CA SER A 776 17.12 25.49 28.72
C SER A 776 17.01 25.14 27.24
N ASP A 777 17.91 24.28 26.76
CA ASP A 777 17.87 23.63 25.45
C ASP A 777 16.86 22.46 25.38
N LYS A 778 16.41 21.96 26.53
CA LYS A 778 15.53 20.79 26.65
C LYS A 778 14.08 21.09 26.29
N ARG A 779 13.31 20.06 25.94
CA ARG A 779 11.85 20.16 25.75
C ARG A 779 11.12 20.41 27.06
N CYS A 780 11.53 19.71 28.11
CA CYS A 780 10.99 19.83 29.46
C CYS A 780 12.12 20.03 30.49
N ILE A 781 11.79 20.63 31.62
CA ILE A 781 12.63 20.70 32.82
C ILE A 781 11.88 20.13 34.02
N THR A 782 12.58 19.89 35.13
CA THR A 782 11.98 19.29 36.33
C THR A 782 11.94 20.34 37.44
N PRO A 783 10.76 20.74 37.94
CA PRO A 783 10.66 21.58 39.13
C PRO A 783 11.43 20.98 40.30
N LYS A 784 12.17 21.81 41.04
CA LYS A 784 12.86 21.40 42.28
C LYS A 784 11.82 20.95 43.32
N LYS A 785 12.09 19.88 44.07
CA LYS A 785 11.14 19.31 45.04
C LYS A 785 10.77 20.30 46.14
N GLU A 786 11.72 21.17 46.47
CA GLU A 786 11.61 22.26 47.43
C GLU A 786 10.55 23.29 47.00
N LEU A 787 10.42 23.56 45.70
CA LEU A 787 9.39 24.46 45.16
C LEU A 787 7.99 23.87 45.35
N ALA A 788 7.81 22.58 45.04
CA ALA A 788 6.53 21.89 45.23
C ALA A 788 6.16 21.75 46.72
N TYR A 789 7.13 21.41 47.58
CA TYR A 789 6.94 21.38 49.02
C TYR A 789 6.48 22.74 49.58
N LEU A 790 7.16 23.82 49.21
CA LEU A 790 6.79 25.18 49.64
C LEU A 790 5.45 25.67 49.03
N ALA A 791 5.04 25.17 47.87
CA ALA A 791 3.76 25.50 47.25
C ALA A 791 2.55 24.84 47.95
N PHE A 792 2.72 23.63 48.51
CA PHE A 792 1.63 22.90 49.19
C PHE A 792 1.57 23.13 50.72
N LEU A 793 2.68 23.47 51.38
CA LEU A 793 2.63 23.79 52.81
C LEU A 793 1.78 25.05 53.07
N PRO A 794 0.82 25.04 54.02
CA PRO A 794 0.11 26.24 54.44
C PRO A 794 1.05 27.38 54.85
N SER A 795 0.69 28.64 54.58
CA SER A 795 1.59 29.80 54.73
C SER A 795 2.05 30.06 56.17
N ASN A 796 1.32 29.53 57.15
CA ASN A 796 1.62 29.62 58.58
C ASN A 796 2.49 28.47 59.13
N ALA A 797 2.99 27.57 58.27
CA ALA A 797 3.90 26.49 58.67
C ALA A 797 5.37 26.93 58.57
N ASP A 798 6.09 26.86 59.70
CA ASP A 798 7.53 27.11 59.81
C ASP A 798 8.35 26.06 59.04
N VAL A 799 9.47 26.46 58.45
CA VAL A 799 10.39 25.59 57.68
C VAL A 799 11.83 25.86 58.07
N GLU A 800 12.60 24.82 58.43
CA GLU A 800 14.05 24.96 58.65
C GLU A 800 14.83 24.81 57.34
N PHE A 801 15.66 25.81 57.03
CA PHE A 801 16.63 25.77 55.94
C PHE A 801 18.04 25.44 56.43
N GLU A 802 18.88 24.90 55.55
CA GLU A 802 20.28 24.65 55.84
C GLU A 802 21.09 25.96 56.00
N LYS A 803 22.10 25.93 56.89
CA LYS A 803 23.00 27.07 57.12
C LYS A 803 24.21 26.95 56.22
N SER A 804 24.42 27.93 55.35
CA SER A 804 25.54 27.96 54.41
C SER A 804 26.89 28.09 55.14
N GLY A 805 27.80 27.16 54.86
CA GLY A 805 29.16 27.15 55.42
C GLY A 805 30.09 26.27 54.60
N LYS A 806 31.12 26.90 54.00
CA LYS A 806 32.23 26.17 53.36
C LYS A 806 33.32 25.92 54.40
N ASP A 807 33.67 24.65 54.62
CA ASP A 807 35.01 24.29 55.10
C ASP A 807 35.39 22.87 54.65
N TYR A 808 36.54 22.73 53.98
CA TYR A 808 37.01 21.47 53.40
C TYR A 808 38.50 21.26 53.70
N SER A 809 38.83 20.68 54.86
CA SER A 809 40.10 19.99 55.12
C SER A 809 39.96 19.05 56.34
N GLY A 810 40.59 17.86 56.38
CA GLY A 810 41.40 17.18 55.37
C GLY A 810 41.59 15.69 55.66
N PHE A 811 42.25 14.98 54.74
CA PHE A 811 42.45 13.52 54.73
C PHE A 811 43.09 12.91 56.00
N SER A 812 42.71 11.67 56.31
CA SER A 812 43.71 10.58 56.43
C SER A 812 43.13 9.18 56.17
N LYS A 813 43.99 8.26 55.73
CA LYS A 813 43.65 6.90 55.26
C LYS A 813 43.69 5.86 56.38
N LYS A 814 43.02 4.72 56.17
CA LYS A 814 43.72 3.42 56.19
C LYS A 814 42.97 2.32 55.42
N THR A 815 43.73 1.58 54.61
CA THR A 815 43.33 0.40 53.82
C THR A 815 44.51 -0.59 53.87
N GLU A 816 44.34 -1.78 53.28
CA GLU A 816 45.32 -2.90 53.22
C GLU A 816 45.49 -3.70 54.53
N SER A 817 45.57 -5.04 54.54
CA SER A 817 45.39 -6.03 53.45
C SER A 817 45.13 -7.47 53.96
N ARG A 818 44.19 -8.19 53.32
CA ARG A 818 44.19 -9.60 52.78
C ARG A 818 45.13 -10.69 53.36
N PRO A 819 44.91 -12.00 53.04
CA PRO A 819 43.74 -12.72 52.47
C PRO A 819 43.40 -14.02 53.27
N PRO A 820 42.63 -15.02 52.76
CA PRO A 820 41.61 -15.05 51.70
C PRO A 820 40.21 -15.19 52.37
N SER A 821 39.18 -15.98 52.00
CA SER A 821 38.82 -16.88 50.88
C SER A 821 37.29 -17.09 50.88
N GLY A 822 36.67 -17.21 49.71
CA GLY A 822 35.23 -17.50 49.52
C GLY A 822 34.70 -16.81 48.27
N ASP A 823 33.88 -17.51 47.48
CA ASP A 823 33.55 -17.14 46.10
C ASP A 823 32.21 -16.40 45.97
N ASP A 824 32.16 -15.40 45.07
CA ASP A 824 31.08 -15.20 44.07
C ASP A 824 31.43 -13.97 43.17
N GLN A 825 31.29 -14.13 41.85
CA GLN A 825 31.60 -13.14 40.80
C GLN A 825 30.88 -13.52 39.48
N SER A 826 30.51 -12.62 38.56
CA SER A 826 30.38 -11.14 38.59
C SER A 826 29.82 -10.61 37.25
N ASP A 827 28.92 -9.63 37.30
CA ASP A 827 28.69 -8.55 36.29
C ASP A 827 28.37 -8.92 34.81
N PRO A 828 28.03 -7.96 33.91
CA PRO A 828 27.46 -6.61 34.09
C PRO A 828 26.08 -6.43 33.37
N ILE A 829 25.49 -5.24 33.42
CA ILE A 829 24.32 -4.84 32.60
C ILE A 829 24.66 -3.61 31.74
N VAL A 830 24.51 -3.71 30.42
CA VAL A 830 24.52 -2.61 29.43
C VAL A 830 23.50 -2.94 28.33
N ILE A 831 22.94 -1.91 27.69
CA ILE A 831 21.85 -1.95 26.71
C ILE A 831 22.40 -2.14 25.28
N ASP A 832 21.82 -3.05 24.48
CA ASP A 832 21.50 -2.78 23.06
C ASP A 832 20.40 -3.74 22.53
N SER A 833 20.18 -3.76 21.21
CA SER A 833 18.86 -3.93 20.58
C SER A 833 18.75 -5.05 19.52
N ALA A 834 17.51 -5.38 19.17
CA ALA A 834 17.03 -5.90 17.88
C ALA A 834 17.47 -7.30 17.36
N SER A 835 16.47 -8.19 17.34
CA SER A 835 16.08 -9.05 16.20
C SER A 835 16.82 -10.37 15.87
N GLU A 836 15.98 -11.30 15.37
CA GLU A 836 16.28 -12.51 14.56
C GLU A 836 17.10 -13.67 15.17
N VAL A 837 16.93 -14.94 14.75
CA VAL A 837 15.72 -15.76 14.44
C VAL A 837 16.20 -17.23 14.28
N GLU A 838 15.33 -18.21 14.59
CA GLU A 838 15.57 -19.65 14.39
C GLU A 838 16.77 -20.27 15.19
N ALA A 839 16.88 -21.59 15.41
CA ALA A 839 16.10 -22.73 14.92
C ALA A 839 15.78 -23.77 16.02
N LYS A 840 14.89 -24.70 15.66
CA LYS A 840 14.59 -25.99 16.32
C LYS A 840 15.75 -27.02 16.03
N PRO A 841 15.78 -28.30 16.52
CA PRO A 841 14.61 -29.08 16.92
C PRO A 841 14.73 -30.23 17.97
N ASP A 842 13.55 -30.81 18.23
CA ASP A 842 13.21 -32.24 18.40
C ASP A 842 13.44 -33.07 19.70
N HIS A 843 12.36 -33.81 19.99
CA HIS A 843 12.19 -35.05 20.77
C HIS A 843 12.57 -35.07 22.28
N ASP A 844 11.90 -35.84 23.16
CA ASP A 844 10.89 -36.87 22.91
C ASP A 844 9.76 -36.94 23.96
N SER A 845 8.74 -37.77 23.70
CA SER A 845 7.52 -37.96 24.51
C SER A 845 7.71 -38.81 25.79
N ASP A 846 6.82 -38.64 26.80
CA ASP A 846 5.84 -39.70 27.10
C ASP A 846 4.63 -39.23 27.95
N TYR A 847 3.61 -40.10 28.08
CA TYR A 847 2.24 -39.81 28.55
C TYR A 847 1.92 -40.09 30.04
N ASP A 848 0.95 -39.33 30.60
CA ASP A 848 -0.37 -39.80 31.11
C ASP A 848 -1.07 -38.63 31.87
N LEU A 849 -2.23 -38.05 31.50
CA LEU A 849 -3.61 -38.50 31.19
C LEU A 849 -4.56 -38.64 32.40
N ILE A 850 -5.86 -38.39 32.16
CA ILE A 850 -7.00 -38.26 33.10
C ILE A 850 -6.99 -36.92 33.87
N ASP A 851 -7.68 -35.83 33.49
CA ASP A 851 -8.86 -35.57 32.62
C ASP A 851 -10.27 -35.68 33.29
N LEU A 852 -11.21 -34.91 32.72
CA LEU A 852 -12.68 -34.86 32.89
C LEU A 852 -13.32 -33.98 34.00
N ASP A 853 -13.83 -32.83 33.50
CA ASP A 853 -15.24 -32.39 33.54
C ASP A 853 -15.81 -31.45 34.62
N GLU A 854 -16.63 -30.53 34.10
CA GLU A 854 -17.69 -29.72 34.75
C GLU A 854 -18.96 -30.60 35.02
N PRO A 855 -20.20 -30.12 35.29
CA PRO A 855 -20.69 -28.74 35.51
C PRO A 855 -21.76 -28.53 36.60
N ASN A 856 -22.04 -27.24 36.85
CA ASN A 856 -23.34 -26.61 37.16
C ASN A 856 -24.17 -26.93 38.44
N SER A 857 -24.71 -25.83 38.98
CA SER A 857 -26.10 -25.64 39.48
C SER A 857 -26.49 -25.85 40.96
N GLN A 858 -26.78 -24.70 41.60
CA GLN A 858 -28.04 -24.33 42.29
C GLN A 858 -28.28 -24.54 43.82
N VAL A 859 -28.71 -23.41 44.43
CA VAL A 859 -29.89 -23.21 45.32
C VAL A 859 -29.75 -23.20 46.88
N LYS A 860 -29.79 -21.96 47.43
CA LYS A 860 -30.54 -21.48 48.64
C LYS A 860 -30.11 -21.97 50.06
N SER A 861 -30.40 -21.30 51.19
CA SER A 861 -31.14 -20.04 51.52
C SER A 861 -30.91 -19.60 53.00
N ALA A 862 -31.35 -18.37 53.34
CA ALA A 862 -31.82 -17.91 54.67
C ALA A 862 -30.75 -17.62 55.77
N GLU A 863 -30.63 -16.37 56.26
CA GLU A 863 -31.25 -15.80 57.50
C GLU A 863 -30.30 -15.93 58.74
N GLY A 864 -30.15 -14.94 59.65
CA GLY A 864 -30.64 -13.56 59.68
C GLY A 864 -30.32 -12.83 61.02
N ASN A 865 -30.46 -11.50 61.02
CA ASN A 865 -30.70 -10.58 62.17
C ASN A 865 -29.66 -10.30 63.30
N GLU A 866 -29.33 -8.99 63.41
CA GLU A 866 -29.49 -8.08 64.58
C GLU A 866 -28.53 -8.08 65.82
N ASP A 867 -27.90 -6.90 65.98
CA ASP A 867 -27.86 -6.04 67.18
C ASP A 867 -26.88 -6.22 68.39
N ILE A 868 -26.76 -5.09 69.12
CA ILE A 868 -26.25 -4.86 70.49
C ILE A 868 -24.72 -4.64 70.67
N VAL A 869 -24.27 -3.42 70.33
CA VAL A 869 -23.70 -2.34 71.19
C VAL A 869 -23.01 -2.69 72.54
N MET A 870 -22.13 -1.77 73.02
CA MET A 870 -21.60 -1.54 74.40
C MET A 870 -20.17 -2.06 74.68
N ILE A 871 -19.26 -1.38 75.43
CA ILE A 871 -19.23 0.00 75.99
C ILE A 871 -17.79 0.48 76.29
N ASP A 872 -17.63 1.80 76.34
CA ASP A 872 -16.63 2.73 76.92
C ASP A 872 -15.49 2.23 77.85
N ASN A 873 -14.44 3.07 78.01
CA ASN A 873 -14.24 3.81 79.27
C ASN A 873 -13.29 5.04 79.18
N GLU A 874 -13.90 6.21 79.36
CA GLU A 874 -13.49 7.46 80.04
C GLU A 874 -12.02 7.83 80.41
N LYS A 875 -11.64 9.07 80.00
CA LYS A 875 -11.10 10.23 80.78
C LYS A 875 -9.86 10.08 81.70
N ASP A 876 -8.93 11.05 81.63
CA ASP A 876 -8.85 12.14 82.65
C ASP A 876 -7.96 13.36 82.22
N GLN A 877 -7.59 14.25 83.15
CA GLN A 877 -7.22 15.68 82.88
C GLN A 877 -5.72 16.08 83.08
N TYR A 878 -5.36 17.27 82.55
CA TYR A 878 -4.20 18.16 82.81
C TYR A 878 -3.69 18.21 84.29
N PRO A 879 -2.44 18.66 84.65
CA PRO A 879 -1.76 19.88 84.11
C PRO A 879 -0.20 20.13 84.24
N LYS A 880 0.28 21.18 83.53
CA LYS A 880 1.24 22.27 83.92
C LYS A 880 2.72 22.09 84.44
N THR A 881 3.64 22.78 83.73
CA THR A 881 4.72 23.74 84.14
C THR A 881 6.05 23.36 84.87
N ALA A 882 7.17 23.53 84.13
CA ALA A 882 8.26 24.54 84.26
C ALA A 882 9.43 24.50 85.31
N GLY A 883 10.67 24.64 84.78
CA GLY A 883 11.86 25.31 85.38
C GLY A 883 12.85 24.46 86.22
N SER A 884 14.12 24.86 86.51
CA SER A 884 15.05 25.86 85.92
C SER A 884 16.46 25.79 86.63
N LYS A 885 17.50 26.48 86.09
CA LYS A 885 18.85 26.80 86.69
C LYS A 885 19.86 25.64 86.89
N MET A 886 21.20 25.77 87.04
CA MET A 886 22.35 26.71 86.76
C MET A 886 23.66 25.87 87.04
N GLU A 887 24.97 26.19 87.07
CA GLU A 887 26.00 27.29 86.99
C GLU A 887 27.39 26.52 86.92
N ILE A 888 28.65 26.96 86.70
CA ILE A 888 29.50 28.11 86.24
C ILE A 888 30.95 27.48 86.02
N ASP A 889 32.09 27.96 85.47
CA ASP A 889 32.78 29.19 85.00
C ASP A 889 33.87 28.75 83.94
N GLY A 890 34.87 29.49 83.40
CA GLY A 890 35.30 30.90 83.51
C GLY A 890 36.70 31.20 82.86
N ASN A 891 36.99 32.50 82.61
CA ASN A 891 38.29 33.20 82.35
C ASN A 891 39.05 33.00 80.98
N ASN A 892 39.79 33.96 80.37
CA ASN A 892 40.00 35.45 80.56
C ASN A 892 40.71 36.15 79.32
N ASP A 893 40.56 37.48 79.18
CA ASP A 893 41.49 38.55 78.65
C ASP A 893 42.09 38.54 77.19
N GLU A 894 42.46 39.64 76.46
CA GLU A 894 42.04 41.08 76.35
C GLU A 894 42.67 41.85 75.11
N PHE A 895 41.98 42.91 74.60
CA PHE A 895 42.44 44.21 73.94
C PHE A 895 43.16 44.46 72.55
N ILE A 896 42.54 45.36 71.74
CA ILE A 896 43.01 46.66 71.08
C ILE A 896 43.66 46.79 69.64
N GLU A 897 42.89 47.42 68.74
CA GLU A 897 43.05 48.54 67.73
C GLU A 897 44.20 48.77 66.68
N ASP A 898 43.76 49.23 65.47
CA ASP A 898 44.18 50.39 64.62
C ASP A 898 45.30 50.45 63.50
N VAL A 899 44.83 50.56 62.24
CA VAL A 899 44.95 51.74 61.30
C VAL A 899 46.18 52.04 60.36
N LYS A 900 45.89 51.94 59.03
CA LYS A 900 46.26 52.80 57.83
C LYS A 900 47.67 52.86 57.14
N LYS A 901 47.60 52.63 55.81
CA LYS A 901 48.06 53.46 54.64
C LYS A 901 49.52 53.54 54.11
N ASN A 902 49.62 53.28 52.78
CA ASN A 902 50.25 54.08 51.69
C ASN A 902 51.79 54.40 51.69
N ASP A 903 52.46 54.73 50.56
CA ASP A 903 52.03 54.99 49.16
C ASP A 903 53.12 54.67 48.08
N THR A 904 52.66 54.70 46.81
CA THR A 904 53.24 54.80 45.42
C THR A 904 54.69 55.32 45.17
N ILE A 905 55.27 55.48 43.94
CA ILE A 905 54.83 55.79 42.53
C ILE A 905 55.79 55.07 41.50
N GLU A 906 55.78 55.18 40.16
CA GLU A 906 55.27 56.13 39.10
C GLU A 906 54.43 55.35 38.02
N PHE A 907 53.61 55.88 37.07
CA PHE A 907 53.53 57.12 36.24
C PHE A 907 54.47 57.18 35.00
N VAL A 908 54.09 57.65 33.78
CA VAL A 908 52.83 58.17 33.17
C VAL A 908 52.73 57.79 31.66
N HIS A 909 51.54 57.43 31.12
CA HIS A 909 50.98 57.94 29.84
C HIS A 909 49.50 57.52 29.66
N GLU A 910 48.69 58.34 28.98
CA GLU A 910 47.41 58.76 29.61
C GLU A 910 46.37 59.35 28.63
N SER A 911 45.10 58.99 28.85
CA SER A 911 43.83 59.68 28.49
C SER A 911 42.69 58.84 29.12
N GLU A 912 42.00 59.28 30.19
CA GLU A 912 40.81 60.18 30.15
C GLU A 912 39.68 59.57 29.28
N ASP A 913 38.52 59.13 29.80
CA ASP A 913 37.88 59.36 31.11
C ASP A 913 37.11 58.14 31.69
N ASP A 914 36.78 58.25 32.98
CA ASP A 914 35.74 57.55 33.77
C ASP A 914 35.53 56.03 33.61
N ASP A 915 36.12 55.27 34.55
CA ASP A 915 35.65 53.91 34.93
C ASP A 915 35.42 53.88 36.45
N LEU A 916 34.19 54.17 36.88
CA LEU A 916 33.87 54.50 38.27
C LEU A 916 32.60 53.77 38.77
N PHE A 917 32.83 52.70 39.54
CA PHE A 917 31.84 51.91 40.30
C PHE A 917 30.69 51.24 39.52
N SER A 918 30.77 49.92 39.40
CA SER A 918 29.64 49.07 39.80
C SER A 918 30.13 47.78 40.46
N SER A 919 29.61 47.47 41.65
CA SER A 919 29.86 46.22 42.34
C SER A 919 29.01 45.11 41.74
N LYS A 920 29.62 44.01 41.25
CA LYS A 920 28.87 42.77 41.03
C LYS A 920 28.38 42.24 42.39
N SER A 921 27.10 42.44 42.65
CA SER A 921 26.37 41.75 43.72
C SER A 921 26.50 40.24 43.53
N GLN A 922 26.73 39.51 44.62
CA GLN A 922 26.31 38.12 44.66
C GLN A 922 24.79 38.11 44.71
N GLU A 923 24.15 37.43 43.76
CA GLU A 923 22.73 37.11 43.81
C GLU A 923 22.47 36.18 45.02
N PRO A 924 21.27 36.19 45.61
CA PRO A 924 20.94 35.26 46.68
C PRO A 924 20.85 33.82 46.17
N ASP A 925 21.65 32.93 46.78
CA ASP A 925 21.62 31.48 46.59
C ASP A 925 20.34 30.86 47.21
N THR A 926 19.73 29.89 46.53
CA THR A 926 18.67 29.05 47.11
C THR A 926 19.23 28.13 48.20
N LYS A 927 18.58 28.08 49.36
CA LYS A 927 18.88 27.12 50.45
C LYS A 927 18.06 25.84 50.25
N ALA A 928 18.62 24.70 50.63
CA ALA A 928 17.84 23.47 50.82
C ALA A 928 16.97 23.59 52.09
N ALA A 929 15.73 23.12 52.01
CA ALA A 929 14.87 22.90 53.18
C ALA A 929 15.16 21.51 53.77
N LYS A 930 15.12 21.38 55.10
CA LYS A 930 15.33 20.09 55.79
C LYS A 930 14.06 19.24 55.75
N ILE A 931 13.76 18.65 54.61
CA ILE A 931 12.54 17.87 54.39
C ILE A 931 12.78 16.39 54.70
N SER A 932 12.10 15.83 55.71
CA SER A 932 12.02 14.36 55.87
C SER A 932 11.06 13.74 54.84
N LEU A 933 11.23 12.45 54.54
CA LEU A 933 10.33 11.71 53.64
C LEU A 933 8.87 11.82 54.08
N THR A 934 8.60 11.71 55.38
CA THR A 934 7.26 11.85 55.98
C THR A 934 6.67 13.25 55.83
N GLU A 935 7.47 14.32 55.91
CA GLU A 935 6.99 15.69 55.68
C GLU A 935 6.73 15.93 54.19
N MET A 936 7.53 15.32 53.29
CA MET A 936 7.30 15.37 51.85
C MET A 936 6.01 14.64 51.45
N GLU A 937 5.78 13.45 52.00
CA GLU A 937 4.54 12.69 51.81
C GLU A 937 3.33 13.47 52.36
N THR A 938 3.43 14.04 53.57
CA THR A 938 2.37 14.87 54.16
C THR A 938 2.06 16.09 53.29
N ALA A 939 3.07 16.77 52.74
CA ALA A 939 2.88 17.90 51.84
C ALA A 939 2.16 17.50 50.54
N TYR A 940 2.47 16.34 49.96
CA TYR A 940 1.74 15.81 48.81
C TYR A 940 0.32 15.33 49.15
N GLU A 941 0.07 14.79 50.35
CA GLU A 941 -1.29 14.46 50.80
C GLU A 941 -2.15 15.69 51.07
N ILE A 942 -1.57 16.78 51.56
CA ILE A 942 -2.21 18.10 51.66
C ILE A 942 -2.50 18.63 50.25
N GLY A 943 -1.52 18.63 49.34
CA GLY A 943 -1.71 19.06 47.94
C GLY A 943 -2.75 18.24 47.15
N ARG A 944 -3.13 17.04 47.61
CA ARG A 944 -4.24 16.24 47.08
C ARG A 944 -5.61 16.57 47.68
N GLN A 945 -5.67 17.35 48.76
CA GLN A 945 -6.88 17.73 49.48
C GLN A 945 -7.24 19.22 49.31
N GLN A 946 -6.26 20.06 48.97
CA GLN A 946 -6.46 21.49 48.70
C GLN A 946 -7.18 21.74 47.37
N ASP A 947 -7.96 22.82 47.32
CA ASP A 947 -8.56 23.31 46.07
C ASP A 947 -7.53 24.10 45.24
N VAL A 948 -7.76 24.17 43.93
CA VAL A 948 -7.03 25.00 42.95
C VAL A 948 -6.84 26.43 43.46
N THR A 949 -7.90 27.05 43.98
CA THR A 949 -7.84 28.43 44.48
C THR A 949 -7.17 28.57 45.85
N GLU A 950 -7.07 27.49 46.64
CA GLU A 950 -6.28 27.48 47.88
C GLU A 950 -4.78 27.49 47.57
N CYS A 951 -4.34 26.68 46.60
CA CYS A 951 -2.95 26.68 46.13
C CYS A 951 -2.57 28.00 45.45
N ILE A 952 -3.44 28.56 44.59
CA ILE A 952 -3.28 29.93 44.05
C ILE A 952 -3.14 30.94 45.20
N GLY A 953 -4.02 30.88 46.20
CA GLY A 953 -3.96 31.76 47.37
C GLY A 953 -2.65 31.65 48.14
N ASN A 954 -2.12 30.44 48.33
CA ASN A 954 -0.85 30.19 49.02
C ASN A 954 0.38 30.63 48.23
N VAL A 955 0.37 30.45 46.90
CA VAL A 955 1.44 30.93 46.01
C VAL A 955 1.45 32.45 45.95
N LEU A 956 0.28 33.10 45.74
CA LEU A 956 0.18 34.55 45.76
C LEU A 956 0.59 35.13 47.13
N SER A 957 0.14 34.53 48.24
CA SER A 957 0.51 34.98 49.60
C SER A 957 2.02 34.88 49.86
N GLN A 958 2.70 33.83 49.37
CA GLN A 958 4.16 33.72 49.49
C GLN A 958 4.89 34.74 48.59
N VAL A 959 4.35 35.09 47.43
CA VAL A 959 4.91 36.18 46.61
C VAL A 959 4.70 37.54 47.28
N GLU A 960 3.51 37.86 47.77
CA GLU A 960 3.24 39.08 48.56
C GLU A 960 4.13 39.17 49.82
N ALA A 961 4.36 38.03 50.49
CA ALA A 961 5.23 37.94 51.67
C ALA A 961 6.74 38.07 51.36
N ALA A 962 7.14 37.99 50.08
CA ALA A 962 8.48 38.29 49.60
C ALA A 962 8.61 39.69 48.97
N LEU A 963 7.60 40.18 48.24
CA LEU A 963 7.62 41.47 47.53
C LEU A 963 7.54 42.68 48.46
N LYS A 964 8.29 43.73 48.13
CA LYS A 964 8.27 44.98 48.89
C LYS A 964 6.93 45.73 48.70
N PRO A 965 6.29 46.25 49.77
CA PRO A 965 5.15 47.15 49.65
C PRO A 965 5.45 48.37 48.76
N GLU A 966 4.60 48.62 47.77
CA GLU A 966 4.54 49.90 47.05
C GLU A 966 3.80 50.96 47.88
N GLY A 967 2.83 50.51 48.70
CA GLY A 967 2.09 51.32 49.65
C GLY A 967 1.19 50.47 50.55
N PHE A 968 0.27 51.13 51.25
CA PHE A 968 -0.81 50.49 52.01
C PHE A 968 -2.15 51.14 51.67
N ASP A 969 -3.23 50.36 51.68
CA ASP A 969 -4.60 50.86 51.48
C ASP A 969 -5.06 51.72 52.68
N GLU A 970 -5.64 52.89 52.42
CA GLU A 970 -6.08 53.82 53.47
C GLU A 970 -7.26 53.32 54.32
N GLY A 971 -7.98 52.27 53.87
CA GLY A 971 -9.17 51.72 54.52
C GLY A 971 -8.91 50.54 55.44
N ASP A 972 -8.14 49.54 55.00
CA ASP A 972 -7.85 48.29 55.74
C ASP A 972 -6.37 48.12 56.14
N ASN A 973 -5.47 49.00 55.65
CA ASN A 973 -4.02 48.92 55.81
C ASN A 973 -3.40 47.62 55.24
N GLU A 974 -4.03 46.99 54.25
CA GLU A 974 -3.45 45.90 53.46
C GLU A 974 -2.27 46.42 52.61
N GLN A 975 -1.26 45.57 52.37
CA GLN A 975 -0.15 45.85 51.46
C GLN A 975 -0.65 46.04 50.02
N LEU A 976 -0.15 47.06 49.33
CA LEU A 976 -0.33 47.25 47.89
C LEU A 976 0.98 46.91 47.16
N ASP A 977 0.87 46.11 46.10
CA ASP A 977 1.99 45.62 45.28
C ASP A 977 1.49 45.13 43.89
N MET A 978 2.42 44.60 43.09
CA MET A 978 2.15 43.96 41.79
C MET A 978 1.05 42.89 41.84
N VAL A 979 0.98 42.06 42.88
CA VAL A 979 -0.01 40.97 42.98
C VAL A 979 -1.40 41.55 43.21
N LYS A 980 -1.55 42.54 44.09
CA LYS A 980 -2.82 43.28 44.27
C LYS A 980 -3.27 44.03 43.01
N ASN A 981 -2.33 44.48 42.19
CA ASN A 981 -2.63 45.18 40.94
C ASN A 981 -3.06 44.21 39.82
N LEU A 982 -2.34 43.10 39.62
CA LEU A 982 -2.68 42.11 38.59
C LEU A 982 -3.97 41.35 38.89
N PHE A 983 -4.13 40.80 40.10
CA PHE A 983 -5.12 39.74 40.35
C PHE A 983 -6.31 40.14 41.23
N PHE A 984 -6.29 41.29 41.92
CA PHE A 984 -7.35 41.67 42.88
C PHE A 984 -8.24 42.84 42.41
N GLY A 985 -9.55 42.59 42.44
CA GLY A 985 -10.61 43.58 42.29
C GLY A 985 -11.31 43.88 43.62
N ASP A 986 -12.08 44.98 43.65
CA ASP A 986 -12.84 45.41 44.83
C ASP A 986 -14.34 45.40 44.48
N SER A 987 -15.17 44.74 45.30
CA SER A 987 -16.63 44.71 45.17
C SER A 987 -17.33 45.50 46.28
N VAL A 988 -18.62 45.80 46.06
CA VAL A 988 -19.51 46.41 47.05
C VAL A 988 -20.82 45.63 47.12
N GLN A 989 -21.21 45.25 48.33
CA GLN A 989 -22.52 44.71 48.63
C GLN A 989 -23.41 45.85 49.17
N HIS A 990 -24.38 46.26 48.35
CA HIS A 990 -25.43 47.17 48.78
C HIS A 990 -26.53 46.40 49.52
N LEU A 991 -26.92 46.88 50.69
CA LEU A 991 -28.06 46.41 51.44
C LEU A 991 -29.08 47.54 51.59
N VAL A 992 -30.15 47.50 50.80
CA VAL A 992 -31.21 48.52 50.78
C VAL A 992 -32.45 47.99 51.48
N ASN A 993 -32.96 48.69 52.50
CA ASN A 993 -34.18 48.29 53.19
C ASN A 993 -35.42 48.45 52.29
N LEU A 994 -36.29 47.43 52.22
CA LEU A 994 -37.45 47.42 51.32
C LEU A 994 -38.65 48.24 51.85
N THR A 995 -38.64 48.63 53.12
CA THR A 995 -39.68 49.49 53.73
C THR A 995 -39.24 50.94 53.91
N ASP A 996 -37.93 51.21 53.95
CA ASP A 996 -37.33 52.56 53.90
C ASP A 996 -36.10 52.56 52.98
N PRO A 997 -36.27 52.87 51.68
CA PRO A 997 -35.17 52.91 50.72
C PRO A 997 -34.07 53.94 51.01
N SER A 998 -34.24 54.85 52.00
CA SER A 998 -33.17 55.75 52.43
C SER A 998 -32.14 55.07 53.34
N ASN A 999 -32.51 53.94 53.95
CA ASN A 999 -31.62 53.11 54.77
C ASN A 999 -30.84 52.12 53.87
N LYS A 1000 -29.80 52.64 53.21
CA LYS A 1000 -28.78 51.88 52.47
C LYS A 1000 -27.55 51.69 53.36
N ARG A 1001 -27.09 50.44 53.50
CA ARG A 1001 -25.78 50.09 54.09
C ARG A 1001 -24.90 49.47 53.00
N ASP A 1002 -23.66 49.93 52.89
CA ASP A 1002 -22.68 49.40 51.95
C ASP A 1002 -21.55 48.69 52.68
N LYS A 1003 -21.23 47.47 52.26
CA LYS A 1003 -20.03 46.73 52.67
C LYS A 1003 -19.12 46.60 51.46
N LYS A 1004 -17.86 47.03 51.59
CA LYS A 1004 -16.82 46.76 50.59
C LYS A 1004 -16.13 45.45 50.92
N ASP A 1005 -15.77 44.71 49.89
CA ASP A 1005 -14.98 43.48 49.95
C ASP A 1005 -13.96 43.47 48.81
N ARG A 1006 -12.93 42.62 48.91
CA ARG A 1006 -11.87 42.46 47.91
C ARG A 1006 -11.83 41.01 47.45
N PHE A 1007 -11.75 40.80 46.14
CA PHE A 1007 -11.79 39.47 45.52
C PHE A 1007 -10.60 39.26 44.58
N SER A 1008 -10.01 38.07 44.62
CA SER A 1008 -9.11 37.58 43.55
C SER A 1008 -9.87 36.76 42.51
N ASN A 1009 -10.89 36.02 42.93
CA ASN A 1009 -11.60 35.04 42.12
C ASN A 1009 -13.11 35.29 42.11
N LEU A 1010 -13.73 35.19 40.94
CA LEU A 1010 -15.18 35.09 40.80
C LEU A 1010 -15.59 33.61 40.80
N PHE A 1011 -16.29 33.18 41.83
CA PHE A 1011 -16.80 31.81 41.96
C PHE A 1011 -18.13 31.68 41.22
N VAL A 1012 -18.20 30.83 40.19
CA VAL A 1012 -19.43 30.54 39.45
C VAL A 1012 -19.89 29.10 39.70
N ASN A 1013 -21.19 28.92 39.91
CA ASN A 1013 -21.81 27.64 40.28
C ASN A 1013 -22.70 27.14 39.12
N ILE A 1014 -22.59 25.86 38.76
CA ILE A 1014 -23.30 25.26 37.61
C ILE A 1014 -24.52 24.38 37.99
N SER A 1015 -24.88 24.27 39.28
CA SER A 1015 -26.01 23.42 39.72
C SER A 1015 -27.34 23.75 39.05
N ASP A 1016 -27.64 25.04 38.89
CA ASP A 1016 -28.89 25.53 38.28
C ASP A 1016 -28.87 25.50 36.73
N ARG A 1017 -27.85 24.86 36.16
CA ARG A 1017 -27.66 24.58 34.73
C ARG A 1017 -27.64 25.83 33.81
N PRO A 1018 -26.81 26.85 34.08
CA PRO A 1018 -26.71 28.05 33.24
C PRO A 1018 -26.32 27.71 31.79
N ARG A 1019 -26.96 28.37 30.81
CA ARG A 1019 -26.71 28.17 29.36
C ARG A 1019 -25.36 28.73 28.91
N ASN A 1020 -24.85 29.75 29.61
CA ASN A 1020 -23.59 30.42 29.30
C ASN A 1020 -22.99 31.13 30.54
N ILE A 1021 -21.75 31.60 30.42
CA ILE A 1021 -21.03 32.28 31.52
C ILE A 1021 -21.72 33.55 32.05
N TYR A 1022 -22.46 34.31 31.22
CA TYR A 1022 -23.20 35.49 31.69
C TYR A 1022 -24.38 35.10 32.59
N GLU A 1023 -25.06 33.99 32.32
CA GLU A 1023 -26.09 33.48 33.24
C GLU A 1023 -25.50 33.05 34.58
N ALA A 1024 -24.31 32.44 34.57
CA ALA A 1024 -23.60 32.07 35.78
C ALA A 1024 -23.15 33.32 36.58
N PHE A 1025 -22.69 34.39 35.92
CA PHE A 1025 -22.43 35.67 36.58
C PHE A 1025 -23.72 36.36 37.07
N ASP A 1026 -24.82 36.31 36.33
CA ASP A 1026 -26.11 36.88 36.75
C ASP A 1026 -26.65 36.20 38.02
N MET A 1027 -26.28 34.94 38.28
CA MET A 1027 -26.54 34.26 39.56
C MET A 1027 -25.68 34.83 40.71
N VAL A 1028 -24.39 35.10 40.46
CA VAL A 1028 -23.47 35.69 41.44
C VAL A 1028 -23.87 37.12 41.81
N PHE A 1029 -24.20 37.95 40.81
CA PHE A 1029 -24.58 39.35 40.98
C PHE A 1029 -26.10 39.56 41.11
N LYS A 1030 -26.84 38.49 41.41
CA LYS A 1030 -28.29 38.50 41.65
C LYS A 1030 -28.64 39.42 42.83
N SER A 1031 -29.88 39.92 42.82
CA SER A 1031 -30.44 40.57 44.01
C SER A 1031 -31.20 39.57 44.88
N GLU A 1032 -30.91 39.53 46.18
CA GLU A 1032 -31.54 38.64 47.15
C GLU A 1032 -32.36 39.43 48.17
N GLU A 1033 -33.50 38.89 48.61
CA GLU A 1033 -34.24 39.43 49.76
C GLU A 1033 -33.78 38.73 51.04
N VAL A 1034 -33.10 39.48 51.91
CA VAL A 1034 -32.50 38.98 53.16
C VAL A 1034 -33.17 39.68 54.34
N THR A 1035 -33.58 38.92 55.35
CA THR A 1035 -34.13 39.50 56.60
C THR A 1035 -33.00 39.82 57.58
N ILE A 1036 -32.78 41.11 57.82
CA ILE A 1036 -31.73 41.64 58.70
C ILE A 1036 -32.37 42.67 59.64
N ASP A 1037 -31.92 42.72 60.90
CA ASP A 1037 -32.41 43.63 61.96
C ASP A 1037 -33.95 43.69 62.12
N GLY A 1038 -34.65 42.60 61.76
CA GLY A 1038 -36.11 42.49 61.86
C GLY A 1038 -36.91 43.04 60.67
N GLY A 1039 -36.27 43.36 59.54
CA GLY A 1039 -36.96 43.80 58.32
C GLY A 1039 -36.38 43.21 57.02
N PRO A 1040 -37.17 43.15 55.94
CA PRO A 1040 -36.70 42.70 54.63
C PRO A 1040 -35.80 43.76 53.97
N HIS A 1041 -34.65 43.33 53.48
CA HIS A 1041 -33.68 44.15 52.77
C HIS A 1041 -33.31 43.47 51.44
N LYS A 1042 -33.12 44.26 50.38
CA LYS A 1042 -32.56 43.79 49.11
C LYS A 1042 -31.04 43.90 49.17
N ARG A 1043 -30.34 42.77 49.11
CA ARG A 1043 -28.88 42.65 48.98
C ARG A 1043 -28.55 42.56 47.50
N SER A 1044 -27.55 43.31 47.02
CA SER A 1044 -27.01 43.17 45.66
C SER A 1044 -25.52 43.49 45.62
N GLU A 1045 -24.71 42.61 45.03
CA GLU A 1045 -23.26 42.80 44.88
C GLU A 1045 -22.89 43.39 43.51
N ARG A 1046 -21.92 44.31 43.47
CA ARG A 1046 -21.44 45.01 42.27
C ARG A 1046 -19.92 45.16 42.31
N ILE A 1047 -19.26 45.18 41.15
CA ILE A 1047 -17.80 45.37 41.06
C ILE A 1047 -17.49 46.88 41.01
N THR A 1048 -16.55 47.35 41.84
CA THR A 1048 -16.08 48.75 41.84
C THR A 1048 -14.71 48.93 41.19
N LYS A 1049 -13.80 47.97 41.38
CA LYS A 1049 -12.49 47.88 40.70
C LYS A 1049 -12.37 46.50 40.07
N LEU A 1050 -11.96 46.44 38.80
CA LEU A 1050 -11.62 45.20 38.09
C LEU A 1050 -10.09 44.99 38.10
N PRO A 1051 -9.59 43.74 38.22
CA PRO A 1051 -8.17 43.40 38.10
C PRO A 1051 -7.68 43.46 36.65
N GLU A 1052 -6.36 43.44 36.40
CA GLU A 1052 -5.82 43.29 35.03
C GLU A 1052 -6.02 41.87 34.51
N ILE A 1053 -5.89 40.88 35.39
CA ILE A 1053 -6.14 39.46 35.17
C ILE A 1053 -7.39 39.04 35.97
N LEU A 1054 -8.50 38.81 35.27
CA LEU A 1054 -9.75 38.36 35.87
C LEU A 1054 -9.74 36.82 35.98
N GLN A 1055 -9.76 36.32 37.22
CA GLN A 1055 -9.82 34.88 37.54
C GLN A 1055 -11.25 34.45 37.83
N ILE A 1056 -11.66 33.32 37.25
CA ILE A 1056 -13.01 32.74 37.41
C ILE A 1056 -12.86 31.26 37.79
N GLN A 1057 -13.33 30.86 38.98
CA GLN A 1057 -13.38 29.45 39.37
C GLN A 1057 -14.77 28.88 39.10
N ILE A 1058 -14.83 27.76 38.38
CA ILE A 1058 -16.06 27.02 38.11
C ILE A 1058 -16.21 25.94 39.17
N GLN A 1059 -17.13 26.14 40.12
CA GLN A 1059 -17.43 25.16 41.16
C GLN A 1059 -18.09 23.93 40.53
N ARG A 1060 -17.34 22.82 40.45
CA ARG A 1060 -17.80 21.54 39.87
C ARG A 1060 -18.00 20.41 40.87
N VAL A 1061 -17.40 20.51 42.07
CA VAL A 1061 -17.49 19.46 43.09
C VAL A 1061 -18.65 19.76 44.02
N TYR A 1062 -19.53 18.77 44.18
CA TYR A 1062 -20.72 18.84 45.01
C TYR A 1062 -20.82 17.59 45.89
N TYR A 1063 -21.52 17.69 47.01
CA TYR A 1063 -21.75 16.54 47.88
C TYR A 1063 -23.10 15.88 47.55
N ASP A 1064 -23.08 14.59 47.21
CA ASP A 1064 -24.28 13.78 47.07
C ASP A 1064 -24.77 13.37 48.46
N ILE A 1065 -25.96 13.87 48.84
CA ILE A 1065 -26.56 13.62 50.15
C ILE A 1065 -27.12 12.19 50.25
N GLU A 1066 -27.53 11.58 49.13
CA GLU A 1066 -28.06 10.20 49.11
C GLU A 1066 -26.93 9.17 49.09
N LEU A 1067 -25.87 9.42 48.30
CA LEU A 1067 -24.69 8.54 48.19
C LEU A 1067 -23.56 8.87 49.18
N GLN A 1068 -23.71 9.91 50.00
CA GLN A 1068 -22.77 10.36 51.04
C GLN A 1068 -21.32 10.55 50.54
N ARG A 1069 -21.15 11.00 49.29
CA ARG A 1069 -19.85 11.15 48.63
C ARG A 1069 -19.74 12.45 47.82
N PRO A 1070 -18.54 13.04 47.69
CA PRO A 1070 -18.34 14.09 46.71
C PRO A 1070 -18.45 13.52 45.28
N TYR A 1071 -19.05 14.28 44.38
CA TYR A 1071 -19.08 14.01 42.94
C TYR A 1071 -18.74 15.27 42.17
N LYS A 1072 -18.28 15.10 40.93
CA LYS A 1072 -17.95 16.20 40.03
C LYS A 1072 -18.98 16.29 38.92
N SER A 1073 -19.59 17.47 38.75
CA SER A 1073 -20.47 17.74 37.61
C SER A 1073 -19.66 17.91 36.33
N THR A 1074 -19.94 17.07 35.34
CA THR A 1074 -19.39 17.13 33.98
C THR A 1074 -20.10 18.15 33.09
N GLN A 1075 -21.15 18.83 33.57
CA GLN A 1075 -21.97 19.72 32.73
C GLN A 1075 -21.12 20.81 32.03
N ALA A 1076 -21.34 20.96 30.72
CA ALA A 1076 -20.74 22.02 29.93
C ALA A 1076 -21.19 23.41 30.42
N LEU A 1077 -20.25 24.36 30.45
CA LEU A 1077 -20.51 25.78 30.69
C LEU A 1077 -19.90 26.57 29.53
N PRO A 1078 -20.69 26.93 28.50
CA PRO A 1078 -20.21 27.71 27.37
C PRO A 1078 -19.71 29.10 27.80
N PHE A 1079 -18.49 29.44 27.38
CA PHE A 1079 -17.91 30.77 27.53
C PHE A 1079 -17.32 31.27 26.20
N PRO A 1080 -17.46 32.55 25.87
CA PRO A 1080 -16.85 33.15 24.67
C PRO A 1080 -15.38 33.48 24.91
N GLU A 1081 -14.64 33.68 23.81
CA GLU A 1081 -13.24 34.16 23.87
C GLU A 1081 -13.12 35.55 24.50
N THR A 1082 -14.17 36.38 24.43
CA THR A 1082 -14.19 37.72 25.05
C THR A 1082 -15.49 37.95 25.81
N ILE A 1083 -15.38 38.45 27.04
CA ILE A 1083 -16.48 38.84 27.93
C ILE A 1083 -16.44 40.34 28.23
N TYR A 1084 -17.60 40.96 28.47
CA TYR A 1084 -17.73 42.38 28.81
C TYR A 1084 -18.35 42.55 30.21
N MET A 1085 -17.57 43.13 31.13
CA MET A 1085 -17.94 43.24 32.54
C MET A 1085 -18.78 44.49 32.87
N ASP A 1086 -19.02 45.36 31.89
CA ASP A 1086 -19.84 46.58 31.98
C ASP A 1086 -21.16 46.36 32.74
N ARG A 1087 -21.85 45.24 32.44
CA ARG A 1087 -23.16 44.90 33.03
C ARG A 1087 -23.11 44.54 34.53
N TYR A 1088 -21.93 44.38 35.13
CA TYR A 1088 -21.73 44.02 36.56
C TYR A 1088 -21.09 45.11 37.44
N LEU A 1089 -20.64 46.22 36.85
CA LEU A 1089 -20.03 47.34 37.57
C LEU A 1089 -21.03 48.12 38.45
N ASP A 1090 -20.57 48.67 39.57
CA ASP A 1090 -21.32 49.73 40.27
C ASP A 1090 -21.30 51.01 39.42
N THR A 1091 -22.46 51.62 39.21
CA THR A 1091 -22.64 52.71 38.24
C THR A 1091 -23.96 53.45 38.43
N ASP A 1092 -23.92 54.78 38.28
CA ASP A 1092 -25.09 55.67 38.22
C ASP A 1092 -25.75 55.72 36.82
N ASP A 1093 -25.25 54.96 35.84
CA ASP A 1093 -25.81 54.95 34.48
C ASP A 1093 -27.22 54.33 34.46
N LYS A 1094 -28.21 55.17 34.16
CA LYS A 1094 -29.63 54.83 34.14
C LYS A 1094 -30.00 53.84 33.05
N ASP A 1095 -29.27 53.78 31.92
CA ASP A 1095 -29.53 52.78 30.89
C ASP A 1095 -29.10 51.40 31.41
N ILE A 1096 -27.87 51.27 31.94
CA ILE A 1096 -27.40 50.02 32.55
C ILE A 1096 -28.31 49.58 33.71
N ILE A 1097 -28.77 50.50 34.56
CA ILE A 1097 -29.71 50.18 35.66
C ILE A 1097 -31.06 49.68 35.11
N GLN A 1098 -31.65 50.37 34.12
CA GLN A 1098 -32.93 49.93 33.51
C GLN A 1098 -32.78 48.56 32.85
N ARG A 1099 -31.70 48.33 32.09
CA ARG A 1099 -31.47 47.05 31.40
C ARG A 1099 -31.26 45.87 32.34
N ARG A 1100 -30.73 46.11 33.55
CA ARG A 1100 -30.68 45.10 34.63
C ARG A 1100 -32.08 44.75 35.16
N GLU A 1101 -32.96 45.74 35.31
CA GLU A 1101 -34.34 45.53 35.73
C GLU A 1101 -35.16 44.81 34.64
N ASP A 1102 -34.99 45.19 33.38
CA ASP A 1102 -35.60 44.51 32.22
C ASP A 1102 -35.22 43.02 32.19
N VAL A 1103 -33.94 42.67 32.42
CA VAL A 1103 -33.48 41.27 32.45
C VAL A 1103 -34.00 40.49 33.68
N GLU A 1104 -34.11 41.08 34.87
CA GLU A 1104 -34.74 40.38 36.02
C GLU A 1104 -36.24 40.13 35.78
N ASN A 1105 -36.94 41.08 35.13
CA ASN A 1105 -38.33 40.88 34.70
C ASN A 1105 -38.44 39.75 33.67
N TRP A 1106 -37.56 39.71 32.66
CA TRP A 1106 -37.54 38.66 31.63
C TRP A 1106 -37.16 37.28 32.20
N LYS A 1107 -36.21 37.22 33.14
CA LYS A 1107 -35.89 35.99 33.90
C LYS A 1107 -37.04 35.56 34.83
N THR A 1108 -37.90 36.48 35.25
CA THR A 1108 -39.14 36.14 35.95
C THR A 1108 -40.19 35.55 34.99
N GLU A 1109 -40.39 36.11 33.79
CA GLU A 1109 -41.29 35.53 32.77
C GLU A 1109 -40.81 34.14 32.32
N ILE A 1110 -39.49 33.93 32.13
CA ILE A 1110 -38.91 32.61 31.84
C ILE A 1110 -39.20 31.61 32.97
N ARG A 1111 -39.04 32.00 34.25
CA ARG A 1111 -39.35 31.13 35.39
C ARG A 1111 -40.83 30.71 35.42
N ASP A 1112 -41.75 31.62 35.13
CA ASP A 1112 -43.19 31.30 35.06
C ASP A 1112 -43.53 30.41 33.86
N LEU A 1113 -42.90 30.63 32.70
CA LEU A 1113 -43.03 29.80 31.50
C LEU A 1113 -42.49 28.37 31.74
N GLN A 1114 -41.33 28.24 32.39
CA GLN A 1114 -40.75 26.95 32.78
C GLN A 1114 -41.63 26.24 33.81
N ALA A 1115 -42.13 26.93 34.85
CA ALA A 1115 -43.07 26.37 35.81
C ALA A 1115 -44.40 25.93 35.16
N ARG A 1116 -44.83 26.58 34.07
CA ARG A 1116 -45.97 26.14 33.26
C ARG A 1116 -45.65 24.89 32.43
N LYS A 1117 -44.47 24.83 31.80
CA LYS A 1117 -43.96 23.64 31.06
C LYS A 1117 -43.93 22.40 31.96
N GLU A 1118 -43.32 22.51 33.15
CA GLU A 1118 -43.22 21.38 34.09
C GLU A 1118 -44.60 20.89 34.54
N ARG A 1119 -45.58 21.80 34.76
CA ARG A 1119 -46.98 21.42 35.05
C ARG A 1119 -47.70 20.71 33.90
N LEU A 1120 -47.28 20.91 32.65
CA LEU A 1120 -47.83 20.21 31.47
C LEU A 1120 -47.14 18.84 31.25
N LEU A 1121 -45.87 18.74 31.60
CA LEU A 1121 -45.05 17.52 31.47
C LEU A 1121 -45.03 16.64 32.74
N THR A 1122 -45.69 17.08 33.82
CA THR A 1122 -45.76 16.36 35.10
C THR A 1122 -46.19 14.89 34.88
N LYS A 1123 -45.39 13.98 35.42
CA LYS A 1123 -45.61 12.53 35.36
C LYS A 1123 -46.47 12.09 36.54
N ASN A 1124 -47.29 11.06 36.31
CA ASN A 1124 -48.02 10.36 37.36
C ASN A 1124 -47.12 9.33 38.08
N ASP A 1125 -47.65 8.64 39.08
CA ASP A 1125 -46.98 7.58 39.85
C ASP A 1125 -46.46 6.39 39.00
N GLN A 1126 -46.84 6.33 37.72
CA GLN A 1126 -46.43 5.32 36.73
C GLN A 1126 -45.44 5.88 35.70
N GLY A 1127 -44.93 7.10 35.89
CA GLY A 1127 -43.95 7.74 35.01
C GLY A 1127 -44.51 8.34 33.72
N VAL A 1128 -45.83 8.27 33.49
CA VAL A 1128 -46.49 8.72 32.26
C VAL A 1128 -46.90 10.19 32.39
N THR A 1129 -46.62 11.03 31.40
CA THR A 1129 -47.03 12.44 31.41
C THR A 1129 -48.54 12.58 31.20
N TYR A 1130 -49.11 13.74 31.54
CA TYR A 1130 -50.50 14.06 31.23
C TYR A 1130 -50.81 13.96 29.72
N ARG A 1131 -49.87 14.39 28.87
CA ARG A 1131 -49.96 14.30 27.40
C ARG A 1131 -50.04 12.85 26.93
N ASP A 1132 -49.08 12.02 27.37
CA ASP A 1132 -48.95 10.66 26.87
C ASP A 1132 -50.07 9.76 27.41
N SER A 1133 -50.57 10.06 28.61
CA SER A 1133 -51.80 9.45 29.16
C SER A 1133 -53.01 9.63 28.23
N LEU A 1134 -53.16 10.80 27.60
CA LEU A 1134 -54.24 11.06 26.62
C LEU A 1134 -54.00 10.31 25.30
N ILE A 1135 -52.74 10.15 24.88
CA ILE A 1135 -52.35 9.41 23.67
C ILE A 1135 -52.63 7.91 23.86
N SER A 1136 -52.17 7.30 24.96
CA SER A 1136 -52.45 5.89 25.28
C SER A 1136 -53.94 5.63 25.47
N THR A 1137 -54.69 6.56 26.08
CA THR A 1137 -56.15 6.45 26.20
C THR A 1137 -56.83 6.49 24.82
N LYS A 1138 -56.40 7.39 23.92
CA LYS A 1138 -56.89 7.50 22.53
C LYS A 1138 -56.60 6.22 21.73
N GLU A 1139 -55.42 5.62 21.89
CA GLU A 1139 -55.03 4.38 21.21
C GLU A 1139 -55.74 3.14 21.76
N TRP A 1140 -55.87 3.03 23.08
CA TRP A 1140 -56.66 1.98 23.72
C TRP A 1140 -58.14 2.05 23.31
N LEU A 1141 -58.74 3.25 23.26
CA LEU A 1141 -60.12 3.43 22.77
C LEU A 1141 -60.30 3.08 21.28
N LYS A 1142 -59.24 3.14 20.47
CA LYS A 1142 -59.24 2.69 19.08
C LYS A 1142 -59.09 1.16 18.96
N SER A 1143 -58.25 0.53 19.77
CA SER A 1143 -58.00 -0.91 19.69
C SER A 1143 -59.14 -1.80 20.22
N ILE A 1144 -60.04 -1.25 21.04
CA ILE A 1144 -61.20 -1.97 21.60
C ILE A 1144 -62.54 -1.67 20.91
N GLU A 1145 -62.55 -0.89 19.83
CA GLU A 1145 -63.73 -0.43 19.06
C GLU A 1145 -64.86 0.32 19.83
N LEU A 1146 -64.72 0.51 21.15
CA LEU A 1146 -65.71 1.20 22.00
C LEU A 1146 -65.60 2.73 21.97
N GLY A 1147 -64.54 3.29 21.37
CA GLY A 1147 -64.33 4.73 21.28
C GLY A 1147 -65.30 5.41 20.31
N LYS A 1148 -66.29 6.15 20.84
CA LYS A 1148 -67.13 7.03 20.01
C LYS A 1148 -66.26 8.04 19.22
N PRO A 1149 -66.56 8.31 17.93
CA PRO A 1149 -65.77 9.24 17.12
C PRO A 1149 -65.63 10.64 17.74
N GLU A 1150 -66.66 11.12 18.43
CA GLU A 1150 -66.64 12.40 19.13
C GLU A 1150 -65.65 12.40 20.30
N THR A 1151 -65.58 11.30 21.05
CA THR A 1151 -64.64 11.15 22.19
C THR A 1151 -63.20 11.10 21.71
N ILE A 1152 -62.92 10.33 20.66
CA ILE A 1152 -61.58 10.27 20.05
C ILE A 1152 -61.16 11.67 19.56
N LYS A 1153 -62.06 12.39 18.87
CA LYS A 1153 -61.80 13.75 18.37
C LYS A 1153 -61.60 14.77 19.50
N VAL A 1154 -62.25 14.60 20.65
CA VAL A 1154 -62.01 15.44 21.84
C VAL A 1154 -60.62 15.18 22.44
N LEU A 1155 -60.19 13.92 22.53
CA LEU A 1155 -58.84 13.57 22.99
C LEU A 1155 -57.75 14.10 22.03
N GLU A 1156 -57.93 13.92 20.72
CA GLU A 1156 -57.01 14.42 19.69
C GLU A 1156 -56.91 15.96 19.71
N ASN A 1157 -58.04 16.66 19.86
CA ASN A 1157 -58.04 18.12 20.06
C ASN A 1157 -57.34 18.55 21.36
N GLN A 1158 -57.43 17.76 22.44
CA GLN A 1158 -56.81 18.11 23.72
C GLN A 1158 -55.30 17.86 23.72
N VAL A 1159 -54.82 16.79 23.09
CA VAL A 1159 -53.38 16.59 22.82
C VAL A 1159 -52.84 17.72 21.94
N LYS A 1160 -53.55 18.08 20.85
CA LYS A 1160 -53.13 19.17 19.96
C LYS A 1160 -53.00 20.51 20.68
N LYS A 1161 -53.89 20.84 21.62
CA LYS A 1161 -53.77 22.05 22.46
C LYS A 1161 -52.54 22.03 23.38
N ILE A 1162 -52.19 20.87 23.93
CA ILE A 1162 -51.00 20.74 24.78
C ILE A 1162 -49.74 20.92 23.93
N ASP A 1163 -49.72 20.33 22.72
CA ASP A 1163 -48.62 20.51 21.77
C ASP A 1163 -48.51 21.98 21.30
N GLU A 1164 -49.63 22.66 21.02
CA GLU A 1164 -49.67 24.10 20.70
C GLU A 1164 -49.20 24.98 21.87
N GLU A 1165 -49.59 24.67 23.11
CA GLU A 1165 -49.17 25.42 24.29
C GLU A 1165 -47.68 25.21 24.60
N LEU A 1166 -47.18 23.98 24.51
CA LEU A 1166 -45.74 23.67 24.68
C LEU A 1166 -44.88 24.33 23.60
N MET A 1167 -45.34 24.33 22.33
CA MET A 1167 -44.66 25.02 21.24
C MET A 1167 -44.64 26.55 21.44
N THR A 1168 -45.75 27.12 21.91
CA THR A 1168 -45.83 28.56 22.23
C THR A 1168 -44.90 28.93 23.39
N ILE A 1169 -44.81 28.09 24.44
CA ILE A 1169 -43.89 28.28 25.56
C ILE A 1169 -42.44 28.23 25.06
N PHE A 1170 -42.07 27.22 24.26
CA PHE A 1170 -40.72 27.09 23.71
C PHE A 1170 -40.32 28.30 22.84
N GLN A 1171 -41.21 28.75 21.94
CA GLN A 1171 -40.98 29.95 21.12
C GLN A 1171 -40.75 31.19 21.99
N LYS A 1172 -41.63 31.45 22.97
CA LYS A 1172 -41.47 32.58 23.89
C LYS A 1172 -40.21 32.52 24.72
N THR A 1173 -39.86 31.37 25.29
CA THR A 1173 -38.63 31.21 26.06
C THR A 1173 -37.41 31.56 25.21
N ASN A 1174 -37.33 31.03 23.99
CA ASN A 1174 -36.22 31.33 23.06
C ASN A 1174 -36.20 32.81 22.63
N GLU A 1175 -37.36 33.44 22.40
CA GLU A 1175 -37.47 34.87 22.08
C GLU A 1175 -36.98 35.76 23.23
N ILE A 1176 -37.31 35.40 24.48
CA ILE A 1176 -36.91 36.15 25.68
C ILE A 1176 -35.43 35.92 26.00
N GLU A 1177 -34.94 34.68 25.91
CA GLU A 1177 -33.51 34.34 26.06
C GLU A 1177 -32.64 35.12 25.06
N ASN A 1178 -32.98 35.06 23.77
CA ASN A 1178 -32.28 35.80 22.71
C ASN A 1178 -32.26 37.32 22.99
N ARG A 1179 -33.35 37.87 23.54
CA ARG A 1179 -33.41 39.27 23.99
C ARG A 1179 -32.53 39.58 25.19
N ILE A 1180 -32.39 38.66 26.15
CA ILE A 1180 -31.48 38.79 27.30
C ILE A 1180 -30.02 38.77 26.83
N ASP A 1181 -29.67 37.79 25.99
CA ASP A 1181 -28.30 37.54 25.55
C ASP A 1181 -27.70 38.79 24.86
N HIS A 1182 -28.46 39.38 23.91
CA HIS A 1182 -28.07 40.59 23.16
C HIS A 1182 -28.38 41.93 23.88
N HIS A 1183 -28.94 41.93 25.10
CA HIS A 1183 -29.49 43.16 25.69
C HIS A 1183 -28.44 44.25 25.98
N PHE A 1184 -27.20 43.84 26.21
CA PHE A 1184 -26.08 44.71 26.59
C PHE A 1184 -25.02 44.86 25.49
N ASP A 1185 -25.29 44.47 24.24
CA ASP A 1185 -24.31 44.51 23.14
C ASP A 1185 -23.70 45.89 22.89
N SER A 1186 -24.40 46.96 23.28
CA SER A 1186 -23.91 48.35 23.22
C SER A 1186 -22.89 48.72 24.30
N PHE A 1187 -22.60 47.84 25.26
CA PHE A 1187 -21.71 48.08 26.41
C PHE A 1187 -20.48 47.17 26.33
N GLN A 1188 -19.44 47.66 25.66
CA GLN A 1188 -18.20 46.93 25.35
C GLN A 1188 -16.94 47.64 25.89
N LYS A 1189 -17.06 48.46 26.94
CA LYS A 1189 -15.98 49.33 27.42
C LYS A 1189 -15.02 48.62 28.38
N HIS A 1190 -15.49 47.58 29.08
CA HIS A 1190 -14.72 46.80 30.05
C HIS A 1190 -14.62 45.35 29.58
N GLY A 1191 -14.02 45.18 28.39
CA GLY A 1191 -13.78 43.89 27.77
C GLY A 1191 -12.55 43.15 28.30
N TYR A 1192 -12.66 41.83 28.33
CA TYR A 1192 -11.66 40.88 28.81
C TYR A 1192 -11.59 39.72 27.83
N THR A 1193 -10.38 39.33 27.42
CA THR A 1193 -10.13 38.26 26.44
C THR A 1193 -9.45 37.08 27.13
N ILE A 1194 -9.91 35.86 26.84
CA ILE A 1194 -9.42 34.65 27.50
C ILE A 1194 -8.00 34.33 27.04
N PHE A 1195 -7.13 33.98 27.99
CA PHE A 1195 -5.78 33.52 27.68
C PHE A 1195 -5.40 32.22 28.40
N ALA A 1196 -6.11 31.80 29.44
CA ALA A 1196 -5.80 30.63 30.22
C ALA A 1196 -7.07 29.82 30.56
N ILE A 1197 -7.04 28.51 30.35
CA ILE A 1197 -8.14 27.59 30.66
C ILE A 1197 -7.54 26.35 31.32
N PHE A 1198 -7.76 26.18 32.62
CA PHE A 1198 -7.37 24.96 33.34
C PHE A 1198 -8.46 23.91 33.13
N ILE A 1199 -8.06 22.74 32.62
CA ILE A 1199 -8.92 21.59 32.41
C ILE A 1199 -8.63 20.54 33.48
N HIS A 1200 -9.68 19.89 33.98
CA HIS A 1200 -9.58 18.72 34.86
C HIS A 1200 -10.36 17.54 34.27
N ARG A 1201 -9.71 16.40 34.04
CA ARG A 1201 -10.34 15.12 33.65
C ARG A 1201 -10.15 14.07 34.74
N GLY A 1202 -11.25 13.56 35.29
CA GLY A 1202 -11.26 12.68 36.47
C GLY A 1202 -12.47 12.93 37.37
N GLU A 1203 -12.50 12.27 38.53
CA GLU A 1203 -13.55 12.39 39.54
C GLU A 1203 -13.36 13.64 40.43
N ALA A 1204 -13.99 13.67 41.62
CA ALA A 1204 -13.78 14.74 42.60
C ALA A 1204 -12.45 14.61 43.37
N ASN A 1205 -12.02 13.37 43.67
CA ASN A 1205 -10.89 13.09 44.59
C ASN A 1205 -9.58 12.72 43.87
N TYR A 1206 -9.62 12.52 42.55
CA TYR A 1206 -8.46 12.20 41.72
C TYR A 1206 -8.76 12.51 40.25
N GLY A 1207 -7.73 12.93 39.52
CA GLY A 1207 -7.81 13.22 38.10
C GLY A 1207 -6.57 13.94 37.60
N HIS A 1208 -6.54 14.16 36.29
CA HIS A 1208 -5.43 14.79 35.60
C HIS A 1208 -5.76 16.23 35.21
N TYR A 1209 -4.78 17.12 35.36
CA TYR A 1209 -4.88 18.55 35.11
C TYR A 1209 -3.92 18.96 34.00
N TRP A 1210 -4.39 19.84 33.13
CA TRP A 1210 -3.57 20.56 32.15
C TRP A 1210 -4.15 21.95 31.91
N ILE A 1211 -3.38 22.80 31.23
CA ILE A 1211 -3.81 24.17 30.90
C ILE A 1211 -3.68 24.44 29.40
N TYR A 1212 -4.73 25.03 28.81
CA TYR A 1212 -4.62 25.70 27.51
C TYR A 1212 -4.23 27.17 27.74
N ILE A 1213 -3.16 27.63 27.10
CA ILE A 1213 -2.74 29.04 27.12
C ILE A 1213 -2.74 29.60 25.71
N LYS A 1214 -3.41 30.74 25.49
CA LYS A 1214 -3.46 31.42 24.18
C LYS A 1214 -2.21 32.27 23.99
N ASP A 1215 -1.48 32.01 22.91
CA ASP A 1215 -0.44 32.89 22.40
C ASP A 1215 -1.09 33.86 21.41
N LYS A 1216 -1.25 35.13 21.79
CA LYS A 1216 -1.84 36.16 20.92
C LYS A 1216 -0.91 36.58 19.78
N LYS A 1217 0.41 36.43 19.91
CA LYS A 1217 1.39 36.77 18.87
C LYS A 1217 1.35 35.76 17.72
N CYS A 1218 1.21 34.48 18.06
CA CYS A 1218 1.08 33.37 17.10
C CYS A 1218 -0.38 33.04 16.76
N ASN A 1219 -1.35 33.64 17.46
CA ASN A 1219 -2.80 33.40 17.38
C ASN A 1219 -3.20 31.90 17.45
N MET A 1220 -2.57 31.16 18.37
CA MET A 1220 -2.82 29.74 18.63
C MET A 1220 -3.02 29.48 20.12
N PHE A 1221 -3.72 28.41 20.47
CA PHE A 1221 -3.68 27.86 21.82
C PHE A 1221 -2.62 26.77 21.90
N ARG A 1222 -1.88 26.74 23.01
CA ARG A 1222 -0.99 25.62 23.35
C ARG A 1222 -1.47 24.92 24.61
N LYS A 1223 -1.45 23.59 24.59
CA LYS A 1223 -1.79 22.69 25.69
C LYS A 1223 -0.53 22.33 26.45
N TYR A 1224 -0.45 22.72 27.72
CA TYR A 1224 0.65 22.39 28.62
C TYR A 1224 0.18 21.26 29.51
N ASN A 1225 0.67 20.06 29.19
CA ASN A 1225 0.30 18.79 29.77
C ASN A 1225 1.60 18.14 30.30
N ASP A 1226 2.01 18.60 31.49
CA ASP A 1226 3.29 18.28 32.11
C ASP A 1226 4.50 18.48 31.17
N GLU A 1227 5.28 17.43 30.92
CA GLU A 1227 6.44 17.46 30.03
C GLU A 1227 6.08 17.75 28.56
N THR A 1228 4.82 17.53 28.16
CA THR A 1228 4.35 17.76 26.80
C THR A 1228 3.73 19.16 26.65
N VAL A 1229 4.14 19.87 25.59
CA VAL A 1229 3.47 21.08 25.12
C VAL A 1229 3.10 20.88 23.65
N SER A 1230 1.82 20.98 23.30
CA SER A 1230 1.34 20.85 21.91
C SER A 1230 0.53 22.08 21.48
N GLU A 1231 0.38 22.31 20.19
CA GLU A 1231 -0.70 23.18 19.69
C GLU A 1231 -2.05 22.46 19.89
N VAL A 1232 -3.13 23.24 19.99
CA VAL A 1232 -4.51 22.72 20.00
C VAL A 1232 -5.44 23.63 19.22
N SER A 1233 -6.41 23.01 18.54
CA SER A 1233 -7.44 23.73 17.78
C SER A 1233 -8.42 24.47 18.71
N ASN A 1234 -8.98 25.58 18.25
CA ASN A 1234 -10.10 26.25 18.95
C ASN A 1234 -11.27 25.28 19.22
N SER A 1235 -11.51 24.33 18.32
CA SER A 1235 -12.53 23.28 18.45
C SER A 1235 -12.27 22.30 19.61
N GLU A 1236 -11.03 22.03 19.99
CA GLU A 1236 -10.70 21.24 21.19
C GLU A 1236 -10.87 22.10 22.45
N VAL A 1237 -10.39 23.34 22.41
CA VAL A 1237 -10.41 24.28 23.53
C VAL A 1237 -11.83 24.67 23.94
N PHE A 1238 -12.74 24.84 22.97
CA PHE A 1238 -14.14 25.20 23.17
C PHE A 1238 -15.10 24.01 22.92
N ASN A 1239 -14.68 22.77 23.19
CA ASN A 1239 -15.59 21.62 23.16
C ASN A 1239 -16.53 21.63 24.39
N PHE A 1240 -17.81 21.90 24.13
CA PHE A 1240 -18.89 21.96 25.11
C PHE A 1240 -19.93 20.82 24.97
N GLU A 1241 -19.55 19.69 24.37
CA GLU A 1241 -20.45 18.54 24.13
C GLU A 1241 -20.76 17.77 25.42
N GLU A 1242 -21.97 17.19 25.53
CA GLU A 1242 -22.44 16.52 26.75
C GLU A 1242 -21.63 15.26 27.14
N GLY A 1243 -20.84 14.70 26.22
CA GLY A 1243 -19.93 13.59 26.46
C GLY A 1243 -18.53 14.00 26.99
N ASN A 1244 -18.19 15.29 27.01
CA ASN A 1244 -16.83 15.73 27.33
C ASN A 1244 -16.51 15.60 28.84
N THR A 1245 -15.69 14.60 29.18
CA THR A 1245 -15.20 14.37 30.57
C THR A 1245 -14.08 15.32 31.00
N ALA A 1246 -13.44 16.01 30.07
CA ALA A 1246 -12.34 16.95 30.31
C ALA A 1246 -12.90 18.37 30.48
N THR A 1247 -13.22 18.75 31.71
CA THR A 1247 -14.05 19.93 31.98
C THR A 1247 -13.23 21.13 32.49
N PRO A 1248 -13.48 22.36 31.99
CA PRO A 1248 -12.86 23.58 32.51
C PRO A 1248 -13.20 23.82 33.98
N TYR A 1249 -12.17 24.04 34.80
CA TYR A 1249 -12.28 24.26 36.25
C TYR A 1249 -11.96 25.70 36.66
N PHE A 1250 -11.02 26.35 35.97
CA PHE A 1250 -10.62 27.73 36.22
C PHE A 1250 -10.31 28.43 34.89
N LEU A 1251 -10.76 29.68 34.74
CA LEU A 1251 -10.53 30.51 33.55
C LEU A 1251 -9.75 31.78 33.95
N GLY A 1252 -8.70 32.08 33.19
CA GLY A 1252 -7.95 33.34 33.26
C GLY A 1252 -8.22 34.19 32.02
N TYR A 1253 -8.77 35.38 32.25
CA TYR A 1253 -8.96 36.41 31.24
C TYR A 1253 -8.03 37.59 31.50
N VAL A 1254 -7.47 38.18 30.43
CA VAL A 1254 -6.68 39.42 30.49
C VAL A 1254 -7.52 40.57 29.96
N ARG A 1255 -7.37 41.76 30.56
CA ARG A 1255 -8.08 42.97 30.14
C ARG A 1255 -7.69 43.37 28.71
N GLN A 1256 -8.67 43.77 27.91
CA GLN A 1256 -8.42 44.26 26.55
C GLN A 1256 -7.53 45.52 26.56
N GLY A 1257 -6.53 45.53 25.68
CA GLY A 1257 -5.47 46.53 25.63
C GLY A 1257 -4.24 46.18 26.50
N GLN A 1258 -4.26 45.06 27.22
CA GLN A 1258 -3.13 44.58 28.04
C GLN A 1258 -2.64 43.19 27.62
N GLU A 1259 -3.13 42.62 26.53
CA GLU A 1259 -2.84 41.22 26.16
C GLU A 1259 -1.38 40.99 25.73
N ASP A 1260 -0.61 42.05 25.44
CA ASP A 1260 0.85 41.98 25.24
C ASP A 1260 1.61 41.67 26.56
N GLN A 1261 0.94 41.73 27.72
CA GLN A 1261 1.43 41.17 28.98
C GLN A 1261 1.39 39.62 29.01
N ILE A 1262 0.73 38.96 28.05
CA ILE A 1262 0.67 37.50 27.99
C ILE A 1262 1.72 36.99 27.00
N GLU A 1263 2.79 36.41 27.54
CA GLU A 1263 4.00 36.02 26.79
C GLU A 1263 4.39 34.57 27.12
N PRO A 1264 3.61 33.57 26.66
CA PRO A 1264 3.81 32.15 26.97
C PRO A 1264 5.04 31.53 26.28
N LEU A 1265 5.47 32.11 25.15
CA LEU A 1265 6.72 31.75 24.47
C LEU A 1265 7.79 32.78 24.80
N CYS A 1266 8.74 32.39 25.65
CA CYS A 1266 9.93 33.15 25.99
C CYS A 1266 11.10 32.19 26.14
N ARG A 1267 11.88 31.98 25.07
CA ARG A 1267 13.17 31.26 25.09
C ARG A 1267 14.30 32.15 24.59
N VAL A 1268 15.49 31.97 25.16
CA VAL A 1268 16.74 32.59 24.71
C VAL A 1268 17.83 31.52 24.73
N LEU A 1269 17.96 30.78 23.64
CA LEU A 1269 19.06 29.83 23.46
C LEU A 1269 20.33 30.61 23.08
N GLN A 1270 21.44 30.37 23.78
CA GLN A 1270 22.72 30.94 23.39
C GLN A 1270 23.21 30.26 22.09
N ALA A 1271 23.38 31.05 21.03
CA ALA A 1271 23.95 30.57 19.78
C ALA A 1271 25.38 30.05 20.02
N GLN A 1272 25.56 28.73 20.04
CA GLN A 1272 26.87 28.10 20.12
C GLN A 1272 27.67 28.48 18.86
N GLY A 1273 28.76 29.22 19.06
CA GLY A 1273 29.61 29.69 17.96
C GLY A 1273 30.20 28.49 17.21
N SER A 1274 29.89 28.38 15.91
CA SER A 1274 30.38 27.31 15.06
C SER A 1274 31.89 27.41 14.85
N SER A 1275 32.63 26.50 15.51
CA SER A 1275 34.03 26.24 15.17
C SER A 1275 34.08 25.49 13.84
N ALA A 1276 34.60 26.16 12.82
CA ALA A 1276 34.86 25.60 11.48
C ALA A 1276 36.09 24.68 11.43
#